data_AF-Q1QZL0-F1
#
_entry.id   AF-Q1QZL0-F1
#
_cell.length_a   1.000
_cell.length_b   1.000
_cell.length_c   1.000
_cell.angle_alpha   90.00
_cell.angle_beta   90.00
_cell.angle_gamma   90.00
#
_symmetry.space_group_name_H-M   'P 1'
#
loop_
_entity.id
_entity.type
_entity.pdbx_description
1 polymer ?
#
loop_
_entity_poly.entity_id
_entity_poly.type
_entity_poly.pdbx_seq_one_letter_code
_entity_poly.pdbx_strand_id
1 'polypeptide(L)'
;MRFHPDGPSIPDILLERCDAGRVVFLCGAGVSLPSGMPTFVDLTRHVIEFFDPPDDSEVMVAFRPWLDDQSAANVPLDQIFNLLHLEYGKDEVNALVTKRLSAPLEFKDFGYEHNLLKRISSSQSGVPQIVTTNFDRLFEVGQEREHLVRHVPPAFPDLNFGSKIEGITYLHGRLVEADSESHPYVLSSADFGRAYLSEGWTTNFIRHLLERYTVVLIGYQAEDPPIKYLLQGLNHDGQYDRSRLYAFDRGLPEEIEAKWRDRGATAIAYSDHPDLWKSMEAWADRADDPRRWRASIIAKSQQDPKDLAPHERGQVAHVLRTVQGARLFSEADPVPHPEWVCVMDANVRSAKQSRGYGDDAEVFDPRAAYGLDDDLRDISDDDRRQGVSNDNLLVWRDEDDNPHDSHRLGGRQAEGFEVTPIRLGHLITWLSKSIDSPVLAWWVIRQNGLHPRLLQQFEWQVEHSKALNERARHIWSLILEHHRDPRNRQWNGDWFDLKKRIDAEGWTASVLREFWKVATPRLEIKPSYGLGQTRPPCVPWEEIHLSDLGQWEVVLLERHNEDLDVPDDLLPQVVGILKEQFTVASGLLGDIETVYFQTPTCYSDREVDGTEHITEAAKVVTWFVQLFDRLAAKWPELANAYATTWPTADRFFFRKLKLYAFSKADAFEAYHVAEEVLSLDQETFWDTDVVRELLFLLVDRWGEFSQENRNQLIDRILTGPDQRSHWSEEEFPGLRDEFAARYARYLELQGCELTADRSERLAEMIRSISGWSDGWAISTVVERGSHTGWVGTDEKPDSILDLPVNEVVSRAKEDLKRDFHSFTEKRPFTGLVKANPRKALSALTIAGKANDYPEAFWSAMINELPVDISPRLRRVFLNRVARLPHVVIAKLRHTLGRWLEKDLVAILEFDDDLGWAVYDHIVDGILSGGANAAKSGIGEIRQGGKDIQRSRRTFGHAINGPIGMCAKALFHSVPGEKKEAGSLIPEHIKSRVERLFTAPGEGADHAVSIVSSKLNWLMFVDPAWTEEHLIPMLEFEHPASEPAWNGFLHSGRVPWPRLAETIKPLLLDLFPWVEGFSWDRDLSEVAAQWLGFMRVFHPGEPSGLTRGEMRSIFRAMSDGTRNQFIFWLGQVGQKNENGWIKHVIPLINEDWPRERRYRTTASMRAWVGLLDDTGDSFPAVYETVKKFLVPVETNDHPFYRFTREISDEKPITALFPETTLDLMNRVTPQVLTRPPYELPKVLALIEETEPELISDPRYLRLIDLVERS
;
A
#
# COMPACT_ATOMS: atom_id res chain seq x y z
N MET A 1 -7.28 -5.98 -23.34
CA MET A 1 -7.82 -7.35 -23.14
C MET A 1 -6.91 -8.39 -23.80
N ARG A 2 -6.68 -9.56 -23.18
CA ARG A 2 -6.05 -10.72 -23.83
C ARG A 2 -7.05 -11.84 -24.17
N PHE A 3 -6.86 -12.50 -25.31
CA PHE A 3 -7.63 -13.70 -25.66
C PHE A 3 -7.09 -14.97 -24.97
N HIS A 4 -5.79 -15.03 -24.71
CA HIS A 4 -5.09 -16.13 -24.08
C HIS A 4 -4.08 -15.62 -23.02
N PRO A 5 -3.62 -16.45 -22.06
CA PRO A 5 -2.73 -16.01 -20.99
C PRO A 5 -1.45 -15.31 -21.50
N ASP A 6 -0.80 -15.95 -22.48
CA ASP A 6 0.47 -15.50 -23.06
C ASP A 6 0.28 -14.64 -24.33
N GLY A 7 -0.97 -14.35 -24.69
CA GLY A 7 -1.31 -13.57 -25.87
C GLY A 7 -1.03 -12.06 -25.70
N PRO A 8 -0.92 -11.31 -26.81
CA PRO A 8 -0.83 -9.85 -26.77
C PRO A 8 -2.04 -9.22 -26.07
N SER A 9 -1.80 -8.14 -25.33
CA SER A 9 -2.87 -7.30 -24.78
C SER A 9 -3.38 -6.34 -25.85
N ILE A 10 -4.58 -6.61 -26.36
CA ILE A 10 -5.19 -5.82 -27.44
C ILE A 10 -6.05 -4.72 -26.81
N PRO A 11 -5.89 -3.45 -27.20
CA PRO A 11 -6.70 -2.34 -26.70
C PRO A 11 -8.18 -2.49 -27.04
N ASP A 12 -9.06 -2.15 -26.10
CA ASP A 12 -10.50 -2.29 -26.24
C ASP A 12 -11.07 -1.47 -27.40
N ILE A 13 -10.63 -0.22 -27.51
CA ILE A 13 -10.98 0.68 -28.63
C ILE A 13 -10.66 0.08 -30.00
N LEU A 14 -9.59 -0.72 -30.11
CA LEU A 14 -9.23 -1.38 -31.37
C LEU A 14 -10.23 -2.51 -31.69
N LEU A 15 -10.61 -3.31 -30.69
CA LEU A 15 -11.59 -4.37 -30.83
C LEU A 15 -12.97 -3.83 -31.20
N GLU A 16 -13.39 -2.71 -30.61
CA GLU A 16 -14.68 -2.07 -30.93
C GLU A 16 -14.70 -1.45 -32.32
N ARG A 17 -13.62 -0.77 -32.72
CA ARG A 17 -13.50 -0.25 -34.09
C ARG A 17 -13.46 -1.39 -35.10
N CYS A 18 -12.91 -2.55 -34.73
CA CYS A 18 -12.94 -3.77 -35.53
C CYS A 18 -14.37 -4.29 -35.67
N ASP A 19 -15.10 -4.46 -34.56
CA ASP A 19 -16.51 -4.86 -34.53
C ASP A 19 -17.40 -3.91 -35.37
N ALA A 20 -17.01 -2.63 -35.48
CA ALA A 20 -17.69 -1.61 -36.29
C ALA A 20 -17.28 -1.59 -37.78
N GLY A 21 -16.31 -2.41 -38.20
CA GLY A 21 -15.79 -2.45 -39.58
C GLY A 21 -14.97 -1.20 -39.97
N ARG A 22 -14.24 -0.61 -39.00
CA ARG A 22 -13.41 0.60 -39.16
C ARG A 22 -11.90 0.33 -39.02
N VAL A 23 -11.50 -0.93 -39.06
CA VAL A 23 -10.10 -1.36 -38.91
C VAL A 23 -9.58 -1.90 -40.24
N VAL A 24 -8.39 -1.45 -40.63
CA VAL A 24 -7.69 -1.92 -41.82
C VAL A 24 -6.37 -2.54 -41.40
N PHE A 25 -6.10 -3.74 -41.90
CA PHE A 25 -4.84 -4.42 -41.64
C PHE A 25 -3.85 -4.10 -42.74
N LEU A 26 -2.70 -3.54 -42.36
CA LEU A 26 -1.54 -3.38 -43.22
C LEU A 26 -0.58 -4.54 -42.95
N CYS A 27 -0.48 -5.46 -43.91
CA CYS A 27 0.20 -6.74 -43.78
C CYS A 27 1.53 -6.77 -44.56
N GLY A 28 2.62 -7.04 -43.86
CA GLY A 28 3.97 -7.18 -44.42
C GLY A 28 4.41 -8.64 -44.60
N ALA A 29 5.67 -8.83 -45.02
CA ALA A 29 6.20 -10.15 -45.38
C ALA A 29 6.19 -11.16 -44.23
N GLY A 30 6.22 -10.68 -42.98
CA GLY A 30 6.15 -11.53 -41.80
C GLY A 30 4.86 -12.34 -41.66
N VAL A 31 3.77 -11.92 -42.31
CA VAL A 31 2.50 -12.68 -42.36
C VAL A 31 2.62 -13.93 -43.25
N SER A 32 3.47 -13.87 -44.28
CA SER A 32 3.61 -14.96 -45.24
C SER A 32 4.68 -16.00 -44.86
N LEU A 33 5.46 -15.73 -43.80
CA LEU A 33 6.49 -16.63 -43.26
C LEU A 33 5.96 -18.03 -42.85
N PRO A 34 4.86 -18.15 -42.08
CA PRO A 34 4.33 -19.46 -41.69
C PRO A 34 3.86 -20.30 -42.88
N SER A 35 3.43 -19.64 -43.96
CA SER A 35 3.03 -20.27 -45.22
C SER A 35 4.23 -20.67 -46.11
N GLY A 36 5.46 -20.59 -45.61
CA GLY A 36 6.67 -21.04 -46.30
C GLY A 36 7.20 -20.08 -47.37
N MET A 37 6.71 -18.83 -47.39
CA MET A 37 7.19 -17.83 -48.35
C MET A 37 8.59 -17.31 -47.94
N PRO A 38 9.48 -17.04 -48.91
CA PRO A 38 10.82 -16.52 -48.61
C PRO A 38 10.76 -15.11 -48.01
N THR A 39 11.68 -14.78 -47.11
CA THR A 39 11.90 -13.38 -46.70
C THR A 39 12.45 -12.55 -47.86
N PHE A 40 12.45 -11.23 -47.72
CA PHE A 40 13.06 -10.35 -48.73
C PHE A 40 14.57 -10.66 -48.92
N VAL A 41 15.27 -11.00 -47.83
CA VAL A 41 16.68 -11.45 -47.87
C VAL A 41 16.82 -12.76 -48.64
N ASP A 42 15.98 -13.76 -48.35
CA ASP A 42 16.02 -15.06 -49.04
C ASP A 42 15.70 -14.93 -50.53
N LEU A 43 14.81 -13.99 -50.87
CA LEU A 43 14.46 -13.68 -52.26
C LEU A 43 15.64 -13.03 -52.98
N THR A 44 16.31 -12.03 -52.37
CA THR A 44 17.52 -11.43 -52.92
C THR A 44 18.62 -12.46 -53.10
N ARG A 45 18.84 -13.34 -52.10
CA ARG A 45 19.81 -14.44 -52.19
C ARG A 45 19.52 -15.34 -53.39
N HIS A 46 18.27 -15.75 -53.59
CA HIS A 46 17.90 -16.63 -54.70
C HIS A 46 18.13 -15.99 -56.08
N VAL A 47 17.86 -14.68 -56.20
CA VAL A 47 18.11 -13.94 -57.44
C VAL A 47 19.61 -13.86 -57.72
N ILE A 48 20.42 -13.56 -56.70
CA ILE A 48 21.88 -13.52 -56.81
C ILE A 48 22.45 -14.90 -57.16
N GLU A 49 22.03 -15.96 -56.48
CA GLU A 49 22.46 -17.34 -56.76
C GLU A 49 22.11 -17.81 -58.18
N PHE A 50 21.02 -17.31 -58.76
CA PHE A 50 20.62 -17.66 -60.12
C PHE A 50 21.46 -16.95 -61.19
N PHE A 51 21.74 -15.66 -61.00
CA PHE A 51 22.51 -14.86 -61.95
C PHE A 51 24.03 -15.02 -61.78
N ASP A 52 24.47 -15.57 -60.64
CA ASP A 52 25.87 -15.87 -60.29
C ASP A 52 26.84 -14.70 -60.63
N PRO A 53 26.61 -13.49 -60.09
CA PRO A 53 27.46 -12.34 -60.36
C PRO A 53 28.90 -12.58 -59.85
N PRO A 54 29.94 -12.03 -60.53
CA PRO A 54 31.33 -12.15 -60.07
C PRO A 54 31.53 -11.70 -58.61
N ASP A 55 32.44 -12.36 -57.89
CA ASP A 55 32.74 -12.10 -56.46
C ASP A 55 33.14 -10.63 -56.16
N ASP A 56 33.64 -9.90 -57.18
CA ASP A 56 34.06 -8.50 -57.11
C ASP A 56 33.00 -7.50 -57.65
N SER A 57 31.82 -7.98 -58.06
CA SER A 57 30.71 -7.14 -58.50
C SER A 57 30.15 -6.26 -57.38
N GLU A 58 29.59 -5.10 -57.74
CA GLU A 58 28.95 -4.20 -56.78
C GLU A 58 27.77 -4.86 -56.04
N VAL A 59 27.04 -5.76 -56.72
CA VAL A 59 25.95 -6.57 -56.15
C VAL A 59 26.47 -7.48 -55.03
N MET A 60 27.54 -8.23 -55.28
CA MET A 60 28.11 -9.15 -54.29
C MET A 60 28.75 -8.41 -53.12
N VAL A 61 29.47 -7.31 -53.37
CA VAL A 61 30.04 -6.47 -52.31
C VAL A 61 28.94 -5.89 -51.39
N ALA A 62 27.81 -5.46 -51.97
CA ALA A 62 26.69 -4.93 -51.20
C ALA A 62 25.90 -6.01 -50.43
N PHE A 63 25.81 -7.23 -50.96
CA PHE A 63 25.07 -8.33 -50.33
C PHE A 63 25.88 -9.12 -49.29
N ARG A 64 27.22 -9.18 -49.41
CA ARG A 64 28.11 -9.95 -48.52
C ARG A 64 27.92 -9.68 -47.00
N PRO A 65 27.70 -8.44 -46.54
CA PRO A 65 27.39 -8.18 -45.12
C PRO A 65 26.12 -8.90 -44.61
N TRP A 66 25.14 -9.16 -45.49
CA TRP A 66 23.95 -9.94 -45.13
C TRP A 66 24.23 -11.44 -44.92
N LEU A 67 25.39 -11.94 -45.37
CA LEU A 67 25.80 -13.34 -45.24
C LEU A 67 26.76 -13.57 -44.05
N ASP A 68 27.68 -12.64 -43.79
CA ASP A 68 28.82 -12.85 -42.88
C ASP A 68 28.65 -12.24 -41.46
N ASP A 69 27.92 -11.13 -41.27
CA ASP A 69 27.79 -10.46 -39.96
C ASP A 69 26.52 -9.59 -39.84
N GLN A 70 25.59 -9.95 -38.95
CA GLN A 70 24.34 -9.19 -38.72
C GLN A 70 24.53 -7.86 -37.96
N SER A 71 25.77 -7.52 -37.55
CA SER A 71 26.07 -6.33 -36.76
C SER A 71 26.62 -5.13 -37.56
N ALA A 72 26.94 -5.31 -38.84
CA ALA A 72 27.39 -4.24 -39.74
C ALA A 72 26.21 -3.45 -40.33
N ALA A 73 26.46 -2.19 -40.73
CA ALA A 73 25.47 -1.37 -41.44
C ALA A 73 25.26 -1.94 -42.86
N ASN A 74 24.26 -2.82 -42.99
CA ASN A 74 23.94 -3.49 -44.24
C ASN A 74 23.38 -2.49 -45.27
N VAL A 75 23.78 -2.65 -46.53
CA VAL A 75 23.17 -1.91 -47.64
C VAL A 75 21.70 -2.37 -47.75
N PRO A 76 20.72 -1.46 -47.83
CA PRO A 76 19.32 -1.81 -47.98
C PRO A 76 19.06 -2.70 -49.21
N LEU A 77 18.26 -3.75 -49.05
CA LEU A 77 18.01 -4.77 -50.08
C LEU A 77 17.38 -4.18 -51.36
N ASP A 78 16.62 -3.10 -51.25
CA ASP A 78 16.04 -2.38 -52.39
C ASP A 78 17.11 -1.71 -53.27
N GLN A 79 18.23 -1.27 -52.68
CA GLN A 79 19.38 -0.77 -53.44
C GLN A 79 20.10 -1.90 -54.18
N ILE A 80 20.18 -3.09 -53.56
CA ILE A 80 20.75 -4.29 -54.19
C ILE A 80 19.88 -4.71 -55.38
N PHE A 81 18.55 -4.68 -55.25
CA PHE A 81 17.63 -4.90 -56.37
C PHE A 81 17.77 -3.86 -57.48
N ASN A 82 18.08 -2.61 -57.15
CA ASN A 82 18.37 -1.58 -58.16
C ASN A 82 19.64 -1.90 -58.96
N LEU A 83 20.70 -2.40 -58.30
CA LEU A 83 21.91 -2.87 -58.99
C LEU A 83 21.61 -4.06 -59.91
N LEU A 84 20.84 -5.03 -59.42
CA LEU A 84 20.39 -6.18 -60.21
C LEU A 84 19.57 -5.74 -61.45
N HIS A 85 18.69 -4.74 -61.31
CA HIS A 85 17.93 -4.19 -62.43
C HIS A 85 18.82 -3.49 -63.46
N LEU A 86 19.89 -2.81 -63.03
CA LEU A 86 20.82 -2.12 -63.92
C LEU A 86 21.70 -3.11 -64.70
N GLU A 87 22.11 -4.21 -64.06
CA GLU A 87 23.05 -5.17 -64.63
C GLU A 87 22.36 -6.23 -65.52
N TYR A 88 21.20 -6.75 -65.09
CA TYR A 88 20.51 -7.86 -65.77
C TYR A 88 19.17 -7.46 -66.40
N GLY A 89 18.71 -6.23 -66.18
CA GLY A 89 17.44 -5.74 -66.70
C GLY A 89 16.25 -6.07 -65.80
N LYS A 90 15.32 -5.10 -65.69
CA LYS A 90 14.17 -5.18 -64.78
C LYS A 90 13.23 -6.35 -65.08
N ASP A 91 12.93 -6.62 -66.35
CA ASP A 91 11.94 -7.66 -66.71
C ASP A 91 12.46 -9.08 -66.41
N GLU A 92 13.76 -9.35 -66.63
CA GLU A 92 14.37 -10.65 -66.34
C GLU A 92 14.43 -10.94 -64.83
N VAL A 93 14.83 -9.93 -64.04
CA VAL A 93 14.87 -10.02 -62.57
C VAL A 93 13.46 -10.23 -62.00
N ASN A 94 12.48 -9.46 -62.47
CA ASN A 94 11.09 -9.58 -61.99
C ASN A 94 10.42 -10.90 -62.41
N ALA A 95 10.75 -11.44 -63.59
CA ALA A 95 10.28 -12.75 -64.03
C ALA A 95 10.84 -13.88 -63.13
N LEU A 96 12.11 -13.77 -62.73
CA LEU A 96 12.73 -14.73 -61.80
C LEU A 96 12.10 -14.66 -60.40
N VAL A 97 11.86 -13.46 -59.88
CA VAL A 97 11.13 -13.26 -58.62
C VAL A 97 9.73 -13.89 -58.71
N THR A 98 9.01 -13.67 -59.82
CA THR A 98 7.70 -14.29 -60.07
C THR A 98 7.78 -15.81 -60.06
N LYS A 99 8.77 -16.39 -60.73
CA LYS A 99 8.99 -17.84 -60.75
C LYS A 99 9.23 -18.41 -59.36
N ARG A 100 10.06 -17.74 -58.53
CA ARG A 100 10.37 -18.19 -57.17
C ARG A 100 9.16 -18.10 -56.23
N LEU A 101 8.36 -17.04 -56.35
CA LEU A 101 7.15 -16.83 -55.56
C LEU A 101 5.96 -17.69 -56.05
N SER A 102 6.00 -18.16 -57.31
CA SER A 102 4.97 -19.05 -57.90
C SER A 102 5.29 -20.55 -57.74
N ALA A 103 6.45 -20.90 -57.16
CA ALA A 103 6.83 -22.29 -56.96
C ALA A 103 5.85 -22.99 -56.01
N PRO A 104 5.34 -24.19 -56.34
CA PRO A 104 4.41 -24.90 -55.47
C PRO A 104 5.09 -25.29 -54.16
N LEU A 105 4.48 -24.93 -53.03
CA LEU A 105 4.97 -25.21 -51.69
C LEU A 105 4.29 -26.47 -51.13
N GLU A 106 5.06 -27.44 -50.64
CA GLU A 106 4.57 -28.70 -50.04
C GLU A 106 4.17 -28.50 -48.55
N PHE A 107 3.20 -27.64 -48.26
CA PHE A 107 2.69 -27.44 -46.88
C PHE A 107 1.19 -27.76 -46.76
N LYS A 108 0.80 -28.37 -45.63
CA LYS A 108 -0.58 -28.86 -45.37
C LYS A 108 -1.57 -27.77 -44.97
N ASP A 109 -1.12 -26.66 -44.38
CA ASP A 109 -1.96 -25.57 -43.84
C ASP A 109 -1.66 -24.22 -44.51
N PHE A 110 -1.67 -24.21 -45.84
CA PHE A 110 -1.30 -23.05 -46.64
C PHE A 110 -2.35 -21.92 -46.56
N GLY A 111 -1.93 -20.70 -46.18
CA GLY A 111 -2.80 -19.51 -46.15
C GLY A 111 -3.76 -19.43 -44.96
N TYR A 112 -3.52 -20.19 -43.88
CA TYR A 112 -4.32 -20.17 -42.67
C TYR A 112 -4.35 -18.78 -42.02
N GLU A 113 -3.19 -18.16 -41.82
CA GLU A 113 -3.02 -16.83 -41.22
C GLU A 113 -3.73 -15.75 -42.03
N HIS A 114 -3.65 -15.82 -43.36
CA HIS A 114 -4.31 -14.88 -44.28
C HIS A 114 -5.84 -14.99 -44.18
N ASN A 115 -6.37 -16.19 -43.95
CA ASN A 115 -7.81 -16.39 -43.73
C ASN A 115 -8.28 -15.79 -42.41
N LEU A 116 -7.49 -15.90 -41.34
CA LEU A 116 -7.81 -15.26 -40.05
C LEU A 116 -7.87 -13.74 -40.20
N LEU A 117 -6.85 -13.13 -40.81
CA LEU A 117 -6.81 -11.68 -41.01
C LEU A 117 -7.95 -11.17 -41.92
N LYS A 118 -8.39 -11.95 -42.91
CA LYS A 118 -9.58 -11.63 -43.72
C LYS A 118 -10.85 -11.57 -42.89
N ARG A 119 -11.06 -12.53 -42.00
CA ARG A 119 -12.22 -12.57 -41.10
C ARG A 119 -12.22 -11.33 -40.19
N ILE A 120 -11.08 -11.03 -39.55
CA ILE A 120 -10.95 -9.91 -38.61
C ILE A 120 -11.11 -8.55 -39.32
N SER A 121 -10.50 -8.38 -40.49
CA SER A 121 -10.51 -7.11 -41.25
C SER A 121 -11.79 -6.88 -42.07
N SER A 122 -12.83 -7.69 -41.89
CA SER A 122 -14.04 -7.56 -42.69
C SER A 122 -14.86 -6.32 -42.32
N SER A 123 -15.40 -5.64 -43.33
CA SER A 123 -16.37 -4.58 -43.15
C SER A 123 -17.71 -5.14 -42.63
N GLN A 124 -18.65 -4.26 -42.30
CA GLN A 124 -20.02 -4.68 -41.91
C GLN A 124 -20.76 -5.48 -43.00
N SER A 125 -20.33 -5.42 -44.26
CA SER A 125 -20.86 -6.23 -45.37
C SER A 125 -20.15 -7.58 -45.53
N GLY A 126 -19.20 -7.92 -44.64
CA GLY A 126 -18.43 -9.16 -44.69
C GLY A 126 -17.32 -9.18 -45.76
N VAL A 127 -16.94 -8.00 -46.27
CA VAL A 127 -15.88 -7.88 -47.29
C VAL A 127 -14.57 -7.51 -46.60
N PRO A 128 -13.46 -8.26 -46.81
CA PRO A 128 -12.17 -7.97 -46.15
C PRO A 128 -11.64 -6.57 -46.51
N GLN A 129 -10.95 -5.92 -45.59
CA GLN A 129 -10.32 -4.61 -45.75
C GLN A 129 -8.83 -4.72 -45.47
N ILE A 130 -8.09 -5.24 -46.45
CA ILE A 130 -6.66 -5.55 -46.30
C ILE A 130 -5.84 -4.66 -47.22
N VAL A 131 -4.74 -4.14 -46.69
CA VAL A 131 -3.66 -3.53 -47.44
C VAL A 131 -2.42 -4.39 -47.24
N THR A 132 -1.71 -4.75 -48.30
CA THR A 132 -0.50 -5.56 -48.18
C THR A 132 0.62 -5.05 -49.08
N THR A 133 1.84 -5.15 -48.58
CA THR A 133 3.07 -4.97 -49.37
C THR A 133 3.58 -6.29 -49.95
N ASN A 134 2.92 -7.41 -49.65
CA ASN A 134 3.30 -8.71 -50.19
C ASN A 134 2.77 -8.87 -51.61
N PHE A 135 3.56 -9.52 -52.46
CA PHE A 135 3.13 -9.82 -53.84
C PHE A 135 2.20 -11.02 -53.90
N ASP A 136 2.30 -11.94 -52.94
CA ASP A 136 1.64 -13.23 -52.98
C ASP A 136 0.11 -13.15 -53.03
N ARG A 137 -0.51 -14.20 -53.57
CA ARG A 137 -1.97 -14.31 -53.71
C ARG A 137 -2.61 -15.04 -52.52
N LEU A 138 -1.94 -15.13 -51.36
CA LEU A 138 -2.43 -15.93 -50.23
C LEU A 138 -3.74 -15.39 -49.66
N PHE A 139 -3.91 -14.05 -49.64
CA PHE A 139 -5.18 -13.44 -49.28
C PHE A 139 -6.32 -13.77 -50.26
N GLU A 140 -6.03 -14.18 -51.49
CA GLU A 140 -7.04 -14.54 -52.50
C GLU A 140 -7.54 -15.99 -52.39
N VAL A 141 -6.93 -16.81 -51.55
CA VAL A 141 -7.28 -18.23 -51.39
C VAL A 141 -8.62 -18.39 -50.65
N GLY A 142 -9.51 -19.25 -51.13
CA GLY A 142 -10.72 -19.68 -50.39
C GLY A 142 -12.02 -18.90 -50.58
N GLN A 143 -12.04 -17.77 -51.29
CA GLN A 143 -13.29 -17.13 -51.74
C GLN A 143 -13.56 -17.44 -53.22
N GLU A 144 -14.83 -17.51 -53.63
CA GLU A 144 -15.20 -17.58 -55.04
C GLU A 144 -14.54 -16.40 -55.77
N ARG A 145 -13.58 -16.70 -56.65
CA ARG A 145 -12.64 -15.74 -57.28
C ARG A 145 -13.32 -14.57 -58.02
N GLU A 146 -14.64 -14.64 -58.20
CA GLU A 146 -15.46 -13.72 -58.99
C GLU A 146 -16.00 -12.51 -58.19
N HIS A 147 -15.91 -12.45 -56.85
CA HIS A 147 -16.55 -11.37 -56.06
C HIS A 147 -15.59 -10.53 -55.19
N LEU A 148 -14.29 -10.83 -55.18
CA LEU A 148 -13.30 -10.09 -54.39
C LEU A 148 -12.74 -8.89 -55.16
N VAL A 149 -13.01 -7.68 -54.68
CA VAL A 149 -12.45 -6.43 -55.25
C VAL A 149 -10.94 -6.37 -54.97
N ARG A 150 -10.16 -6.03 -55.99
CA ARG A 150 -8.70 -5.94 -55.92
C ARG A 150 -8.26 -4.56 -56.36
N HIS A 151 -7.45 -3.90 -55.54
CA HIS A 151 -6.86 -2.60 -55.85
C HIS A 151 -5.36 -2.78 -56.06
N VAL A 152 -4.87 -2.40 -57.23
CA VAL A 152 -3.46 -2.54 -57.63
C VAL A 152 -2.93 -1.19 -58.13
N PRO A 153 -1.63 -0.90 -57.99
CA PRO A 153 -1.07 0.36 -58.43
C PRO A 153 -1.22 0.53 -59.96
N PRO A 154 -1.39 1.76 -60.46
CA PRO A 154 -1.45 3.03 -59.72
C PRO A 154 -2.88 3.44 -59.29
N ALA A 155 -3.89 2.61 -59.52
CA ALA A 155 -5.30 2.97 -59.32
C ALA A 155 -5.84 2.47 -57.96
N PHE A 156 -5.69 3.30 -56.93
CA PHE A 156 -6.28 3.06 -55.61
C PHE A 156 -7.63 3.77 -55.45
N PRO A 157 -8.52 3.27 -54.57
CA PRO A 157 -9.76 3.96 -54.26
C PRO A 157 -9.44 5.32 -53.64
N ASP A 158 -10.07 6.39 -54.17
CA ASP A 158 -9.95 7.70 -53.55
C ASP A 158 -10.81 7.73 -52.29
N LEU A 159 -10.14 7.56 -51.17
CA LEU A 159 -10.78 7.56 -49.87
C LEU A 159 -11.44 8.91 -49.59
N ASN A 160 -11.00 10.04 -50.17
CA ASN A 160 -11.54 11.37 -49.85
C ASN A 160 -13.01 11.56 -50.23
N PHE A 161 -13.46 10.90 -51.30
CA PHE A 161 -14.84 11.01 -51.81
C PHE A 161 -15.79 9.95 -51.22
N GLY A 162 -15.42 9.28 -50.14
CA GLY A 162 -16.29 8.31 -49.45
C GLY A 162 -16.26 6.90 -50.07
N SER A 163 -15.30 6.62 -50.95
CA SER A 163 -15.02 5.26 -51.43
C SER A 163 -14.60 4.38 -50.25
N LYS A 164 -15.19 3.19 -50.12
CA LYS A 164 -14.80 2.21 -49.11
C LYS A 164 -13.56 1.43 -49.56
N ILE A 165 -12.71 1.05 -48.61
CA ILE A 165 -11.52 0.21 -48.82
C ILE A 165 -11.84 -1.31 -48.82
N GLU A 166 -13.04 -1.67 -49.26
CA GLU A 166 -13.45 -3.08 -49.34
C GLU A 166 -12.64 -3.80 -50.44
N GLY A 167 -12.06 -4.94 -50.10
CA GLY A 167 -11.18 -5.75 -50.95
C GLY A 167 -9.74 -5.89 -50.44
N ILE A 168 -8.87 -6.40 -51.31
CA ILE A 168 -7.42 -6.47 -51.05
C ILE A 168 -6.72 -5.38 -51.87
N THR A 169 -5.94 -4.56 -51.18
CA THR A 169 -5.12 -3.50 -51.77
C THR A 169 -3.65 -3.91 -51.75
N TYR A 170 -3.07 -4.09 -52.93
CA TYR A 170 -1.66 -4.43 -53.11
C TYR A 170 -0.84 -3.16 -53.30
N LEU A 171 -0.10 -2.73 -52.28
CA LEU A 171 0.72 -1.52 -52.38
C LEU A 171 1.92 -1.72 -53.29
N HIS A 172 2.63 -2.83 -53.20
CA HIS A 172 3.87 -3.02 -53.97
C HIS A 172 3.64 -3.77 -55.29
N GLY A 173 2.38 -4.08 -55.62
CA GLY A 173 2.01 -4.88 -56.78
C GLY A 173 1.54 -6.28 -56.40
N ARG A 174 0.92 -6.97 -57.34
CA ARG A 174 0.27 -8.26 -57.17
C ARG A 174 0.95 -9.29 -58.08
N LEU A 175 1.30 -10.47 -57.55
CA LEU A 175 1.94 -11.55 -58.30
C LEU A 175 1.12 -11.85 -59.57
N VAL A 176 1.75 -11.79 -60.74
CA VAL A 176 1.14 -12.10 -62.05
C VAL A 176 1.49 -13.53 -62.49
N GLU A 177 0.91 -14.03 -63.58
CA GLU A 177 1.29 -15.35 -64.11
C GLU A 177 2.70 -15.29 -64.71
N ALA A 178 3.47 -16.38 -64.62
CA ALA A 178 4.89 -16.38 -64.97
C ALA A 178 5.20 -16.06 -66.45
N ASP A 179 4.19 -16.12 -67.32
CA ASP A 179 4.23 -15.80 -68.74
C ASP A 179 3.71 -14.38 -69.07
N SER A 180 3.43 -13.56 -68.07
CA SER A 180 2.92 -12.19 -68.26
C SER A 180 3.98 -11.27 -68.88
N GLU A 181 3.57 -10.43 -69.84
CA GLU A 181 4.47 -9.47 -70.51
C GLU A 181 4.97 -8.34 -69.60
N SER A 182 4.30 -8.07 -68.47
CA SER A 182 4.66 -6.98 -67.54
C SER A 182 4.53 -7.41 -66.09
N HIS A 183 5.56 -7.09 -65.29
CA HIS A 183 5.65 -7.42 -63.86
C HIS A 183 5.79 -6.13 -63.02
N PRO A 184 4.67 -5.50 -62.61
CA PRO A 184 4.67 -4.18 -61.98
C PRO A 184 4.94 -4.25 -60.46
N TYR A 185 6.08 -4.83 -60.07
CA TYR A 185 6.48 -4.91 -58.66
C TYR A 185 7.32 -3.70 -58.23
N VAL A 186 7.16 -3.32 -56.96
CA VAL A 186 8.02 -2.35 -56.27
C VAL A 186 9.08 -3.14 -55.49
N LEU A 187 10.27 -3.29 -56.07
CA LEU A 187 11.39 -4.07 -55.50
C LEU A 187 12.67 -3.24 -55.34
N SER A 188 12.93 -2.34 -56.29
CA SER A 188 14.16 -1.53 -56.30
C SER A 188 13.98 -0.16 -55.68
N SER A 189 15.08 0.47 -55.26
CA SER A 189 15.07 1.85 -54.76
C SER A 189 14.47 2.85 -55.76
N ALA A 190 14.64 2.62 -57.07
CA ALA A 190 14.00 3.41 -58.12
C ALA A 190 12.47 3.25 -58.13
N ASP A 191 11.96 2.03 -57.90
CA ASP A 191 10.53 1.77 -57.81
C ASP A 191 9.92 2.38 -56.54
N PHE A 192 10.63 2.28 -55.41
CA PHE A 192 10.22 2.95 -54.16
C PHE A 192 10.20 4.48 -54.31
N GLY A 193 11.24 5.06 -54.92
CA GLY A 193 11.29 6.48 -55.23
C GLY A 193 10.13 6.93 -56.11
N ARG A 194 9.73 6.11 -57.08
CA ARG A 194 8.54 6.36 -57.90
C ARG A 194 7.25 6.33 -57.09
N ALA A 195 7.04 5.26 -56.33
CA ALA A 195 5.79 5.01 -55.60
C ALA A 195 5.53 5.98 -54.45
N TYR A 196 6.57 6.33 -53.68
CA TYR A 196 6.45 7.15 -52.47
C TYR A 196 6.78 8.63 -52.70
N LEU A 197 7.59 8.97 -53.70
CA LEU A 197 8.05 10.35 -53.91
C LEU A 197 7.57 10.95 -55.24
N SER A 198 7.98 10.42 -56.40
CA SER A 198 7.76 11.13 -57.68
C SER A 198 6.30 11.08 -58.15
N GLU A 199 5.65 9.92 -58.09
CA GLU A 199 4.21 9.77 -58.34
C GLU A 199 3.41 9.79 -57.03
N GLY A 200 4.04 9.43 -55.91
CA GLY A 200 3.52 9.64 -54.55
C GLY A 200 2.19 8.94 -54.24
N TRP A 201 1.77 7.96 -55.04
CA TRP A 201 0.49 7.28 -54.87
C TRP A 201 0.43 6.50 -53.55
N THR A 202 1.53 5.88 -53.10
CA THR A 202 1.56 5.15 -51.81
C THR A 202 1.42 6.12 -50.64
N THR A 203 2.18 7.21 -50.69
CA THR A 203 2.21 8.25 -49.66
C THR A 203 0.83 8.89 -49.49
N ASN A 204 0.19 9.26 -50.60
CA ASN A 204 -1.16 9.85 -50.58
C ASN A 204 -2.20 8.85 -50.04
N PHE A 205 -2.12 7.58 -50.46
CA PHE A 205 -3.04 6.55 -50.00
C PHE A 205 -2.92 6.28 -48.49
N ILE A 206 -1.70 6.08 -47.97
CA ILE A 206 -1.47 5.80 -46.55
C ILE A 206 -1.90 7.01 -45.69
N ARG A 207 -1.63 8.24 -46.14
CA ARG A 207 -2.10 9.44 -45.43
C ARG A 207 -3.63 9.45 -45.30
N HIS A 208 -4.36 9.28 -46.41
CA HIS A 208 -5.83 9.27 -46.37
C HIS A 208 -6.40 8.06 -45.60
N LEU A 209 -5.68 6.94 -45.59
CA LEU A 209 -6.06 5.75 -44.84
C LEU A 209 -6.04 6.05 -43.33
N LEU A 210 -4.95 6.64 -42.85
CA LEU A 210 -4.73 7.00 -41.46
C LEU A 210 -5.66 8.10 -40.95
N GLU A 211 -6.14 8.97 -41.84
CA GLU A 211 -7.14 10.01 -41.53
C GLU A 211 -8.55 9.45 -41.26
N ARG A 212 -8.88 8.26 -41.79
CA ARG A 212 -10.26 7.72 -41.79
C ARG A 212 -10.42 6.39 -41.05
N TYR A 213 -9.39 5.56 -41.05
CA TYR A 213 -9.41 4.21 -40.52
C TYR A 213 -8.39 4.04 -39.40
N THR A 214 -8.64 3.07 -38.54
CA THR A 214 -7.62 2.57 -37.61
C THR A 214 -6.79 1.51 -38.32
N VAL A 215 -5.48 1.73 -38.39
CA VAL A 215 -4.56 0.85 -39.12
C VAL A 215 -3.81 -0.06 -38.16
N VAL A 216 -3.74 -1.35 -38.47
CA VAL A 216 -3.01 -2.36 -37.70
C VAL A 216 -1.87 -2.92 -38.56
N LEU A 217 -0.64 -2.71 -38.13
CA LEU A 217 0.58 -3.24 -38.76
C LEU A 217 0.86 -4.65 -38.22
N ILE A 218 0.92 -5.64 -39.11
CA ILE A 218 1.32 -7.02 -38.79
C ILE A 218 2.37 -7.51 -39.78
N GLY A 219 3.41 -8.16 -39.25
CA GLY A 219 4.49 -8.72 -40.07
C GLY A 219 5.43 -7.65 -40.67
N TYR A 220 5.48 -6.47 -40.06
CA TYR A 220 6.40 -5.39 -40.41
C TYR A 220 7.59 -5.31 -39.45
N GLN A 221 8.75 -4.98 -40.00
CA GLN A 221 9.89 -4.54 -39.20
C GLN A 221 9.90 -3.01 -39.13
N ALA A 222 10.20 -2.45 -37.96
CA ALA A 222 10.27 -0.99 -37.78
C ALA A 222 11.33 -0.29 -38.65
N GLU A 223 12.24 -1.08 -39.25
CA GLU A 223 13.36 -0.59 -40.06
C GLU A 223 13.10 -0.59 -41.57
N ASP A 224 11.90 -0.95 -42.03
CA ASP A 224 11.52 -0.86 -43.46
C ASP A 224 11.61 0.61 -43.94
N PRO A 225 12.61 1.00 -44.77
CA PRO A 225 13.00 2.39 -44.93
C PRO A 225 11.88 3.34 -45.44
N PRO A 226 11.11 3.02 -46.49
CA PRO A 226 10.07 3.91 -47.01
C PRO A 226 8.91 4.13 -46.02
N ILE A 227 8.49 3.07 -45.31
CA ILE A 227 7.43 3.15 -44.30
C ILE A 227 7.94 3.87 -43.05
N LYS A 228 9.19 3.59 -42.62
CA LYS A 228 9.82 4.24 -41.48
C LYS A 228 9.85 5.76 -41.66
N TYR A 229 10.38 6.25 -42.78
CA TYR A 229 10.45 7.70 -43.02
C TYR A 229 9.07 8.33 -43.20
N LEU A 230 8.12 7.62 -43.82
CA LEU A 230 6.75 8.11 -43.93
C LEU A 230 6.08 8.28 -42.56
N LEU A 231 6.17 7.26 -41.69
CA LEU A 231 5.59 7.30 -40.36
C LEU A 231 6.28 8.32 -39.45
N GLN A 232 7.61 8.43 -39.52
CA GLN A 232 8.37 9.49 -38.81
C GLN A 232 8.01 10.89 -39.34
N GLY A 233 7.82 11.05 -40.66
CA GLY A 233 7.41 12.29 -41.27
C GLY A 233 5.98 12.71 -40.89
N LEU A 234 5.06 11.75 -40.80
CA LEU A 234 3.69 11.98 -40.32
C LEU A 234 3.65 12.30 -38.81
N ASN A 235 4.67 11.89 -38.06
CA ASN A 235 4.81 12.10 -36.62
C ASN A 235 5.82 13.21 -36.27
N HIS A 236 6.24 14.07 -37.21
CA HIS A 236 7.41 14.95 -37.01
C HIS A 236 7.27 15.97 -35.87
N ASP A 237 6.05 16.32 -35.49
CA ASP A 237 5.78 17.25 -34.38
C ASP A 237 5.55 16.54 -33.03
N GLY A 238 5.53 15.19 -33.02
CA GLY A 238 5.11 14.41 -31.85
C GLY A 238 3.62 14.58 -31.50
N GLN A 239 2.84 15.11 -32.45
CA GLN A 239 1.45 15.54 -32.29
C GLN A 239 0.42 14.55 -32.87
N TYR A 240 0.84 13.38 -33.34
CA TYR A 240 -0.03 12.45 -34.04
C TYR A 240 -0.92 11.63 -33.09
N ASP A 241 -2.21 11.46 -33.42
CA ASP A 241 -3.17 10.63 -32.66
C ASP A 241 -2.76 9.14 -32.69
N ARG A 242 -2.11 8.70 -31.61
CA ARG A 242 -1.61 7.33 -31.45
C ARG A 242 -2.72 6.28 -31.38
N SER A 243 -3.98 6.66 -31.18
CA SER A 243 -5.11 5.72 -31.16
C SER A 243 -5.48 5.18 -32.54
N ARG A 244 -4.88 5.69 -33.62
CA ARG A 244 -5.22 5.33 -35.00
C ARG A 244 -4.26 4.37 -35.68
N LEU A 245 -3.09 4.12 -35.08
CA LEU A 245 -2.06 3.27 -35.65
C LEU A 245 -1.54 2.31 -34.59
N TYR A 246 -1.69 1.01 -34.83
CA TYR A 246 -1.22 -0.06 -33.94
C TYR A 246 -0.18 -0.93 -34.64
N ALA A 247 0.82 -1.40 -33.91
CA ALA A 247 1.87 -2.27 -34.46
C ALA A 247 2.15 -3.48 -33.57
N PHE A 248 1.99 -4.69 -34.11
CA PHE A 248 2.37 -5.92 -33.43
C PHE A 248 3.85 -6.22 -33.65
N ASP A 249 4.62 -6.43 -32.57
CA ASP A 249 6.05 -6.74 -32.66
C ASP A 249 6.50 -7.63 -31.47
N ARG A 250 7.56 -8.41 -31.68
CA ARG A 250 8.04 -9.42 -30.73
C ARG A 250 9.08 -8.83 -29.79
N GLY A 251 8.85 -8.89 -28.47
CA GLY A 251 9.80 -8.44 -27.46
C GLY A 251 9.14 -8.01 -26.15
N LEU A 252 9.92 -7.40 -25.25
CA LEU A 252 9.38 -6.86 -24.01
C LEU A 252 8.55 -5.59 -24.28
N PRO A 253 7.42 -5.37 -23.57
CA PRO A 253 6.54 -4.23 -23.82
C PRO A 253 7.24 -2.87 -23.87
N GLU A 254 8.20 -2.64 -22.96
CA GLU A 254 8.95 -1.38 -22.85
C GLU A 254 9.91 -1.15 -24.02
N GLU A 255 10.59 -2.22 -24.47
CA GLU A 255 11.52 -2.16 -25.60
C GLU A 255 10.78 -1.87 -26.91
N ILE A 256 9.64 -2.52 -27.12
CA ILE A 256 8.83 -2.36 -28.32
C ILE A 256 8.12 -1.01 -28.33
N GLU A 257 7.59 -0.57 -27.18
CA GLU A 257 7.01 0.77 -27.06
C GLU A 257 8.07 1.84 -27.37
N ALA A 258 9.30 1.71 -26.87
CA ALA A 258 10.39 2.62 -27.22
C ALA A 258 10.73 2.60 -28.73
N LYS A 259 10.67 1.43 -29.37
CA LYS A 259 10.94 1.25 -30.81
C LYS A 259 9.90 1.94 -31.70
N TRP A 260 8.61 1.86 -31.34
CA TRP A 260 7.52 2.37 -32.20
C TRP A 260 7.02 3.78 -31.86
N ARG A 261 7.34 4.30 -30.67
CA ARG A 261 6.92 5.64 -30.22
C ARG A 261 7.32 6.77 -31.17
N ASP A 262 8.55 6.74 -31.71
CA ASP A 262 9.06 7.76 -32.65
C ASP A 262 8.34 7.73 -34.02
N ARG A 263 7.62 6.64 -34.31
CA ARG A 263 6.90 6.39 -35.58
C ARG A 263 5.40 6.63 -35.45
N GLY A 264 4.91 7.19 -34.34
CA GLY A 264 3.51 7.54 -34.13
C GLY A 264 2.56 6.35 -33.92
N ALA A 265 3.09 5.14 -33.73
CA ALA A 265 2.30 3.92 -33.52
C ALA A 265 2.18 3.55 -32.04
N THR A 266 1.06 2.91 -31.69
CA THR A 266 0.86 2.22 -30.41
C THR A 266 1.34 0.78 -30.53
N ALA A 267 2.39 0.43 -29.79
CA ALA A 267 2.97 -0.90 -29.82
C ALA A 267 2.08 -1.92 -29.10
N ILE A 268 1.90 -3.10 -29.70
CA ILE A 268 1.28 -4.27 -29.09
C ILE A 268 2.33 -5.39 -29.07
N ALA A 269 2.99 -5.55 -27.93
CA ALA A 269 4.04 -6.54 -27.75
C ALA A 269 3.47 -7.95 -27.56
N TYR A 270 4.18 -8.95 -28.09
CA TYR A 270 3.92 -10.37 -27.86
C TYR A 270 5.23 -11.14 -27.62
N SER A 271 5.14 -12.25 -26.89
CA SER A 271 6.26 -13.13 -26.53
C SER A 271 6.81 -13.88 -27.74
N ASP A 272 5.95 -14.59 -28.45
CA ASP A 272 6.32 -15.42 -29.59
C ASP A 272 5.22 -15.46 -30.67
N HIS A 273 5.60 -15.82 -31.90
CA HIS A 273 4.70 -15.86 -33.04
C HIS A 273 3.49 -16.82 -32.88
N PRO A 274 3.62 -18.01 -32.28
CA PRO A 274 2.46 -18.88 -32.03
C PRO A 274 1.40 -18.22 -31.14
N ASP A 275 1.82 -17.47 -30.12
CA ASP A 275 0.91 -16.77 -29.19
C ASP A 275 0.10 -15.66 -29.89
N LEU A 276 0.75 -14.97 -30.84
CA LEU A 276 0.10 -13.99 -31.71
C LEU A 276 -1.00 -14.65 -32.56
N TRP A 277 -0.66 -15.71 -33.31
CA TRP A 277 -1.60 -16.34 -34.23
C TRP A 277 -2.77 -17.02 -33.54
N LYS A 278 -2.51 -17.66 -32.39
CA LYS A 278 -3.58 -18.19 -31.53
C LYS A 278 -4.54 -17.08 -31.08
N SER A 279 -4.02 -15.90 -30.74
CA SER A 279 -4.85 -14.75 -30.37
C SER A 279 -5.60 -14.15 -31.56
N MET A 280 -5.02 -14.19 -32.77
CA MET A 280 -5.72 -13.80 -34.00
C MET A 280 -6.86 -14.77 -34.35
N GLU A 281 -6.69 -16.07 -34.12
CA GLU A 281 -7.77 -17.05 -34.30
C GLU A 281 -8.97 -16.75 -33.40
N ALA A 282 -8.73 -16.54 -32.11
CA ALA A 282 -9.78 -16.16 -31.17
C ALA A 282 -10.41 -14.79 -31.50
N TRP A 283 -9.63 -13.85 -32.02
CA TRP A 283 -10.15 -12.57 -32.50
C TRP A 283 -11.01 -12.75 -33.75
N ALA A 284 -10.63 -13.62 -34.69
CA ALA A 284 -11.44 -13.94 -35.86
C ALA A 284 -12.79 -14.57 -35.47
N ASP A 285 -12.79 -15.48 -34.49
CA ASP A 285 -14.03 -16.08 -33.97
C ASP A 285 -14.95 -15.04 -33.32
N ARG A 286 -14.38 -14.06 -32.62
CA ARG A 286 -15.14 -12.90 -32.13
C ARG A 286 -15.68 -12.05 -33.28
N ALA A 287 -14.88 -11.76 -34.29
CA ALA A 287 -15.26 -10.90 -35.40
C ALA A 287 -16.40 -11.50 -36.23
N ASP A 288 -16.44 -12.82 -36.39
CA ASP A 288 -17.49 -13.54 -37.11
C ASP A 288 -18.86 -13.41 -36.43
N ASP A 289 -18.92 -13.52 -35.10
CA ASP A 289 -20.15 -13.31 -34.33
C ASP A 289 -19.86 -12.67 -32.96
N PRO A 290 -19.77 -11.32 -32.93
CA PRO A 290 -19.49 -10.59 -31.69
C PRO A 290 -20.57 -10.81 -30.63
N ARG A 291 -21.82 -11.09 -31.04
CA ARG A 291 -22.95 -11.30 -30.11
C ARG A 291 -22.84 -12.64 -29.42
N ARG A 292 -22.60 -13.71 -30.18
CA ARG A 292 -22.38 -15.06 -29.63
C ARG A 292 -21.12 -15.11 -28.77
N TRP A 293 -20.05 -14.45 -29.19
CA TRP A 293 -18.85 -14.33 -28.38
C TRP A 293 -19.15 -13.66 -27.03
N ARG A 294 -19.79 -12.47 -27.02
CA ARG A 294 -20.18 -11.80 -25.77
C ARG A 294 -21.07 -12.67 -24.88
N ALA A 295 -22.06 -13.36 -25.44
CA ALA A 295 -22.91 -14.28 -24.70
C ALA A 295 -22.11 -15.43 -24.07
N SER A 296 -21.12 -15.97 -24.79
CA SER A 296 -20.23 -17.02 -24.26
C SER A 296 -19.35 -16.53 -23.10
N ILE A 297 -18.89 -15.28 -23.15
CA ILE A 297 -18.11 -14.66 -22.07
C ILE A 297 -19.00 -14.39 -20.85
N ILE A 298 -20.21 -13.87 -21.05
CA ILE A 298 -21.17 -13.67 -19.95
C ILE A 298 -21.55 -15.00 -19.29
N ALA A 299 -21.67 -16.10 -20.05
CA ALA A 299 -21.91 -17.42 -19.46
C ALA A 299 -20.81 -17.86 -18.48
N LYS A 300 -19.53 -17.48 -18.71
CA LYS A 300 -18.44 -17.75 -17.74
C LYS A 300 -18.65 -17.02 -16.41
N SER A 301 -19.35 -15.90 -16.41
CA SER A 301 -19.59 -15.13 -15.18
C SER A 301 -20.56 -15.79 -14.18
N GLN A 302 -21.19 -16.90 -14.56
CA GLN A 302 -21.99 -17.73 -13.65
C GLN A 302 -21.13 -18.56 -12.69
N GLN A 303 -19.85 -18.74 -13.01
CA GLN A 303 -18.88 -19.44 -12.17
C GLN A 303 -18.25 -18.49 -11.14
N ASP A 304 -17.65 -19.06 -10.10
CA ASP A 304 -16.88 -18.31 -9.14
C ASP A 304 -15.66 -17.66 -9.85
N PRO A 305 -15.49 -16.32 -9.80
CA PRO A 305 -14.36 -15.65 -10.43
C PRO A 305 -12.99 -16.11 -9.93
N LYS A 306 -12.88 -16.74 -8.74
CA LYS A 306 -11.63 -17.32 -8.22
C LYS A 306 -11.14 -18.51 -9.06
N ASP A 307 -12.06 -19.23 -9.71
CA ASP A 307 -11.75 -20.40 -10.54
C ASP A 307 -11.32 -20.01 -11.97
N LEU A 308 -11.50 -18.74 -12.35
CA LEU A 308 -11.15 -18.22 -13.67
C LEU A 308 -9.72 -17.67 -13.70
N ALA A 309 -9.03 -17.88 -14.82
CA ALA A 309 -7.71 -17.28 -15.01
C ALA A 309 -7.80 -15.75 -15.17
N PRO A 310 -6.73 -14.98 -14.84
CA PRO A 310 -6.75 -13.51 -14.93
C PRO A 310 -7.22 -12.95 -16.28
N HIS A 311 -6.81 -13.57 -17.39
CA HIS A 311 -7.24 -13.15 -18.74
C HIS A 311 -8.73 -13.42 -19.02
N GLU A 312 -9.33 -14.45 -18.41
CA GLU A 312 -10.77 -14.73 -18.55
C GLU A 312 -11.59 -13.74 -17.73
N ARG A 313 -11.11 -13.37 -16.54
CA ARG A 313 -11.64 -12.23 -15.78
C ARG A 313 -11.53 -10.93 -16.57
N GLY A 314 -10.39 -10.71 -17.24
CA GLY A 314 -10.16 -9.60 -18.16
C GLY A 314 -11.14 -9.55 -19.34
N GLN A 315 -11.52 -10.71 -19.90
CA GLN A 315 -12.54 -10.79 -20.97
C GLN A 315 -13.93 -10.39 -20.47
N VAL A 316 -14.33 -10.85 -19.28
CA VAL A 316 -15.61 -10.45 -18.67
C VAL A 316 -15.58 -8.96 -18.34
N ALA A 317 -14.50 -8.47 -17.74
CA ALA A 317 -14.28 -7.05 -17.48
C ALA A 317 -14.42 -6.21 -18.75
N HIS A 318 -13.80 -6.63 -19.86
CA HIS A 318 -13.92 -5.98 -21.17
C HIS A 318 -15.39 -5.88 -21.62
N VAL A 319 -16.16 -6.97 -21.55
CA VAL A 319 -17.57 -6.95 -21.95
C VAL A 319 -18.38 -5.97 -21.08
N LEU A 320 -18.10 -5.91 -19.78
CA LEU A 320 -18.78 -5.02 -18.82
C LEU A 320 -18.44 -3.53 -18.96
N ARG A 321 -17.43 -3.18 -19.76
CA ARG A 321 -17.13 -1.78 -20.11
C ARG A 321 -18.20 -1.17 -21.01
N THR A 322 -18.95 -2.01 -21.73
CA THR A 322 -20.01 -1.58 -22.67
C THR A 322 -21.42 -1.68 -22.08
N VAL A 323 -22.35 -0.83 -22.54
CA VAL A 323 -23.77 -0.88 -22.17
C VAL A 323 -24.40 -2.23 -22.51
N GLN A 324 -24.11 -2.77 -23.71
CA GLN A 324 -24.69 -4.04 -24.17
C GLN A 324 -24.21 -5.21 -23.31
N GLY A 325 -22.94 -5.21 -22.92
CA GLY A 325 -22.38 -6.24 -22.04
C GLY A 325 -22.94 -6.19 -20.62
N ALA A 326 -23.02 -4.99 -20.02
CA ALA A 326 -23.65 -4.82 -18.71
C ALA A 326 -25.12 -5.25 -18.70
N ARG A 327 -25.86 -4.96 -19.78
CA ARG A 327 -27.24 -5.44 -19.95
C ARG A 327 -27.31 -6.96 -19.95
N LEU A 328 -26.55 -7.63 -20.83
CA LEU A 328 -26.52 -9.09 -20.92
C LEU A 328 -26.11 -9.74 -19.60
N PHE A 329 -25.15 -9.15 -18.89
CA PHE A 329 -24.74 -9.59 -17.55
C PHE A 329 -25.90 -9.48 -16.55
N SER A 330 -26.62 -8.37 -16.53
CA SER A 330 -27.75 -8.16 -15.59
C SER A 330 -28.99 -9.02 -15.89
N GLU A 331 -29.17 -9.42 -17.15
CA GLU A 331 -30.30 -10.22 -17.65
C GLU A 331 -30.00 -11.73 -17.68
N ALA A 332 -28.76 -12.15 -17.41
CA ALA A 332 -28.35 -13.55 -17.46
C ALA A 332 -29.09 -14.43 -16.43
N ASP A 333 -29.40 -15.65 -16.85
CA ASP A 333 -30.04 -16.70 -16.05
C ASP A 333 -29.32 -18.04 -16.29
N PRO A 334 -28.73 -18.68 -15.25
CA PRO A 334 -28.60 -18.22 -13.87
C PRO A 334 -27.88 -16.87 -13.71
N VAL A 335 -28.19 -16.17 -12.62
CA VAL A 335 -27.61 -14.86 -12.27
C VAL A 335 -26.09 -15.01 -12.11
N PRO A 336 -25.27 -14.07 -12.64
CA PRO A 336 -23.82 -14.09 -12.45
C PRO A 336 -23.41 -14.11 -10.98
N HIS A 337 -22.29 -14.77 -10.68
CA HIS A 337 -21.83 -15.01 -9.32
C HIS A 337 -21.59 -13.69 -8.54
N PRO A 338 -22.09 -13.52 -7.30
CA PRO A 338 -21.99 -12.26 -6.55
C PRO A 338 -20.55 -11.76 -6.33
N GLU A 339 -19.56 -12.66 -6.23
CA GLU A 339 -18.14 -12.29 -6.09
C GLU A 339 -17.56 -11.53 -7.29
N TRP A 340 -18.27 -11.43 -8.42
CA TRP A 340 -17.85 -10.54 -9.51
C TRP A 340 -17.74 -9.08 -9.07
N VAL A 341 -18.43 -8.66 -8.00
CA VAL A 341 -18.25 -7.32 -7.42
C VAL A 341 -16.80 -7.08 -6.96
N CYS A 342 -16.11 -8.13 -6.49
CA CYS A 342 -14.71 -8.07 -6.07
C CYS A 342 -13.73 -7.91 -7.25
N VAL A 343 -14.11 -8.42 -8.42
CA VAL A 343 -13.36 -8.22 -9.68
C VAL A 343 -13.64 -6.83 -10.26
N MET A 344 -14.90 -6.37 -10.21
CA MET A 344 -15.30 -5.05 -10.73
C MET A 344 -14.70 -3.90 -9.92
N ASP A 345 -14.58 -4.05 -8.60
CA ASP A 345 -13.99 -3.06 -7.70
C ASP A 345 -12.46 -3.16 -7.64
N ALA A 346 -11.79 -2.17 -8.24
CA ALA A 346 -10.33 -2.08 -8.26
C ALA A 346 -9.71 -2.06 -6.87
N ASN A 347 -10.39 -1.49 -5.87
CA ASN A 347 -9.85 -1.37 -4.51
C ASN A 347 -9.80 -2.74 -3.81
N VAL A 348 -10.76 -3.62 -4.12
CA VAL A 348 -10.84 -4.97 -3.55
C VAL A 348 -9.74 -5.84 -4.13
N ARG A 349 -9.67 -5.97 -5.46
CA ARG A 349 -8.66 -6.83 -6.09
C ARG A 349 -7.23 -6.31 -5.97
N SER A 350 -7.05 -5.00 -5.74
CA SER A 350 -5.73 -4.41 -5.47
C SER A 350 -5.40 -4.35 -3.98
N ALA A 351 -6.24 -4.90 -3.09
CA ALA A 351 -5.96 -4.91 -1.67
C ALA A 351 -4.68 -5.69 -1.35
N LYS A 352 -3.99 -5.30 -0.27
CA LYS A 352 -2.81 -6.03 0.23
C LYS A 352 -3.27 -7.41 0.71
N GLN A 353 -2.40 -8.41 0.58
CA GLN A 353 -2.65 -9.74 1.10
C GLN A 353 -2.95 -9.71 2.61
N SER A 354 -3.90 -10.51 3.06
CA SER A 354 -4.20 -10.66 4.48
C SER A 354 -3.85 -12.06 4.99
N ARG A 355 -3.52 -12.15 6.28
CA ARG A 355 -3.21 -13.40 6.97
C ARG A 355 -4.04 -13.50 8.25
N GLY A 356 -4.44 -14.71 8.61
CA GLY A 356 -5.05 -15.00 9.90
C GLY A 356 -4.07 -14.85 11.07
N TYR A 357 -4.52 -15.13 12.29
CA TYR A 357 -3.67 -15.11 13.48
C TYR A 357 -3.06 -16.50 13.74
N GLY A 358 -1.74 -16.58 13.97
CA GLY A 358 -1.01 -17.82 14.27
C GLY A 358 0.11 -18.17 13.28
N ASP A 359 1.06 -19.02 13.68
CA ASP A 359 2.23 -19.37 12.85
C ASP A 359 1.88 -20.25 11.63
N ASP A 360 0.73 -20.94 11.64
CA ASP A 360 0.15 -21.70 10.51
C ASP A 360 -1.03 -20.98 9.83
N ALA A 361 -1.18 -19.67 10.07
CA ALA A 361 -2.37 -18.95 9.63
C ALA A 361 -2.53 -18.90 8.10
N GLU A 362 -3.74 -19.20 7.65
CA GLU A 362 -4.19 -19.07 6.26
C GLU A 362 -3.90 -17.66 5.72
N VAL A 363 -3.52 -17.59 4.44
CA VAL A 363 -3.18 -16.35 3.75
C VAL A 363 -4.05 -16.21 2.51
N PHE A 364 -4.77 -15.09 2.39
CA PHE A 364 -5.64 -14.80 1.26
C PHE A 364 -5.06 -13.65 0.43
N ASP A 365 -4.81 -13.90 -0.86
CA ASP A 365 -4.31 -12.93 -1.83
C ASP A 365 -5.43 -12.48 -2.80
N PRO A 366 -6.00 -11.28 -2.59
CA PRO A 366 -7.05 -10.74 -3.46
C PRO A 366 -6.62 -10.57 -4.91
N ARG A 367 -5.32 -10.34 -5.17
CA ARG A 367 -4.80 -10.17 -6.52
C ARG A 367 -4.80 -11.51 -7.26
N ALA A 368 -4.42 -12.59 -6.60
CA ALA A 368 -4.53 -13.92 -7.18
C ALA A 368 -6.00 -14.32 -7.41
N ALA A 369 -6.86 -14.03 -6.43
CA ALA A 369 -8.27 -14.37 -6.43
C ALA A 369 -9.12 -13.57 -7.44
N TYR A 370 -8.84 -12.28 -7.64
CA TYR A 370 -9.73 -11.37 -8.38
C TYR A 370 -9.00 -10.47 -9.40
N GLY A 371 -7.67 -10.47 -9.44
CA GLY A 371 -6.89 -9.60 -10.31
C GLY A 371 -7.10 -9.89 -11.80
N LEU A 372 -7.06 -8.82 -12.60
CA LEU A 372 -7.12 -8.83 -14.05
C LEU A 372 -5.71 -8.98 -14.66
N ASP A 373 -5.65 -9.31 -15.95
CA ASP A 373 -4.41 -9.45 -16.71
C ASP A 373 -3.72 -8.12 -17.02
N ASP A 374 -4.45 -7.01 -16.98
CA ASP A 374 -3.98 -5.64 -17.20
C ASP A 374 -3.77 -4.84 -15.89
N ASP A 375 -4.02 -5.43 -14.72
CA ASP A 375 -3.79 -4.76 -13.43
C ASP A 375 -2.29 -4.52 -13.17
N LEU A 376 -1.96 -3.32 -12.68
CA LEU A 376 -0.61 -2.93 -12.28
C LEU A 376 -0.15 -3.74 -11.06
N ARG A 377 1.07 -4.31 -11.13
CA ARG A 377 1.61 -5.23 -10.13
C ARG A 377 2.11 -4.55 -8.85
N ASP A 378 2.73 -3.39 -8.97
CA ASP A 378 3.43 -2.73 -7.86
C ASP A 378 2.95 -1.30 -7.63
N ILE A 379 1.65 -1.14 -7.30
CA ILE A 379 1.11 0.16 -6.88
C ILE A 379 1.51 0.41 -5.42
N SER A 380 2.49 1.29 -5.21
CA SER A 380 2.92 1.70 -3.87
C SER A 380 1.84 2.52 -3.14
N ASP A 381 1.97 2.71 -1.82
CA ASP A 381 1.03 3.55 -1.07
C ASP A 381 1.08 5.02 -1.54
N ASP A 382 2.24 5.48 -2.02
CA ASP A 382 2.38 6.81 -2.62
C ASP A 382 1.74 6.88 -4.00
N ASP A 383 1.84 5.84 -4.83
CA ASP A 383 1.08 5.76 -6.10
C ASP A 383 -0.44 5.84 -5.85
N ARG A 384 -0.94 5.17 -4.79
CA ARG A 384 -2.36 5.24 -4.41
C ARG A 384 -2.77 6.64 -3.95
N ARG A 385 -1.93 7.32 -3.16
CA ARG A 385 -2.16 8.72 -2.74
C ARG A 385 -2.15 9.69 -3.92
N GLN A 386 -1.38 9.36 -4.95
CA GLN A 386 -1.31 10.09 -6.22
C GLN A 386 -2.53 9.80 -7.13
N GLY A 387 -3.35 8.79 -6.81
CA GLY A 387 -4.54 8.45 -7.58
C GLY A 387 -4.28 7.44 -8.70
N VAL A 388 -3.10 6.81 -8.71
CA VAL A 388 -2.82 5.64 -9.55
C VAL A 388 -3.62 4.46 -9.00
N SER A 389 -4.63 4.05 -9.75
CA SER A 389 -5.46 2.90 -9.42
C SER A 389 -5.69 2.04 -10.65
N ASN A 390 -5.92 0.76 -10.42
CA ASN A 390 -6.41 -0.12 -11.48
C ASN A 390 -7.83 0.28 -11.95
N ASP A 391 -8.23 -0.20 -13.13
CA ASP A 391 -9.50 0.16 -13.77
C ASP A 391 -10.72 -0.26 -12.93
N ASN A 392 -11.57 0.68 -12.51
CA ASN A 392 -12.77 0.34 -11.74
C ASN A 392 -13.98 0.26 -12.69
N LEU A 393 -14.71 -0.85 -12.69
CA LEU A 393 -15.88 -1.04 -13.56
C LEU A 393 -17.16 -0.42 -12.99
N LEU A 394 -17.14 -0.05 -11.71
CA LEU A 394 -18.28 0.49 -10.95
C LEU A 394 -18.34 2.04 -10.97
N VAL A 395 -17.59 2.68 -11.88
CA VAL A 395 -17.55 4.14 -12.06
C VAL A 395 -17.91 4.52 -13.50
N TRP A 396 -18.25 5.78 -13.75
CA TRP A 396 -18.49 6.35 -15.08
C TRP A 396 -17.27 6.21 -16.00
N ARG A 397 -17.52 6.09 -17.30
CA ARG A 397 -16.50 5.96 -18.36
C ARG A 397 -16.88 6.83 -19.56
N ASP A 398 -15.91 7.22 -20.38
CA ASP A 398 -16.13 8.07 -21.57
C ASP A 398 -17.15 7.49 -22.58
N GLU A 399 -17.33 6.18 -22.58
CA GLU A 399 -18.30 5.46 -23.42
C GLU A 399 -19.71 5.40 -22.82
N ASP A 400 -19.88 5.83 -21.57
CA ASP A 400 -21.17 5.90 -20.90
C ASP A 400 -22.00 7.09 -21.40
N ASP A 401 -23.32 6.92 -21.32
CA ASP A 401 -24.24 8.01 -21.65
C ASP A 401 -24.17 9.12 -20.60
N ASN A 402 -24.41 10.36 -21.05
CA ASN A 402 -24.51 11.57 -20.24
C ASN A 402 -23.19 11.92 -19.51
N PRO A 403 -22.44 12.96 -19.94
CA PRO A 403 -21.09 13.23 -19.43
C PRO A 403 -21.16 13.83 -18.03
N HIS A 404 -20.97 12.99 -17.01
CA HIS A 404 -20.78 13.43 -15.63
C HIS A 404 -19.75 12.53 -14.96
N ASP A 405 -18.53 13.04 -14.80
CA ASP A 405 -17.35 12.39 -14.21
C ASP A 405 -17.53 11.92 -12.74
N SER A 406 -18.73 12.07 -12.18
CA SER A 406 -19.04 11.87 -10.76
C SER A 406 -19.88 10.63 -10.44
N HIS A 407 -20.33 9.83 -11.41
CA HIS A 407 -21.08 8.61 -11.09
C HIS A 407 -20.16 7.47 -10.65
N ARG A 408 -20.35 7.02 -9.39
CA ARG A 408 -19.70 5.83 -8.82
C ARG A 408 -20.73 5.03 -8.02
N LEU A 409 -20.77 3.71 -8.19
CA LEU A 409 -21.71 2.85 -7.45
C LEU A 409 -21.30 2.68 -5.98
N GLY A 410 -19.99 2.64 -5.71
CA GLY A 410 -19.40 2.64 -4.37
C GLY A 410 -18.33 3.73 -4.24
N GLY A 411 -18.36 4.49 -3.13
CA GLY A 411 -17.47 5.60 -2.85
C GLY A 411 -18.09 6.99 -3.03
N ARG A 412 -17.34 8.03 -2.64
CA ARG A 412 -17.83 9.43 -2.54
C ARG A 412 -18.34 9.96 -3.89
N GLN A 413 -19.62 10.33 -3.92
CA GLN A 413 -20.27 11.08 -5.00
C GLN A 413 -20.73 12.45 -4.46
N ALA A 414 -20.72 13.48 -5.31
CA ALA A 414 -21.38 14.75 -5.02
C ALA A 414 -22.90 14.58 -5.16
N GLU A 415 -23.69 14.97 -4.14
CA GLU A 415 -25.15 14.85 -4.18
C GLU A 415 -25.72 15.65 -5.37
N GLY A 416 -26.40 14.95 -6.30
CA GLY A 416 -26.98 15.53 -7.51
C GLY A 416 -28.16 14.71 -8.03
N PHE A 417 -29.03 15.33 -8.83
CA PHE A 417 -30.24 14.74 -9.43
C PHE A 417 -29.99 14.18 -10.85
N GLU A 418 -28.76 13.76 -11.14
CA GLU A 418 -28.35 13.34 -12.48
C GLU A 418 -28.88 11.94 -12.84
N VAL A 419 -29.23 11.78 -14.12
CA VAL A 419 -29.73 10.50 -14.64
C VAL A 419 -28.57 9.50 -14.66
N THR A 420 -28.74 8.37 -13.95
CA THR A 420 -27.74 7.31 -13.92
C THR A 420 -27.43 6.79 -15.32
N PRO A 421 -26.15 6.65 -15.71
CA PRO A 421 -25.76 6.04 -16.98
C PRO A 421 -26.38 4.66 -17.18
N ILE A 422 -26.73 4.30 -18.42
CA ILE A 422 -27.49 3.07 -18.70
C ILE A 422 -26.69 1.84 -18.28
N ARG A 423 -25.37 1.82 -18.54
CA ARG A 423 -24.47 0.74 -18.14
C ARG A 423 -24.49 0.52 -16.63
N LEU A 424 -24.28 1.59 -15.84
CA LEU A 424 -24.32 1.54 -14.39
C LEU A 424 -25.73 1.14 -13.88
N GLY A 425 -26.80 1.57 -14.55
CA GLY A 425 -28.17 1.14 -14.25
C GLY A 425 -28.37 -0.38 -14.38
N HIS A 426 -27.77 -1.02 -15.38
CA HIS A 426 -27.78 -2.48 -15.50
C HIS A 426 -26.98 -3.17 -14.38
N LEU A 427 -25.82 -2.62 -13.99
CA LEU A 427 -25.04 -3.15 -12.86
C LEU A 427 -25.77 -3.01 -11.52
N ILE A 428 -26.47 -1.88 -11.29
CA ILE A 428 -27.35 -1.71 -10.12
C ILE A 428 -28.44 -2.79 -10.10
N THR A 429 -29.02 -3.09 -11.25
CA THR A 429 -30.07 -4.12 -11.37
C THR A 429 -29.53 -5.50 -11.00
N TRP A 430 -28.32 -5.84 -11.44
CA TRP A 430 -27.66 -7.08 -11.04
C TRP A 430 -27.35 -7.14 -9.54
N LEU A 431 -26.72 -6.09 -8.99
CA LEU A 431 -26.43 -6.00 -7.54
C LEU A 431 -27.70 -6.19 -6.71
N SER A 432 -28.81 -5.58 -7.14
CA SER A 432 -30.10 -5.68 -6.45
C SER A 432 -30.69 -7.09 -6.49
N LYS A 433 -30.51 -7.84 -7.58
CA LYS A 433 -30.92 -9.26 -7.68
C LYS A 433 -30.10 -10.17 -6.78
N SER A 434 -28.85 -9.79 -6.51
CA SER A 434 -27.87 -10.58 -5.75
C SER A 434 -27.82 -10.20 -4.26
N ILE A 435 -28.79 -9.43 -3.74
CA ILE A 435 -28.83 -8.92 -2.36
C ILE A 435 -28.82 -10.03 -1.28
N ASP A 436 -29.28 -11.23 -1.64
CA ASP A 436 -29.25 -12.41 -0.76
C ASP A 436 -27.83 -12.97 -0.57
N SER A 437 -26.82 -12.41 -1.26
CA SER A 437 -25.42 -12.81 -1.06
C SER A 437 -24.74 -12.03 0.07
N PRO A 438 -24.16 -12.72 1.06
CA PRO A 438 -23.29 -12.11 2.08
C PRO A 438 -22.12 -11.31 1.53
N VAL A 439 -21.62 -11.70 0.36
CA VAL A 439 -20.51 -11.03 -0.33
C VAL A 439 -20.86 -9.57 -0.65
N LEU A 440 -22.11 -9.31 -1.04
CA LEU A 440 -22.54 -7.94 -1.32
C LEU A 440 -22.64 -7.09 -0.06
N ALA A 441 -23.15 -7.64 1.04
CA ALA A 441 -23.17 -6.95 2.33
C ALA A 441 -21.74 -6.59 2.78
N TRP A 442 -20.81 -7.54 2.67
CA TRP A 442 -19.39 -7.31 2.93
C TRP A 442 -18.80 -6.23 2.00
N TRP A 443 -19.11 -6.24 0.70
CA TRP A 443 -18.63 -5.23 -0.24
C TRP A 443 -19.19 -3.84 0.08
N VAL A 444 -20.50 -3.74 0.36
CA VAL A 444 -21.20 -2.48 0.66
C VAL A 444 -20.66 -1.81 1.93
N ILE A 445 -20.39 -2.57 2.99
CA ILE A 445 -19.83 -2.05 4.25
C ILE A 445 -18.50 -1.32 4.03
N ARG A 446 -17.73 -1.71 3.01
CA ARG A 446 -16.41 -1.13 2.71
C ARG A 446 -16.49 0.16 1.90
N GLN A 447 -17.66 0.49 1.36
CA GLN A 447 -17.81 1.66 0.51
C GLN A 447 -17.99 2.90 1.37
N ASN A 448 -17.30 3.98 1.02
CA ASN A 448 -17.52 5.29 1.63
C ASN A 448 -18.74 5.98 0.99
N GLY A 449 -19.92 5.42 1.25
CA GLY A 449 -21.20 5.76 0.62
C GLY A 449 -21.52 4.95 -0.64
N LEU A 450 -22.82 4.83 -0.91
CA LEU A 450 -23.38 4.21 -2.12
C LEU A 450 -24.03 5.26 -3.03
N HIS A 451 -24.12 4.92 -4.31
CA HIS A 451 -24.92 5.70 -5.25
C HIS A 451 -26.40 5.78 -4.78
N PRO A 452 -27.06 6.96 -4.80
CA PRO A 452 -28.42 7.12 -4.27
C PRO A 452 -29.45 6.15 -4.86
N ARG A 453 -29.38 5.91 -6.17
CA ARG A 453 -30.23 4.92 -6.86
C ARG A 453 -29.95 3.47 -6.41
N LEU A 454 -28.71 3.13 -6.11
CA LEU A 454 -28.35 1.80 -5.61
C LEU A 454 -28.88 1.61 -4.19
N LEU A 455 -28.71 2.63 -3.33
CA LEU A 455 -29.25 2.65 -1.97
C LEU A 455 -30.78 2.44 -1.99
N GLN A 456 -31.50 3.21 -2.81
CA GLN A 456 -32.96 3.09 -2.95
C GLN A 456 -33.40 1.69 -3.45
N GLN A 457 -32.64 1.07 -4.35
CA GLN A 457 -32.96 -0.27 -4.84
C GLN A 457 -32.73 -1.34 -3.76
N PHE A 458 -31.66 -1.24 -2.98
CA PHE A 458 -31.44 -2.14 -1.85
C PHE A 458 -32.52 -2.00 -0.79
N GLU A 459 -32.93 -0.78 -0.43
CA GLU A 459 -34.06 -0.54 0.48
C GLU A 459 -35.33 -1.22 -0.01
N TRP A 460 -35.67 -1.01 -1.29
CA TRP A 460 -36.85 -1.62 -1.89
C TRP A 460 -36.80 -3.14 -1.80
N GLN A 461 -35.65 -3.76 -2.06
CA GLN A 461 -35.49 -5.21 -1.97
C GLN A 461 -35.60 -5.73 -0.53
N VAL A 462 -35.00 -5.05 0.45
CA VAL A 462 -35.07 -5.43 1.88
C VAL A 462 -36.52 -5.40 2.37
N GLU A 463 -37.30 -4.39 1.96
CA GLU A 463 -38.71 -4.23 2.32
C GLU A 463 -39.65 -5.23 1.61
N HIS A 464 -39.41 -5.54 0.33
CA HIS A 464 -40.37 -6.27 -0.50
C HIS A 464 -39.99 -7.73 -0.76
N SER A 465 -38.72 -8.12 -0.59
CA SER A 465 -38.27 -9.48 -0.85
C SER A 465 -38.73 -10.43 0.26
N LYS A 466 -39.60 -11.38 -0.12
CA LYS A 466 -40.06 -12.47 0.76
C LYS A 466 -39.06 -13.62 0.88
N ALA A 467 -38.09 -13.68 -0.04
CA ALA A 467 -37.09 -14.75 -0.08
C ALA A 467 -35.86 -14.45 0.81
N LEU A 468 -35.66 -13.19 1.19
CA LEU A 468 -34.52 -12.78 2.02
C LEU A 468 -34.63 -13.34 3.44
N ASN A 469 -33.55 -13.99 3.89
CA ASN A 469 -33.43 -14.54 5.24
C ASN A 469 -33.64 -13.46 6.33
N GLU A 470 -34.20 -13.83 7.50
CA GLU A 470 -34.47 -12.89 8.59
C GLU A 470 -33.19 -12.21 9.14
N ARG A 471 -32.10 -12.97 9.32
CA ARG A 471 -30.80 -12.44 9.73
C ARG A 471 -30.20 -11.53 8.65
N ALA A 472 -30.33 -11.90 7.37
CA ALA A 472 -29.94 -11.04 6.27
C ALA A 472 -30.70 -9.71 6.27
N ARG A 473 -32.02 -9.74 6.49
CA ARG A 473 -32.87 -8.54 6.55
C ARG A 473 -32.49 -7.63 7.70
N HIS A 474 -32.19 -8.19 8.88
CA HIS A 474 -31.70 -7.44 10.04
C HIS A 474 -30.38 -6.73 9.74
N ILE A 475 -29.38 -7.49 9.27
CA ILE A 475 -28.05 -6.95 8.95
C ILE A 475 -28.13 -5.90 7.85
N TRP A 476 -28.87 -6.14 6.77
CA TRP A 476 -29.05 -5.16 5.70
C TRP A 476 -29.73 -3.88 6.18
N SER A 477 -30.68 -3.95 7.12
CA SER A 477 -31.32 -2.76 7.70
C SER A 477 -30.29 -1.87 8.40
N LEU A 478 -29.38 -2.47 9.15
CA LEU A 478 -28.27 -1.77 9.81
C LEU A 478 -27.28 -1.18 8.79
N ILE A 479 -26.91 -1.94 7.75
CA ILE A 479 -26.04 -1.43 6.66
C ILE A 479 -26.67 -0.21 5.98
N LEU A 480 -27.97 -0.26 5.68
CA LEU A 480 -28.67 0.84 5.03
C LEU A 480 -28.77 2.06 5.95
N GLU A 481 -29.01 1.87 7.25
CA GLU A 481 -28.99 2.95 8.24
C GLU A 481 -27.62 3.65 8.29
N HIS A 482 -26.53 2.88 8.30
CA HIS A 482 -25.17 3.41 8.23
C HIS A 482 -24.94 4.28 6.97
N HIS A 483 -25.35 3.80 5.79
CA HIS A 483 -25.16 4.52 4.52
C HIS A 483 -26.08 5.74 4.34
N ARG A 484 -27.25 5.75 4.98
CA ARG A 484 -28.18 6.90 4.98
C ARG A 484 -27.61 8.09 5.73
N ASP A 485 -26.86 7.86 6.81
CA ASP A 485 -26.33 8.94 7.62
C ASP A 485 -25.17 9.66 6.87
N PRO A 486 -25.33 10.94 6.48
CA PRO A 486 -24.27 11.68 5.80
C PRO A 486 -23.02 11.89 6.66
N ARG A 487 -23.16 11.82 7.99
CA ARG A 487 -22.04 12.03 8.94
C ARG A 487 -21.03 10.88 8.91
N ASN A 488 -21.41 9.71 8.39
CA ASN A 488 -20.49 8.59 8.17
C ASN A 488 -19.62 8.75 6.91
N ARG A 489 -19.94 9.72 6.04
CA ARG A 489 -19.28 9.91 4.73
C ARG A 489 -18.43 11.19 4.65
N GLN A 490 -18.65 12.14 5.56
CA GLN A 490 -18.02 13.46 5.57
C GLN A 490 -17.35 13.74 6.91
N TRP A 491 -16.36 14.62 6.92
CA TRP A 491 -15.82 15.12 8.19
C TRP A 491 -16.92 15.84 8.96
N ASN A 492 -17.16 15.38 10.20
CA ASN A 492 -18.24 15.87 11.05
C ASN A 492 -17.84 17.20 11.72
N GLY A 493 -18.07 18.32 11.03
CA GLY A 493 -17.87 19.67 11.57
C GLY A 493 -19.03 20.20 12.41
N ASP A 494 -20.14 19.46 12.49
CA ASP A 494 -21.43 19.95 13.00
C ASP A 494 -21.36 20.47 14.45
N TRP A 495 -20.48 19.91 15.29
CA TRP A 495 -20.28 20.40 16.66
C TRP A 495 -19.66 21.80 16.72
N PHE A 496 -18.70 22.09 15.83
CA PHE A 496 -18.08 23.41 15.73
C PHE A 496 -19.06 24.45 15.20
N ASP A 497 -19.87 24.07 14.21
CA ASP A 497 -20.92 24.93 13.65
C ASP A 497 -22.00 25.25 14.69
N LEU A 498 -22.42 24.24 15.47
CA LEU A 498 -23.35 24.42 16.58
C LEU A 498 -22.79 25.39 17.64
N LYS A 499 -21.53 25.22 18.05
CA LYS A 499 -20.88 26.10 19.02
C LYS A 499 -20.82 27.54 18.53
N LYS A 500 -20.36 27.75 17.30
CA LYS A 500 -20.31 29.06 16.65
C LYS A 500 -21.68 29.73 16.62
N ARG A 501 -22.74 28.95 16.42
CA ARG A 501 -24.11 29.45 16.43
C ARG A 501 -24.61 29.78 17.84
N ILE A 502 -24.28 28.97 18.85
CA ILE A 502 -24.56 29.28 20.25
C ILE A 502 -23.89 30.59 20.66
N ASP A 503 -22.63 30.80 20.27
CA ASP A 503 -21.89 32.02 20.58
C ASP A 503 -22.49 33.27 19.90
N ALA A 504 -23.12 33.11 18.73
CA ALA A 504 -23.72 34.22 17.96
C ALA A 504 -25.17 34.54 18.34
N GLU A 505 -26.01 33.51 18.55
CA GLU A 505 -27.46 33.64 18.71
C GLU A 505 -27.94 33.31 20.15
N GLY A 506 -27.08 32.70 20.97
CA GLY A 506 -27.47 32.07 22.23
C GLY A 506 -28.31 30.80 22.03
N TRP A 507 -28.74 30.20 23.13
CA TRP A 507 -29.58 28.99 23.11
C TRP A 507 -31.04 29.32 22.77
N THR A 508 -31.34 29.41 21.47
CA THR A 508 -32.72 29.57 20.97
C THR A 508 -33.39 28.21 20.72
N ALA A 509 -34.71 28.21 20.50
CA ALA A 509 -35.44 27.00 20.11
C ALA A 509 -34.94 26.38 18.79
N SER A 510 -34.33 27.17 17.89
CA SER A 510 -33.70 26.64 16.67
C SER A 510 -32.38 25.93 16.98
N VAL A 511 -31.59 26.49 17.88
CA VAL A 511 -30.31 25.92 18.32
C VAL A 511 -30.53 24.63 19.10
N LEU A 512 -31.59 24.54 19.91
CA LEU A 512 -31.97 23.29 20.59
C LEU A 512 -32.33 22.16 19.61
N ARG A 513 -33.02 22.47 18.50
CA ARG A 513 -33.29 21.48 17.44
C ARG A 513 -32.03 21.03 16.72
N GLU A 514 -31.09 21.95 16.52
CA GLU A 514 -29.79 21.61 15.94
C GLU A 514 -28.96 20.75 16.89
N PHE A 515 -28.89 21.09 18.18
CA PHE A 515 -28.26 20.26 19.20
C PHE A 515 -28.86 18.85 19.24
N TRP A 516 -30.20 18.71 19.15
CA TRP A 516 -30.84 17.40 19.06
C TRP A 516 -30.32 16.59 17.85
N LYS A 517 -30.22 17.22 16.67
CA LYS A 517 -29.69 16.57 15.45
C LYS A 517 -28.21 16.17 15.61
N VAL A 518 -27.38 17.05 16.15
CA VAL A 518 -25.93 16.79 16.36
C VAL A 518 -25.71 15.70 17.41
N ALA A 519 -26.51 15.69 18.48
CA ALA A 519 -26.42 14.71 19.56
C ALA A 519 -27.02 13.33 19.20
N THR A 520 -27.74 13.21 18.09
CA THR A 520 -28.36 11.95 17.67
C THR A 520 -27.28 10.89 17.39
N PRO A 521 -27.27 9.74 18.10
CA PRO A 521 -26.32 8.66 17.87
C PRO A 521 -26.38 8.16 16.44
N ARG A 522 -25.28 7.56 15.95
CA ARG A 522 -25.25 6.94 14.63
C ARG A 522 -24.56 5.59 14.67
N LEU A 523 -24.99 4.70 13.78
CA LEU A 523 -24.31 3.46 13.51
C LEU A 523 -23.14 3.70 12.54
N GLU A 524 -21.93 3.37 12.97
CA GLU A 524 -20.74 3.36 12.14
C GLU A 524 -20.30 1.91 11.90
N ILE A 525 -19.96 1.58 10.65
CA ILE A 525 -19.45 0.27 10.29
C ILE A 525 -18.07 0.44 9.65
N LYS A 526 -17.07 -0.24 10.20
CA LYS A 526 -15.69 -0.24 9.71
C LYS A 526 -15.34 -1.61 9.13
N PRO A 527 -14.37 -1.70 8.20
CA PRO A 527 -13.89 -3.00 7.71
C PRO A 527 -13.37 -3.88 8.84
N SER A 528 -13.59 -5.19 8.76
CA SER A 528 -13.09 -6.17 9.75
C SER A 528 -11.57 -6.33 9.68
N TYR A 529 -10.97 -6.88 10.75
CA TYR A 529 -9.52 -7.13 10.83
C TYR A 529 -9.14 -8.51 10.28
N GLY A 530 -7.85 -8.72 10.00
CA GLY A 530 -7.33 -10.03 9.58
C GLY A 530 -7.86 -10.48 8.21
N LEU A 531 -8.26 -11.75 8.10
CA LEU A 531 -8.72 -12.33 6.82
C LEU A 531 -10.00 -11.68 6.28
N GLY A 532 -10.97 -11.37 7.14
CA GLY A 532 -12.22 -10.70 6.76
C GLY A 532 -12.00 -9.31 6.16
N GLN A 533 -10.82 -8.72 6.37
CA GLN A 533 -10.45 -7.46 5.73
C GLN A 533 -10.33 -7.59 4.20
N THR A 534 -10.12 -8.77 3.65
CA THR A 534 -9.90 -8.90 2.19
C THR A 534 -10.58 -10.10 1.56
N ARG A 535 -10.96 -11.10 2.37
CA ARG A 535 -11.72 -12.25 1.93
C ARG A 535 -13.20 -12.05 2.26
N PRO A 536 -14.10 -12.11 1.27
CA PRO A 536 -15.54 -12.09 1.53
C PRO A 536 -15.99 -13.36 2.26
N PRO A 537 -17.08 -13.32 3.04
CA PRO A 537 -17.62 -14.49 3.74
C PRO A 537 -18.11 -15.55 2.74
N CYS A 538 -17.87 -16.82 3.07
CA CYS A 538 -18.27 -17.97 2.26
C CYS A 538 -19.31 -18.88 2.95
N VAL A 539 -19.85 -18.44 4.09
CA VAL A 539 -20.84 -19.17 4.90
C VAL A 539 -22.25 -18.62 4.66
N PRO A 540 -23.31 -19.42 4.84
CA PRO A 540 -24.69 -18.96 4.70
C PRO A 540 -25.09 -17.99 5.82
N TRP A 541 -26.17 -17.21 5.62
CA TRP A 541 -26.59 -16.15 6.55
C TRP A 541 -26.81 -16.61 7.99
N GLU A 542 -27.25 -17.85 8.20
CA GLU A 542 -27.51 -18.41 9.53
C GLU A 542 -26.23 -18.55 10.38
N GLU A 543 -25.06 -18.67 9.73
CA GLU A 543 -23.76 -18.84 10.39
C GLU A 543 -22.93 -17.54 10.42
N ILE A 544 -23.41 -16.47 9.78
CA ILE A 544 -22.68 -15.19 9.72
C ILE A 544 -22.81 -14.44 11.03
N HIS A 545 -21.68 -14.07 11.62
CA HIS A 545 -21.61 -13.08 12.69
C HIS A 545 -21.36 -11.68 12.13
N LEU A 546 -21.81 -10.65 12.84
CA LEU A 546 -21.59 -9.25 12.45
C LEU A 546 -20.09 -8.97 12.24
N SER A 547 -19.23 -9.55 13.08
CA SER A 547 -17.76 -9.47 12.99
C SER A 547 -17.16 -10.03 11.70
N ASP A 548 -17.84 -10.96 11.02
CA ASP A 548 -17.38 -11.52 9.76
C ASP A 548 -17.49 -10.51 8.61
N LEU A 549 -18.44 -9.58 8.73
CA LEU A 549 -18.71 -8.54 7.74
C LEU A 549 -17.94 -7.24 8.03
N GLY A 550 -17.89 -6.83 9.29
CA GLY A 550 -17.32 -5.55 9.70
C GLY A 550 -17.25 -5.37 11.22
N GLN A 551 -16.69 -4.24 11.64
CA GLN A 551 -16.75 -3.76 13.02
C GLN A 551 -17.91 -2.78 13.11
N TRP A 552 -18.79 -3.00 14.08
CA TRP A 552 -20.03 -2.25 14.23
C TRP A 552 -19.94 -1.46 15.51
N GLU A 553 -20.07 -0.13 15.42
CA GLU A 553 -19.90 0.77 16.53
C GLU A 553 -21.07 1.76 16.58
N VAL A 554 -21.58 2.05 17.77
CA VAL A 554 -22.53 3.14 17.98
C VAL A 554 -21.75 4.37 18.41
N VAL A 555 -21.65 5.34 17.50
CA VAL A 555 -20.96 6.62 17.76
C VAL A 555 -21.95 7.56 18.44
N LEU A 556 -21.62 7.94 19.68
CA LEU A 556 -22.34 8.96 20.43
C LEU A 556 -21.81 10.36 20.08
N LEU A 557 -22.35 11.40 20.73
CA LEU A 557 -21.96 12.79 20.52
C LEU A 557 -20.44 13.01 20.70
N GLU A 558 -19.76 13.36 19.60
CA GLU A 558 -18.35 13.74 19.57
C GLU A 558 -18.18 15.23 19.82
N ARG A 559 -17.48 15.60 20.91
CA ARG A 559 -17.32 17.01 21.33
C ARG A 559 -16.00 17.64 20.90
N HIS A 560 -15.08 16.87 20.32
CA HIS A 560 -13.77 17.35 19.84
C HIS A 560 -12.97 18.22 20.83
N ASN A 561 -13.10 17.94 22.15
CA ASN A 561 -12.53 18.73 23.25
C ASN A 561 -13.00 20.19 23.34
N GLU A 562 -14.14 20.51 22.75
CA GLU A 562 -14.81 21.81 22.86
C GLU A 562 -16.02 21.70 23.77
N ASP A 563 -16.03 22.48 24.85
CA ASP A 563 -17.12 22.52 25.82
C ASP A 563 -18.19 23.55 25.40
N LEU A 564 -19.44 23.24 25.75
CA LEU A 564 -20.58 24.16 25.66
C LEU A 564 -21.02 24.57 27.06
N ASP A 565 -21.17 25.87 27.29
CA ASP A 565 -21.79 26.37 28.50
C ASP A 565 -23.32 26.29 28.38
N VAL A 566 -23.95 25.55 29.30
CA VAL A 566 -25.39 25.35 29.35
C VAL A 566 -25.96 26.18 30.51
N PRO A 567 -26.74 27.24 30.22
CA PRO A 567 -27.43 28.02 31.24
C PRO A 567 -28.39 27.17 32.06
N ASP A 568 -28.53 27.49 33.35
CA ASP A 568 -29.34 26.68 34.25
C ASP A 568 -30.79 26.55 33.80
N ASP A 569 -31.40 27.62 33.28
CA ASP A 569 -32.79 27.64 32.81
C ASP A 569 -33.08 26.68 31.63
N LEU A 570 -32.02 26.22 30.97
CA LEU A 570 -32.10 25.29 29.83
C LEU A 570 -31.63 23.87 30.18
N LEU A 571 -31.10 23.64 31.39
CA LEU A 571 -30.67 22.32 31.86
C LEU A 571 -31.73 21.23 31.64
N PRO A 572 -33.03 21.42 31.97
CA PRO A 572 -34.05 20.39 31.73
C PRO A 572 -34.16 19.96 30.28
N GLN A 573 -34.03 20.90 29.34
CA GLN A 573 -34.20 20.65 27.91
C GLN A 573 -32.99 19.92 27.35
N VAL A 574 -31.78 20.34 27.72
CA VAL A 574 -30.52 19.68 27.30
C VAL A 574 -30.40 18.28 27.90
N VAL A 575 -30.68 18.10 29.19
CA VAL A 575 -30.70 16.78 29.84
C VAL A 575 -31.77 15.88 29.22
N GLY A 576 -32.95 16.43 28.93
CA GLY A 576 -34.02 15.71 28.23
C GLY A 576 -33.59 15.19 26.86
N ILE A 577 -32.95 16.04 26.05
CA ILE A 577 -32.41 15.65 24.73
C ILE A 577 -31.38 14.54 24.89
N LEU A 578 -30.38 14.69 25.76
CA LEU A 578 -29.34 13.67 25.94
C LEU A 578 -29.92 12.32 26.43
N LYS A 579 -30.94 12.35 27.30
CA LYS A 579 -31.64 11.15 27.77
C LYS A 579 -32.34 10.41 26.61
N GLU A 580 -32.99 11.15 25.69
CA GLU A 580 -33.55 10.54 24.48
C GLU A 580 -32.46 9.90 23.62
N GLN A 581 -31.31 10.56 23.49
CA GLN A 581 -30.19 10.02 22.71
C GLN A 581 -29.59 8.75 23.32
N PHE A 582 -29.47 8.64 24.64
CA PHE A 582 -29.08 7.37 25.28
C PHE A 582 -30.12 6.25 25.08
N THR A 583 -31.40 6.60 24.94
CA THR A 583 -32.44 5.62 24.62
C THR A 583 -32.27 5.07 23.20
N VAL A 584 -32.01 5.95 22.23
CA VAL A 584 -31.71 5.54 20.84
C VAL A 584 -30.42 4.71 20.79
N ALA A 585 -29.36 5.15 21.49
CA ALA A 585 -28.09 4.43 21.52
C ALA A 585 -28.21 3.02 22.13
N SER A 586 -28.97 2.88 23.22
CA SER A 586 -29.25 1.58 23.84
C SER A 586 -29.93 0.60 22.86
N GLY A 587 -30.92 1.10 22.09
CA GLY A 587 -31.58 0.32 21.04
C GLY A 587 -30.58 -0.15 19.98
N LEU A 588 -29.77 0.76 19.43
CA LEU A 588 -28.75 0.43 18.43
C LEU A 588 -27.71 -0.57 18.95
N LEU A 589 -27.25 -0.41 20.20
CA LEU A 589 -26.30 -1.33 20.85
C LEU A 589 -26.89 -2.74 21.00
N GLY A 590 -28.20 -2.83 21.25
CA GLY A 590 -28.95 -4.09 21.24
C GLY A 590 -29.05 -4.70 19.85
N ASP A 591 -29.34 -3.91 18.83
CA ASP A 591 -29.47 -4.36 17.44
C ASP A 591 -28.16 -4.91 16.86
N ILE A 592 -27.01 -4.35 17.27
CA ILE A 592 -25.68 -4.86 16.89
C ILE A 592 -25.15 -5.96 17.82
N GLU A 593 -26.00 -6.52 18.67
CA GLU A 593 -25.67 -7.64 19.57
C GLU A 593 -24.45 -7.35 20.49
N THR A 594 -24.26 -6.10 20.93
CA THR A 594 -23.06 -5.71 21.70
C THR A 594 -22.98 -6.48 23.02
N VAL A 595 -21.94 -7.31 23.17
CA VAL A 595 -21.71 -8.11 24.38
C VAL A 595 -20.94 -7.33 25.44
N TYR A 596 -19.97 -6.50 25.04
CA TYR A 596 -19.14 -5.71 25.95
C TYR A 596 -19.21 -4.24 25.57
N PHE A 597 -19.70 -3.39 26.48
CA PHE A 597 -19.79 -1.94 26.31
C PHE A 597 -19.44 -1.26 27.63
N GLN A 598 -18.25 -0.66 27.70
CA GLN A 598 -17.78 -0.03 28.92
C GLN A 598 -18.25 1.43 28.98
N THR A 599 -19.10 1.75 29.95
CA THR A 599 -19.46 3.13 30.32
C THR A 599 -18.61 3.61 31.49
N PRO A 600 -18.21 4.90 31.49
CA PRO A 600 -17.38 5.44 32.56
C PRO A 600 -18.17 5.44 33.86
N THR A 601 -17.46 5.41 34.98
CA THR A 601 -18.10 5.50 36.28
C THR A 601 -18.81 6.86 36.45
N CYS A 602 -19.94 6.87 37.16
CA CYS A 602 -20.59 8.12 37.55
C CYS A 602 -19.85 8.85 38.68
N TYR A 603 -18.81 8.24 39.26
CA TYR A 603 -18.00 8.78 40.34
C TYR A 603 -16.55 9.01 39.89
N SER A 604 -16.29 10.10 39.16
CA SER A 604 -15.00 10.37 38.50
C SER A 604 -13.81 10.51 39.46
N ASP A 605 -14.03 10.88 40.72
CA ASP A 605 -12.96 11.30 41.64
C ASP A 605 -12.75 10.34 42.83
N ARG A 606 -13.60 9.31 43.00
CA ARG A 606 -13.62 8.45 44.20
C ARG A 606 -12.94 7.12 43.94
N GLU A 607 -11.86 6.75 44.64
CA GLU A 607 -11.22 5.42 44.47
C GLU A 607 -10.87 5.09 42.99
N VAL A 608 -10.25 6.05 42.29
CA VAL A 608 -9.71 5.89 40.92
C VAL A 608 -8.19 5.82 40.99
N ASP A 609 -7.58 4.85 40.30
CA ASP A 609 -6.12 4.69 40.22
C ASP A 609 -5.64 4.71 38.76
N GLY A 610 -4.77 5.68 38.43
CA GLY A 610 -4.29 5.95 37.07
C GLY A 610 -5.18 6.91 36.26
N THR A 611 -4.79 7.16 35.00
CA THR A 611 -5.58 7.94 34.03
C THR A 611 -6.53 7.02 33.26
N GLU A 612 -7.83 7.24 33.40
CA GLU A 612 -8.88 6.50 32.68
C GLU A 612 -8.82 6.81 31.18
N HIS A 613 -8.74 5.78 30.33
CA HIS A 613 -8.90 5.96 28.89
C HIS A 613 -10.38 5.83 28.53
N ILE A 614 -11.06 6.95 28.69
CA ILE A 614 -12.47 7.13 28.37
C ILE A 614 -12.58 7.22 26.84
N THR A 615 -13.30 6.28 26.22
CA THR A 615 -13.65 6.38 24.79
C THR A 615 -14.41 7.68 24.52
N GLU A 616 -14.40 8.24 23.30
CA GLU A 616 -15.15 9.48 23.02
C GLU A 616 -16.64 9.34 23.37
N ALA A 617 -17.21 8.14 23.20
CA ALA A 617 -18.57 7.79 23.64
C ALA A 617 -18.77 7.88 25.16
N ALA A 618 -17.73 7.60 25.95
CA ALA A 618 -17.79 7.69 27.40
C ALA A 618 -17.74 9.16 27.89
N LYS A 619 -17.12 10.10 27.16
CA LYS A 619 -17.08 11.53 27.55
C LYS A 619 -18.46 12.20 27.60
N VAL A 620 -19.42 11.77 26.77
CA VAL A 620 -20.79 12.32 26.82
C VAL A 620 -21.55 11.85 28.06
N VAL A 621 -21.27 10.64 28.56
CA VAL A 621 -21.88 10.12 29.80
C VAL A 621 -21.38 10.92 31.00
N THR A 622 -20.07 11.21 31.09
CA THR A 622 -19.52 12.06 32.15
C THR A 622 -20.14 13.46 32.13
N TRP A 623 -20.34 14.04 30.94
CA TRP A 623 -21.00 15.34 30.79
C TRP A 623 -22.47 15.29 31.23
N PHE A 624 -23.18 14.23 30.85
CA PHE A 624 -24.55 14.02 31.29
C PHE A 624 -24.65 13.95 32.82
N VAL A 625 -23.73 13.23 33.47
CA VAL A 625 -23.66 13.15 34.94
C VAL A 625 -23.44 14.52 35.56
N GLN A 626 -22.51 15.34 35.02
CA GLN A 626 -22.29 16.71 35.49
C GLN A 626 -23.54 17.61 35.34
N LEU A 627 -24.25 17.51 34.21
CA LEU A 627 -25.49 18.25 33.98
C LEU A 627 -26.63 17.75 34.89
N PHE A 628 -26.71 16.44 35.12
CA PHE A 628 -27.68 15.83 36.02
C PHE A 628 -27.44 16.23 37.47
N ASP A 629 -26.19 16.31 37.92
CA ASP A 629 -25.84 16.79 39.26
C ASP A 629 -26.25 18.26 39.48
N ARG A 630 -25.99 19.11 38.48
CA ARG A 630 -26.49 20.50 38.49
C ARG A 630 -28.02 20.55 38.54
N LEU A 631 -28.69 19.67 37.79
CA LEU A 631 -30.15 19.57 37.79
C LEU A 631 -30.69 19.11 39.15
N ALA A 632 -30.09 18.08 39.76
CA ALA A 632 -30.49 17.54 41.05
C ALA A 632 -30.31 18.54 42.19
N ALA A 633 -29.21 19.31 42.18
CA ALA A 633 -28.97 20.35 43.16
C ALA A 633 -29.97 21.53 43.08
N LYS A 634 -30.44 21.85 41.88
CA LYS A 634 -31.33 23.01 41.65
C LYS A 634 -32.82 22.66 41.66
N TRP A 635 -33.16 21.49 41.12
CA TRP A 635 -34.53 21.00 40.95
C TRP A 635 -34.62 19.49 41.28
N PRO A 636 -34.55 19.12 42.56
CA PRO A 636 -34.54 17.72 42.99
C PRO A 636 -35.80 16.95 42.55
N GLU A 637 -36.99 17.56 42.60
CA GLU A 637 -38.24 16.95 42.13
C GLU A 637 -38.20 16.59 40.63
N LEU A 638 -37.53 17.42 39.82
CA LEU A 638 -37.41 17.17 38.39
C LEU A 638 -36.37 16.09 38.10
N ALA A 639 -35.24 16.11 38.81
CA ALA A 639 -34.23 15.05 38.71
C ALA A 639 -34.81 13.68 39.13
N ASN A 640 -35.64 13.65 40.18
CA ASN A 640 -36.41 12.48 40.57
C ASN A 640 -37.32 11.98 39.42
N ALA A 641 -38.13 12.88 38.85
CA ALA A 641 -39.03 12.53 37.75
C ALA A 641 -38.29 11.95 36.53
N TYR A 642 -37.12 12.48 36.18
CA TYR A 642 -36.30 11.92 35.09
C TYR A 642 -35.81 10.51 35.44
N ALA A 643 -35.15 10.34 36.59
CA ALA A 643 -34.50 9.09 36.97
C ALA A 643 -35.49 7.95 37.28
N THR A 644 -36.72 8.25 37.73
CA THR A 644 -37.78 7.24 37.88
C THR A 644 -38.18 6.61 36.53
N THR A 645 -38.06 7.34 35.42
CA THR A 645 -38.38 6.82 34.06
C THR A 645 -37.27 5.97 33.44
N TRP A 646 -36.12 5.83 34.10
CA TRP A 646 -34.98 5.08 33.55
C TRP A 646 -35.20 3.57 33.73
N PRO A 647 -35.10 2.77 32.64
CA PRO A 647 -35.28 1.33 32.69
C PRO A 647 -34.07 0.64 33.36
N THR A 648 -34.31 -0.16 34.40
CA THR A 648 -33.27 -0.96 35.09
C THR A 648 -32.76 -2.14 34.24
N ALA A 649 -33.57 -2.57 33.27
CA ALA A 649 -33.21 -3.61 32.31
C ALA A 649 -32.17 -3.16 31.26
N ASP A 650 -32.01 -1.85 31.03
CA ASP A 650 -30.99 -1.36 30.13
C ASP A 650 -29.60 -1.46 30.77
N ARG A 651 -28.79 -2.38 30.25
CA ARG A 651 -27.44 -2.65 30.75
C ARG A 651 -26.39 -1.61 30.32
N PHE A 652 -26.68 -0.78 29.33
CA PHE A 652 -25.68 0.11 28.74
C PHE A 652 -25.51 1.42 29.52
N PHE A 653 -26.60 2.14 29.81
CA PHE A 653 -26.53 3.48 30.41
C PHE A 653 -27.42 3.61 31.65
N PHE A 654 -28.70 3.27 31.53
CA PHE A 654 -29.73 3.69 32.48
C PHE A 654 -29.68 2.94 33.81
N ARG A 655 -29.30 1.66 33.82
CA ARG A 655 -29.06 0.91 35.07
C ARG A 655 -28.02 1.62 35.94
N LYS A 656 -26.87 1.94 35.35
CA LYS A 656 -25.76 2.64 36.01
C LYS A 656 -26.19 4.04 36.49
N LEU A 657 -26.78 4.83 35.60
CA LEU A 657 -27.25 6.18 35.91
C LEU A 657 -28.31 6.18 37.01
N LYS A 658 -29.22 5.20 37.04
CA LYS A 658 -30.29 5.10 38.04
C LYS A 658 -29.74 4.80 39.44
N LEU A 659 -28.80 3.86 39.56
CA LEU A 659 -28.10 3.59 40.82
C LEU A 659 -27.38 4.84 41.33
N TYR A 660 -26.71 5.57 40.42
CA TYR A 660 -26.08 6.84 40.77
C TYR A 660 -27.09 7.90 41.22
N ALA A 661 -28.23 8.05 40.53
CA ALA A 661 -29.26 9.02 40.90
C ALA A 661 -29.84 8.75 42.30
N PHE A 662 -29.99 7.49 42.69
CA PHE A 662 -30.44 7.11 44.02
C PHE A 662 -29.48 7.52 45.16
N SER A 663 -28.21 7.82 44.84
CA SER A 663 -27.25 8.35 45.83
C SER A 663 -27.58 9.78 46.26
N LYS A 664 -28.41 10.51 45.49
CA LYS A 664 -28.75 11.91 45.75
C LYS A 664 -29.85 12.01 46.81
N ALA A 665 -29.45 12.25 48.06
CA ALA A 665 -30.35 12.32 49.22
C ALA A 665 -31.45 13.37 49.08
N ASP A 666 -31.16 14.52 48.47
CA ASP A 666 -32.13 15.61 48.28
C ASP A 666 -33.22 15.28 47.25
N ALA A 667 -33.00 14.29 46.37
CA ALA A 667 -33.92 13.93 45.29
C ALA A 667 -34.73 12.65 45.57
N PHE A 668 -34.26 11.75 46.44
CA PHE A 668 -34.91 10.46 46.69
C PHE A 668 -35.01 10.12 48.18
N GLU A 669 -36.21 9.73 48.62
CA GLU A 669 -36.43 9.23 49.97
C GLU A 669 -35.73 7.88 50.20
N ALA A 670 -35.04 7.74 51.34
CA ALA A 670 -34.24 6.57 51.66
C ALA A 670 -35.03 5.25 51.69
N TYR A 671 -36.30 5.30 52.13
CA TYR A 671 -37.18 4.12 52.13
C TYR A 671 -37.43 3.61 50.70
N HIS A 672 -37.76 4.51 49.77
CA HIS A 672 -38.02 4.15 48.38
C HIS A 672 -36.77 3.59 47.70
N VAL A 673 -35.60 4.19 47.94
CA VAL A 673 -34.32 3.69 47.39
C VAL A 673 -34.03 2.27 47.85
N ALA A 674 -34.22 1.97 49.14
CA ALA A 674 -33.93 0.64 49.66
C ALA A 674 -34.86 -0.42 49.07
N GLU A 675 -36.16 -0.12 48.92
CA GLU A 675 -37.13 -1.00 48.26
C GLU A 675 -36.77 -1.26 46.79
N GLU A 676 -36.39 -0.23 46.05
CA GLU A 676 -35.98 -0.37 44.64
C GLU A 676 -34.74 -1.26 44.50
N VAL A 677 -33.70 -1.04 45.32
CA VAL A 677 -32.48 -1.87 45.30
C VAL A 677 -32.78 -3.32 45.69
N LEU A 678 -33.68 -3.54 46.67
CA LEU A 678 -34.13 -4.87 47.06
C LEU A 678 -34.97 -5.56 45.99
N SER A 679 -35.66 -4.79 45.15
CA SER A 679 -36.52 -5.30 44.06
C SER A 679 -35.77 -5.71 42.79
N LEU A 680 -34.48 -5.36 42.67
CA LEU A 680 -33.66 -5.77 41.52
C LEU A 680 -33.64 -7.30 41.39
N ASP A 681 -33.60 -7.82 40.17
CA ASP A 681 -33.39 -9.25 39.92
C ASP A 681 -31.92 -9.65 40.23
N GLN A 682 -31.64 -10.96 40.23
CA GLN A 682 -30.31 -11.47 40.60
C GLN A 682 -29.22 -11.10 39.59
N GLU A 683 -29.54 -11.07 38.29
CA GLU A 683 -28.59 -10.71 37.25
C GLU A 683 -28.20 -9.23 37.35
N THR A 684 -29.20 -8.36 37.52
CA THR A 684 -29.01 -6.91 37.65
C THR A 684 -28.28 -6.53 38.95
N PHE A 685 -28.58 -7.18 40.07
CA PHE A 685 -27.96 -6.87 41.37
C PHE A 685 -26.46 -7.27 41.42
N TRP A 686 -26.10 -8.37 40.76
CA TRP A 686 -24.73 -8.90 40.71
C TRP A 686 -24.01 -8.59 39.39
N ASP A 687 -24.51 -7.61 38.64
CA ASP A 687 -23.87 -7.15 37.42
C ASP A 687 -22.53 -6.47 37.76
N THR A 688 -21.46 -7.00 37.18
CA THR A 688 -20.10 -6.54 37.41
C THR A 688 -19.85 -5.16 36.84
N ASP A 689 -20.63 -4.72 35.85
CA ASP A 689 -20.44 -3.42 35.19
C ASP A 689 -20.99 -2.23 35.99
N VAL A 690 -21.79 -2.51 37.03
CA VAL A 690 -22.43 -1.49 37.90
C VAL A 690 -22.18 -1.71 39.40
N VAL A 691 -21.33 -2.69 39.76
CA VAL A 691 -21.00 -3.01 41.15
C VAL A 691 -20.52 -1.78 41.93
N ARG A 692 -19.74 -0.92 41.28
CA ARG A 692 -19.18 0.29 41.86
C ARG A 692 -20.27 1.28 42.22
N GLU A 693 -21.19 1.56 41.29
CA GLU A 693 -22.33 2.43 41.55
C GLU A 693 -23.27 1.86 42.63
N LEU A 694 -23.47 0.54 42.66
CA LEU A 694 -24.26 -0.12 43.70
C LEU A 694 -23.61 0.01 45.09
N LEU A 695 -22.33 -0.31 45.22
CA LEU A 695 -21.65 -0.28 46.52
C LEU A 695 -21.48 1.15 47.04
N PHE A 696 -21.18 2.12 46.17
CA PHE A 696 -21.10 3.52 46.58
C PHE A 696 -22.47 4.07 46.98
N LEU A 697 -23.55 3.75 46.25
CA LEU A 697 -24.92 4.06 46.66
C LEU A 697 -25.22 3.55 48.07
N LEU A 698 -24.88 2.28 48.34
CA LEU A 698 -25.12 1.66 49.63
C LEU A 698 -24.32 2.35 50.74
N VAL A 699 -23.05 2.67 50.51
CA VAL A 699 -22.21 3.41 51.47
C VAL A 699 -22.77 4.81 51.74
N ASP A 700 -23.13 5.54 50.70
CA ASP A 700 -23.58 6.94 50.79
C ASP A 700 -24.92 7.07 51.52
N ARG A 701 -25.84 6.12 51.31
CA ARG A 701 -27.19 6.13 51.90
C ARG A 701 -27.34 5.22 53.12
N TRP A 702 -26.31 4.48 53.53
CA TRP A 702 -26.39 3.45 54.59
C TRP A 702 -27.04 3.99 55.85
N GLY A 703 -26.56 5.15 56.32
CA GLY A 703 -26.99 5.84 57.54
C GLY A 703 -28.47 6.22 57.58
N GLU A 704 -29.13 6.34 56.43
CA GLU A 704 -30.53 6.73 56.31
C GLU A 704 -31.49 5.53 56.23
N PHE A 705 -31.00 4.36 55.84
CA PHE A 705 -31.82 3.16 55.76
C PHE A 705 -32.26 2.66 57.14
N SER A 706 -33.49 2.14 57.22
CA SER A 706 -33.99 1.49 58.43
C SER A 706 -33.15 0.25 58.76
N GLN A 707 -33.11 -0.15 60.03
CA GLN A 707 -32.41 -1.37 60.45
C GLN A 707 -32.94 -2.62 59.71
N GLU A 708 -34.23 -2.66 59.40
CA GLU A 708 -34.86 -3.73 58.64
C GLU A 708 -34.31 -3.81 57.22
N ASN A 709 -34.25 -2.68 56.50
CA ASN A 709 -33.75 -2.62 55.13
C ASN A 709 -32.26 -2.94 55.05
N ARG A 710 -31.45 -2.45 55.99
CA ARG A 710 -30.01 -2.80 56.11
C ARG A 710 -29.82 -4.30 56.26
N ASN A 711 -30.61 -4.93 57.13
CA ASN A 711 -30.54 -6.36 57.37
C ASN A 711 -30.91 -7.16 56.11
N GLN A 712 -31.99 -6.78 55.41
CA GLN A 712 -32.42 -7.44 54.18
C GLN A 712 -31.38 -7.31 53.05
N LEU A 713 -30.76 -6.12 52.90
CA LEU A 713 -29.72 -5.89 51.89
C LEU A 713 -28.47 -6.74 52.15
N ILE A 714 -28.02 -6.83 53.41
CA ILE A 714 -26.87 -7.67 53.77
C ILE A 714 -27.19 -9.15 53.65
N ASP A 715 -28.39 -9.59 54.03
CA ASP A 715 -28.80 -10.98 53.86
C ASP A 715 -28.81 -11.37 52.38
N ARG A 716 -29.24 -10.46 51.51
CA ARG A 716 -29.18 -10.62 50.06
C ARG A 716 -27.73 -10.72 49.56
N ILE A 717 -26.84 -9.84 50.00
CA ILE A 717 -25.41 -9.88 49.63
C ILE A 717 -24.75 -11.18 50.11
N LEU A 718 -24.98 -11.60 51.37
CA LEU A 718 -24.43 -12.82 51.97
C LEU A 718 -25.04 -14.12 51.40
N THR A 719 -26.08 -14.02 50.58
CA THR A 719 -26.62 -15.16 49.82
C THR A 719 -25.80 -15.42 48.55
N GLY A 720 -25.18 -14.37 47.98
CA GLY A 720 -24.36 -14.45 46.78
C GLY A 720 -25.15 -14.52 45.46
N PRO A 721 -24.45 -14.49 44.31
CA PRO A 721 -25.07 -14.57 42.98
C PRO A 721 -25.58 -15.97 42.64
N ASP A 722 -26.52 -16.05 41.69
CA ASP A 722 -26.95 -17.30 41.05
C ASP A 722 -25.86 -17.87 40.13
N GLN A 723 -25.93 -19.17 39.83
CA GLN A 723 -24.97 -19.84 38.94
C GLN A 723 -25.10 -19.32 37.51
N ARG A 724 -24.02 -18.77 36.96
CA ARG A 724 -23.94 -18.34 35.55
C ARG A 724 -23.66 -19.53 34.62
N SER A 725 -24.08 -19.43 33.37
CA SER A 725 -23.97 -20.50 32.35
C SER A 725 -22.53 -20.98 32.06
N HIS A 726 -21.53 -20.16 32.35
CA HIS A 726 -20.11 -20.46 32.14
C HIS A 726 -19.40 -20.95 33.42
N TRP A 727 -20.08 -21.04 34.56
CA TRP A 727 -19.52 -21.56 35.81
C TRP A 727 -19.84 -23.04 35.99
N SER A 728 -18.82 -23.84 36.29
CA SER A 728 -18.99 -25.25 36.60
C SER A 728 -19.69 -25.44 37.97
N GLU A 729 -20.41 -26.56 38.14
CA GLU A 729 -21.05 -26.90 39.41
C GLU A 729 -20.04 -27.06 40.56
N GLU A 730 -18.79 -27.42 40.24
CA GLU A 730 -17.71 -27.60 41.22
C GLU A 730 -17.11 -26.27 41.70
N GLU A 731 -17.01 -25.26 40.82
CA GLU A 731 -16.41 -23.95 41.13
C GLU A 731 -17.42 -22.95 41.69
N PHE A 732 -18.71 -23.12 41.36
CA PHE A 732 -19.78 -22.18 41.72
C PHE A 732 -19.84 -21.85 43.23
N PRO A 733 -19.81 -22.82 44.18
CA PRO A 733 -19.88 -22.49 45.60
C PRO A 733 -18.74 -21.59 46.07
N GLY A 734 -17.52 -21.81 45.56
CA GLY A 734 -16.37 -20.98 45.89
C GLY A 734 -16.48 -19.56 45.32
N LEU A 735 -16.87 -19.44 44.05
CA LEU A 735 -17.07 -18.14 43.39
C LEU A 735 -18.20 -17.34 44.07
N ARG A 736 -19.34 -17.98 44.37
CA ARG A 736 -20.47 -17.35 45.05
C ARG A 736 -20.05 -16.74 46.39
N ASP A 737 -19.36 -17.52 47.21
CA ASP A 737 -18.92 -17.10 48.54
C ASP A 737 -17.84 -16.00 48.45
N GLU A 738 -16.98 -16.05 47.43
CA GLU A 738 -15.99 -14.99 47.15
C GLU A 738 -16.63 -13.66 46.77
N PHE A 739 -17.61 -13.65 45.84
CA PHE A 739 -18.35 -12.45 45.45
C PHE A 739 -19.13 -11.86 46.62
N ALA A 740 -19.84 -12.71 47.39
CA ALA A 740 -20.56 -12.30 48.59
C ALA A 740 -19.64 -11.67 49.65
N ALA A 741 -18.49 -12.31 49.91
CA ALA A 741 -17.50 -11.80 50.85
C ALA A 741 -16.93 -10.44 50.41
N ARG A 742 -16.65 -10.25 49.11
CA ARG A 742 -16.11 -8.98 48.58
C ARG A 742 -17.05 -7.81 48.82
N TYR A 743 -18.33 -7.97 48.49
CA TYR A 743 -19.31 -6.90 48.61
C TYR A 743 -19.58 -6.55 50.08
N ALA A 744 -19.85 -7.56 50.91
CA ALA A 744 -20.16 -7.35 52.32
C ALA A 744 -18.95 -6.80 53.10
N ARG A 745 -17.74 -7.31 52.83
CA ARG A 745 -16.51 -6.82 53.47
C ARG A 745 -16.19 -5.39 53.04
N TYR A 746 -16.43 -5.02 51.79
CA TYR A 746 -16.26 -3.64 51.34
C TYR A 746 -17.13 -2.67 52.15
N LEU A 747 -18.42 -2.99 52.33
CA LEU A 747 -19.32 -2.17 53.15
C LEU A 747 -18.84 -2.04 54.60
N GLU A 748 -18.40 -3.15 55.22
CA GLU A 748 -17.86 -3.14 56.59
C GLU A 748 -16.60 -2.27 56.70
N LEU A 749 -15.69 -2.31 55.71
CA LEU A 749 -14.48 -1.49 55.66
C LEU A 749 -14.77 0.01 55.50
N GLN A 750 -15.88 0.39 54.85
CA GLN A 750 -16.32 1.78 54.68
C GLN A 750 -17.16 2.30 55.86
N GLY A 751 -17.29 1.52 56.94
CA GLY A 751 -18.01 1.93 58.16
C GLY A 751 -19.51 1.66 58.15
N CYS A 752 -20.01 0.82 57.25
CA CYS A 752 -21.40 0.37 57.28
C CYS A 752 -21.59 -0.69 58.38
N GLU A 753 -22.11 -0.29 59.55
CA GLU A 753 -22.28 -1.20 60.69
C GLU A 753 -23.24 -2.36 60.37
N LEU A 754 -22.73 -3.58 60.51
CA LEU A 754 -23.47 -4.84 60.39
C LEU A 754 -23.93 -5.30 61.77
N THR A 755 -25.07 -6.01 61.84
CA THR A 755 -25.47 -6.68 63.09
C THR A 755 -24.51 -7.82 63.41
N ALA A 756 -24.35 -8.13 64.70
CA ALA A 756 -23.35 -9.09 65.19
C ALA A 756 -23.44 -10.48 64.53
N ASP A 757 -24.66 -10.97 64.28
CA ASP A 757 -24.95 -12.24 63.59
C ASP A 757 -24.45 -12.24 62.12
N ARG A 758 -24.65 -11.14 61.40
CA ARG A 758 -24.25 -11.00 59.98
C ARG A 758 -22.75 -10.79 59.83
N SER A 759 -22.13 -10.02 60.73
CA SER A 759 -20.67 -9.85 60.77
C SER A 759 -19.96 -11.18 61.10
N GLU A 760 -20.49 -11.98 62.02
CA GLU A 760 -19.96 -13.32 62.31
C GLU A 760 -20.07 -14.26 61.10
N ARG A 761 -21.20 -14.26 60.38
CA ARG A 761 -21.40 -15.03 59.13
C ARG A 761 -20.42 -14.61 58.04
N LEU A 762 -20.17 -13.31 57.86
CA LEU A 762 -19.16 -12.80 56.93
C LEU A 762 -17.74 -13.27 57.31
N ALA A 763 -17.40 -13.22 58.59
CA ALA A 763 -16.09 -13.66 59.08
C ALA A 763 -15.87 -15.18 58.92
N GLU A 764 -16.93 -15.99 58.99
CA GLU A 764 -16.89 -17.42 58.64
C GLU A 764 -16.63 -17.63 57.14
N MET A 765 -17.36 -16.92 56.28
CA MET A 765 -17.22 -17.00 54.83
C MET A 765 -15.82 -16.59 54.36
N ILE A 766 -15.25 -15.51 54.92
CA ILE A 766 -13.89 -15.08 54.62
C ILE A 766 -12.85 -16.14 55.03
N ARG A 767 -13.02 -16.80 56.18
CA ARG A 767 -12.09 -17.85 56.66
C ARG A 767 -12.08 -19.08 55.75
N SER A 768 -13.17 -19.39 55.05
CA SER A 768 -13.22 -20.49 54.09
C SER A 768 -12.55 -20.17 52.75
N ILE A 769 -12.24 -18.91 52.45
CA ILE A 769 -11.60 -18.50 51.19
C ILE A 769 -10.08 -18.53 51.35
N SER A 770 -9.43 -19.47 50.65
CA SER A 770 -7.97 -19.62 50.68
C SER A 770 -7.28 -18.40 50.09
N GLY A 771 -6.40 -17.74 50.86
CA GLY A 771 -5.60 -16.61 50.38
C GLY A 771 -6.31 -15.25 50.38
N TRP A 772 -7.45 -15.12 51.07
CA TRP A 772 -8.19 -13.86 51.18
C TRP A 772 -7.31 -12.67 51.60
N SER A 773 -7.58 -11.52 50.99
CA SER A 773 -7.03 -10.21 51.36
C SER A 773 -8.15 -9.17 51.30
N ASP A 774 -8.22 -8.28 52.29
CA ASP A 774 -9.15 -7.14 52.26
C ASP A 774 -8.94 -6.24 51.04
N GLY A 775 -7.74 -6.29 50.43
CA GLY A 775 -7.46 -5.64 49.14
C GLY A 775 -8.33 -6.14 47.98
N TRP A 776 -8.89 -7.36 48.05
CA TRP A 776 -9.82 -7.89 47.04
C TRP A 776 -11.19 -7.21 47.11
N ALA A 777 -11.68 -6.93 48.32
CA ALA A 777 -12.91 -6.18 48.53
C ALA A 777 -12.73 -4.73 48.03
N ILE A 778 -11.61 -4.08 48.35
CA ILE A 778 -11.30 -2.74 47.86
C ILE A 778 -11.15 -2.74 46.33
N SER A 779 -10.49 -3.73 45.73
CA SER A 779 -10.33 -3.79 44.27
C SER A 779 -11.63 -3.98 43.49
N THR A 780 -12.73 -4.38 44.15
CA THR A 780 -14.04 -4.58 43.52
C THR A 780 -14.63 -3.28 43.00
N VAL A 781 -14.27 -2.16 43.63
CA VAL A 781 -14.78 -0.84 43.27
C VAL A 781 -13.72 0.05 42.64
N VAL A 782 -12.42 -0.30 42.64
CA VAL A 782 -11.37 0.55 42.08
C VAL A 782 -11.40 0.53 40.55
N GLU A 783 -11.62 1.69 39.93
CA GLU A 783 -11.50 1.87 38.47
C GLU A 783 -10.02 1.93 38.09
N ARG A 784 -9.58 1.03 37.20
CA ARG A 784 -8.17 0.95 36.75
C ARG A 784 -8.08 1.46 35.31
N GLY A 785 -7.50 2.64 35.12
CA GLY A 785 -7.30 3.21 33.77
C GLY A 785 -6.32 2.41 32.90
N SER A 786 -6.50 2.46 31.57
CA SER A 786 -5.58 1.79 30.64
C SER A 786 -4.22 2.47 30.68
N HIS A 787 -3.19 1.71 30.98
CA HIS A 787 -1.82 2.09 30.72
C HIS A 787 -1.46 1.59 29.31
N THR A 788 -1.20 2.47 28.35
CA THR A 788 -0.30 2.11 27.24
C THR A 788 1.11 2.09 27.80
N GLY A 789 1.42 1.04 28.55
CA GLY A 789 2.64 0.91 29.31
C GLY A 789 2.58 -0.34 30.18
N TRP A 790 3.56 -1.22 29.97
CA TRP A 790 4.06 -2.32 30.79
C TRP A 790 3.18 -2.88 31.92
N VAL A 791 3.09 -4.22 31.95
CA VAL A 791 2.72 -5.01 33.13
C VAL A 791 3.32 -4.37 34.39
N GLY A 792 2.45 -3.92 35.32
CA GLY A 792 2.89 -3.32 36.57
C GLY A 792 3.75 -4.33 37.32
N THR A 793 4.97 -3.96 37.71
CA THR A 793 5.87 -4.87 38.43
C THR A 793 5.75 -4.61 39.92
N ASP A 794 5.24 -5.57 40.70
CA ASP A 794 5.31 -5.50 42.15
C ASP A 794 6.71 -5.97 42.59
N GLU A 795 7.58 -5.01 42.84
CA GLU A 795 8.95 -5.26 43.28
C GLU A 795 9.08 -5.40 44.81
N LYS A 796 8.00 -5.31 45.61
CA LYS A 796 8.14 -5.31 47.08
C LYS A 796 8.82 -6.61 47.55
N PRO A 797 9.98 -6.54 48.23
CA PRO A 797 10.71 -7.73 48.64
C PRO A 797 10.14 -8.38 49.90
N ASP A 798 9.00 -7.92 50.44
CA ASP A 798 8.46 -8.31 51.74
C ASP A 798 8.36 -9.83 51.95
N SER A 799 8.02 -10.58 50.88
CA SER A 799 7.92 -12.05 50.93
C SER A 799 9.27 -12.78 51.06
N ILE A 800 10.39 -12.10 50.76
CA ILE A 800 11.74 -12.69 50.74
C ILE A 800 12.78 -11.91 51.56
N LEU A 801 12.44 -10.73 52.08
CA LEU A 801 13.35 -9.83 52.77
C LEU A 801 13.87 -10.43 54.08
N ASP A 802 13.04 -11.18 54.81
CA ASP A 802 13.39 -11.79 56.10
C ASP A 802 13.79 -13.26 56.00
N LEU A 803 13.68 -13.88 54.82
CA LEU A 803 14.01 -15.30 54.62
C LEU A 803 15.51 -15.59 54.73
N PRO A 804 15.91 -16.80 55.18
CA PRO A 804 17.28 -17.28 55.05
C PRO A 804 17.77 -17.24 53.59
N VAL A 805 19.04 -16.89 53.38
CA VAL A 805 19.62 -16.66 52.03
C VAL A 805 19.48 -17.87 51.09
N ASN A 806 19.44 -19.09 51.65
CA ASN A 806 19.26 -20.35 50.91
C ASN A 806 17.82 -20.62 50.43
N GLU A 807 16.82 -19.92 50.97
CA GLU A 807 15.39 -20.11 50.63
C GLU A 807 14.85 -19.03 49.68
N VAL A 808 15.56 -17.91 49.56
CA VAL A 808 15.19 -16.73 48.76
C VAL A 808 14.91 -17.09 47.28
N VAL A 809 15.78 -17.88 46.64
CA VAL A 809 15.64 -18.20 45.20
C VAL A 809 14.44 -19.12 44.94
N SER A 810 14.22 -20.12 45.79
CA SER A 810 13.10 -21.06 45.66
C SER A 810 11.77 -20.33 45.83
N ARG A 811 11.66 -19.47 46.87
CA ARG A 811 10.45 -18.70 47.11
C ARG A 811 10.16 -17.69 46.00
N ALA A 812 11.19 -16.98 45.52
CA ALA A 812 11.04 -16.04 44.41
C ALA A 812 10.60 -16.73 43.10
N LYS A 813 10.93 -18.02 42.88
CA LYS A 813 10.47 -18.78 41.70
C LYS A 813 8.97 -19.12 41.78
N GLU A 814 8.46 -19.36 42.98
CA GLU A 814 7.02 -19.61 43.20
C GLU A 814 6.20 -18.35 42.90
N ASP A 815 6.70 -17.20 43.32
CA ASP A 815 6.06 -15.89 43.09
C ASP A 815 6.08 -15.46 41.61
N LEU A 816 6.93 -16.08 40.77
CA LEU A 816 7.06 -15.79 39.33
C LEU A 816 6.08 -16.59 38.44
N LYS A 817 5.34 -17.57 39.00
CA LYS A 817 4.31 -18.31 38.25
C LYS A 817 3.13 -17.39 37.98
N ARG A 818 2.91 -17.08 36.70
CA ARG A 818 1.88 -16.13 36.25
C ARG A 818 0.47 -16.65 36.54
N ASP A 819 -0.31 -15.86 37.25
CA ASP A 819 -1.75 -16.04 37.37
C ASP A 819 -2.41 -15.38 36.14
N PHE A 820 -3.19 -16.14 35.37
CA PHE A 820 -3.68 -15.74 34.02
C PHE A 820 -4.56 -14.47 34.06
N HIS A 821 -5.00 -14.05 35.26
CA HIS A 821 -5.88 -12.92 35.50
C HIS A 821 -5.21 -11.68 36.15
N SER A 822 -3.87 -11.71 36.38
CA SER A 822 -3.16 -10.59 37.03
C SER A 822 -2.44 -9.68 36.01
N PHE A 823 -2.76 -8.38 36.04
CA PHE A 823 -2.01 -7.31 35.36
C PHE A 823 -0.75 -6.85 36.12
N THR A 824 -0.42 -7.51 37.24
CA THR A 824 0.77 -7.25 38.05
C THR A 824 1.69 -8.47 38.08
N GLU A 825 2.92 -8.33 37.59
CA GLU A 825 3.96 -9.37 37.70
C GLU A 825 4.73 -9.16 39.01
N LYS A 826 4.67 -10.14 39.91
CA LYS A 826 5.45 -10.10 41.16
C LYS A 826 6.92 -10.36 40.83
N ARG A 827 7.77 -9.37 41.08
CA ARG A 827 9.24 -9.48 40.99
C ARG A 827 9.90 -9.10 42.32
N PRO A 828 9.59 -9.81 43.43
CA PRO A 828 10.14 -9.51 44.75
C PRO A 828 11.68 -9.59 44.77
N PHE A 829 12.26 -10.45 43.91
CA PHE A 829 13.70 -10.54 43.75
C PHE A 829 14.32 -9.24 43.20
N THR A 830 13.65 -8.54 42.28
CA THR A 830 14.12 -7.26 41.75
C THR A 830 14.19 -6.20 42.85
N GLY A 831 13.16 -6.07 43.71
CA GLY A 831 13.25 -5.15 44.84
C GLY A 831 14.25 -5.59 45.91
N LEU A 832 14.53 -6.89 46.05
CA LEU A 832 15.62 -7.36 46.92
C LEU A 832 16.99 -6.96 46.38
N VAL A 833 17.20 -6.95 45.06
CA VAL A 833 18.43 -6.42 44.43
C VAL A 833 18.58 -4.92 44.76
N LYS A 834 17.51 -4.14 44.66
CA LYS A 834 17.52 -2.69 44.97
C LYS A 834 17.72 -2.41 46.46
N ALA A 835 17.01 -3.12 47.34
CA ALA A 835 17.01 -2.87 48.78
C ALA A 835 18.20 -3.50 49.51
N ASN A 836 18.65 -4.70 49.11
CA ASN A 836 19.75 -5.42 49.75
C ASN A 836 20.54 -6.27 48.73
N PRO A 837 21.34 -5.61 47.85
CA PRO A 837 22.06 -6.29 46.77
C PRO A 837 23.07 -7.33 47.29
N ARG A 838 23.59 -7.15 48.51
CA ARG A 838 24.48 -8.14 49.14
C ARG A 838 23.76 -9.45 49.41
N LYS A 839 22.51 -9.38 49.90
CA LYS A 839 21.70 -10.57 50.20
C LYS A 839 21.26 -11.26 48.90
N ALA A 840 20.80 -10.50 47.91
CA ALA A 840 20.43 -11.01 46.58
C ALA A 840 21.59 -11.76 45.90
N LEU A 841 22.78 -11.15 45.85
CA LEU A 841 23.97 -11.78 45.24
C LEU A 841 24.43 -13.03 46.01
N SER A 842 24.28 -13.03 47.33
CA SER A 842 24.60 -14.20 48.16
C SER A 842 23.63 -15.36 47.89
N ALA A 843 22.34 -15.06 47.69
CA ALA A 843 21.33 -16.05 47.33
C ALA A 843 21.62 -16.69 45.96
N LEU A 844 21.96 -15.88 44.94
CA LEU A 844 22.40 -16.39 43.63
C LEU A 844 23.70 -17.19 43.71
N THR A 845 24.63 -16.79 44.58
CA THR A 845 25.88 -17.54 44.78
C THR A 845 25.64 -18.91 45.40
N ILE A 846 24.69 -19.04 46.35
CA ILE A 846 24.32 -20.32 46.95
C ILE A 846 23.61 -21.20 45.92
N ALA A 847 22.65 -20.66 45.18
CA ALA A 847 21.96 -21.37 44.10
C ALA A 847 22.95 -21.88 43.03
N GLY A 848 23.92 -21.05 42.62
CA GLY A 848 24.95 -21.43 41.65
C GLY A 848 25.86 -22.57 42.13
N LYS A 849 26.12 -22.71 43.44
CA LYS A 849 26.84 -23.86 44.00
C LYS A 849 26.05 -25.17 43.87
N ALA A 850 24.71 -25.08 43.85
CA ALA A 850 23.81 -26.19 43.56
C ALA A 850 23.54 -26.37 42.05
N ASN A 851 24.30 -25.69 41.19
CA ASN A 851 24.14 -25.65 39.74
C ASN A 851 22.80 -25.07 39.25
N ASP A 852 22.15 -24.24 40.07
CA ASP A 852 20.91 -23.52 39.73
C ASP A 852 21.21 -22.05 39.40
N TYR A 853 21.06 -21.69 38.13
CA TYR A 853 21.30 -20.35 37.59
C TYR A 853 20.02 -19.78 36.98
N PRO A 854 19.08 -19.26 37.79
CA PRO A 854 17.81 -18.72 37.31
C PRO A 854 18.02 -17.45 36.47
N GLU A 855 17.66 -17.53 35.19
CA GLU A 855 17.91 -16.48 34.18
C GLU A 855 17.26 -15.14 34.57
N ALA A 856 15.99 -15.16 34.95
CA ALA A 856 15.24 -13.96 35.34
C ALA A 856 15.90 -13.20 36.52
N PHE A 857 16.45 -13.92 37.49
CA PHE A 857 17.08 -13.30 38.67
C PHE A 857 18.50 -12.82 38.42
N TRP A 858 19.27 -13.52 37.58
CA TRP A 858 20.55 -13.00 37.10
C TRP A 858 20.34 -11.76 36.22
N SER A 859 19.31 -11.76 35.37
CA SER A 859 18.95 -10.58 34.57
C SER A 859 18.55 -9.39 35.45
N ALA A 860 17.72 -9.61 36.47
CA ALA A 860 17.39 -8.58 37.46
C ALA A 860 18.64 -8.09 38.22
N MET A 861 19.50 -9.00 38.68
CA MET A 861 20.75 -8.63 39.37
C MET A 861 21.71 -7.82 38.50
N ILE A 862 21.74 -8.03 37.18
CA ILE A 862 22.60 -7.30 36.25
C ILE A 862 22.01 -5.93 35.91
N ASN A 863 20.71 -5.87 35.60
CA ASN A 863 20.06 -4.65 35.12
C ASN A 863 19.72 -3.66 36.24
N GLU A 864 19.40 -4.16 37.44
CA GLU A 864 18.79 -3.36 38.53
C GLU A 864 19.74 -3.14 39.71
N LEU A 865 21.02 -3.47 39.56
CA LEU A 865 22.05 -3.24 40.59
C LEU A 865 22.24 -1.74 40.81
N PRO A 866 22.12 -1.23 42.05
CA PRO A 866 22.34 0.19 42.32
C PRO A 866 23.76 0.65 41.99
N VAL A 867 23.90 1.89 41.51
CA VAL A 867 25.20 2.47 41.10
C VAL A 867 26.08 2.80 42.30
N ASP A 868 25.48 3.06 43.47
CA ASP A 868 26.11 3.49 44.73
C ASP A 868 26.54 2.33 45.67
N ILE A 869 26.80 1.15 45.11
CA ILE A 869 27.26 0.00 45.90
C ILE A 869 28.70 0.14 46.39
N SER A 870 29.00 -0.46 47.55
CA SER A 870 30.37 -0.48 48.09
C SER A 870 31.38 -1.10 47.10
N PRO A 871 32.62 -0.59 47.02
CA PRO A 871 33.69 -1.16 46.17
C PRO A 871 33.89 -2.67 46.35
N ARG A 872 33.76 -3.15 47.60
CA ARG A 872 33.87 -4.57 47.92
C ARG A 872 32.75 -5.40 47.28
N LEU A 873 31.50 -4.91 47.33
CA LEU A 873 30.36 -5.60 46.71
C LEU A 873 30.48 -5.59 45.18
N ARG A 874 30.89 -4.46 44.60
CA ARG A 874 31.14 -4.33 43.16
C ARG A 874 32.19 -5.33 42.67
N ARG A 875 33.34 -5.41 43.35
CA ARG A 875 34.39 -6.40 43.02
C ARG A 875 33.91 -7.84 43.17
N VAL A 876 33.09 -8.15 44.18
CA VAL A 876 32.52 -9.50 44.35
C VAL A 876 31.53 -9.84 43.23
N PHE A 877 30.66 -8.91 42.85
CA PHE A 877 29.72 -9.08 41.74
C PHE A 877 30.45 -9.36 40.42
N LEU A 878 31.44 -8.54 40.05
CA LEU A 878 32.24 -8.72 38.85
C LEU A 878 32.96 -10.08 38.83
N ASN A 879 33.57 -10.49 39.94
CA ASN A 879 34.20 -11.82 40.08
C ASN A 879 33.19 -12.97 39.97
N ARG A 880 31.91 -12.75 40.27
CA ARG A 880 30.85 -13.76 40.12
C ARG A 880 30.38 -13.84 38.67
N VAL A 881 30.22 -12.70 38.00
CA VAL A 881 29.90 -12.64 36.57
C VAL A 881 31.01 -13.29 35.75
N ALA A 882 32.29 -13.01 36.05
CA ALA A 882 33.46 -13.64 35.44
C ALA A 882 33.61 -15.16 35.71
N ARG A 883 32.71 -15.77 36.49
CA ARG A 883 32.68 -17.21 36.78
C ARG A 883 31.35 -17.86 36.40
N LEU A 884 30.45 -17.13 35.75
CA LEU A 884 29.20 -17.71 35.26
C LEU A 884 29.51 -18.80 34.22
N PRO A 885 28.84 -19.96 34.26
CA PRO A 885 29.02 -20.97 33.23
C PRO A 885 28.63 -20.43 31.85
N HIS A 886 29.37 -20.80 30.81
CA HIS A 886 29.13 -20.32 29.45
C HIS A 886 27.70 -20.58 28.95
N VAL A 887 27.10 -21.73 29.32
CA VAL A 887 25.70 -22.06 29.00
C VAL A 887 24.71 -21.03 29.55
N VAL A 888 25.00 -20.45 30.72
CA VAL A 888 24.17 -19.42 31.34
C VAL A 888 24.39 -18.07 30.65
N ILE A 889 25.64 -17.75 30.30
CA ILE A 889 25.98 -16.54 29.53
C ILE A 889 25.27 -16.54 28.17
N ALA A 890 25.22 -17.68 27.47
CA ALA A 890 24.52 -17.82 26.20
C ALA A 890 23.00 -17.57 26.30
N LYS A 891 22.38 -17.93 27.42
CA LYS A 891 20.98 -17.60 27.72
C LYS A 891 20.81 -16.09 27.98
N LEU A 892 21.67 -15.53 28.83
CA LEU A 892 21.69 -14.11 29.21
C LEU A 892 22.31 -13.16 28.17
N ARG A 893 22.65 -13.64 26.96
CA ARG A 893 23.43 -12.93 25.94
C ARG A 893 23.03 -11.48 25.70
N HIS A 894 21.74 -11.18 25.60
CA HIS A 894 21.23 -9.81 25.34
C HIS A 894 21.30 -8.93 26.58
N THR A 895 21.06 -9.51 27.76
CA THR A 895 21.22 -8.79 29.05
C THR A 895 22.68 -8.42 29.24
N LEU A 896 23.59 -9.38 29.10
CA LEU A 896 25.02 -9.17 29.30
C LEU A 896 25.65 -8.29 28.22
N GLY A 897 25.26 -8.44 26.95
CA GLY A 897 25.72 -7.58 25.85
C GLY A 897 25.33 -6.11 26.07
N ARG A 898 24.07 -5.85 26.42
CA ARG A 898 23.58 -4.49 26.71
C ARG A 898 24.23 -3.89 27.96
N TRP A 899 24.44 -4.71 28.98
CA TRP A 899 25.15 -4.32 30.19
C TRP A 899 26.61 -3.92 29.90
N LEU A 900 27.33 -4.71 29.09
CA LEU A 900 28.68 -4.35 28.65
C LEU A 900 28.70 -3.04 27.83
N GLU A 901 27.77 -2.87 26.88
CA GLU A 901 27.67 -1.64 26.07
C GLU A 901 27.55 -0.37 26.93
N LYS A 902 26.80 -0.46 28.04
CA LYS A 902 26.52 0.65 28.95
C LYS A 902 27.60 0.85 30.02
N ASP A 903 28.08 -0.23 30.64
CA ASP A 903 28.81 -0.17 31.91
C ASP A 903 30.31 -0.50 31.80
N LEU A 904 30.80 -0.99 30.64
CA LEU A 904 32.20 -1.42 30.50
C LEU A 904 33.21 -0.33 30.89
N VAL A 905 33.03 0.91 30.43
CA VAL A 905 33.92 2.03 30.75
C VAL A 905 34.04 2.24 32.26
N ALA A 906 32.90 2.28 32.96
CA ALA A 906 32.87 2.45 34.41
C ALA A 906 33.47 1.25 35.15
N ILE A 907 33.44 0.04 34.57
CA ILE A 907 34.09 -1.15 35.12
C ILE A 907 35.61 -1.06 34.97
N LEU A 908 36.10 -0.61 33.80
CA LEU A 908 37.53 -0.42 33.54
C LEU A 908 38.13 0.67 34.43
N GLU A 909 37.41 1.78 34.64
CA GLU A 909 37.81 2.83 35.58
C GLU A 909 37.90 2.33 37.04
N PHE A 910 37.10 1.33 37.39
CA PHE A 910 37.09 0.73 38.73
C PHE A 910 38.23 -0.29 38.92
N ASP A 911 38.42 -1.17 37.95
CA ASP A 911 39.41 -2.26 37.99
C ASP A 911 39.67 -2.76 36.55
N ASP A 912 40.71 -2.23 35.91
CA ASP A 912 41.01 -2.46 34.48
C ASP A 912 41.20 -3.95 34.14
N ASP A 913 42.09 -4.65 34.87
CA ASP A 913 42.36 -6.08 34.68
C ASP A 913 41.09 -6.93 34.84
N LEU A 914 40.29 -6.65 35.87
CA LEU A 914 39.04 -7.37 36.14
C LEU A 914 37.96 -7.04 35.09
N GLY A 915 37.90 -5.80 34.61
CA GLY A 915 36.96 -5.38 33.58
C GLY A 915 37.20 -6.10 32.26
N TRP A 916 38.46 -6.19 31.82
CA TRP A 916 38.82 -6.97 30.64
C TRP A 916 38.57 -8.47 30.83
N ALA A 917 38.87 -9.03 32.00
CA ALA A 917 38.56 -10.43 32.29
C ALA A 917 37.06 -10.73 32.25
N VAL A 918 36.21 -9.81 32.73
CA VAL A 918 34.74 -9.92 32.64
C VAL A 918 34.28 -9.83 31.19
N TYR A 919 34.79 -8.87 30.42
CA TYR A 919 34.46 -8.70 29.00
C TYR A 919 34.81 -9.97 28.21
N ASP A 920 36.05 -10.47 28.36
CA ASP A 920 36.51 -11.66 27.65
C ASP A 920 35.68 -12.88 28.03
N HIS A 921 35.41 -13.11 29.32
CA HIS A 921 34.60 -14.25 29.77
C HIS A 921 33.16 -14.22 29.23
N ILE A 922 32.54 -13.03 29.14
CA ILE A 922 31.20 -12.89 28.56
C ILE A 922 31.23 -13.17 27.05
N VAL A 923 32.22 -12.63 26.33
CA VAL A 923 32.37 -12.89 24.90
C VAL A 923 32.61 -14.37 24.64
N ASP A 924 33.48 -15.03 25.41
CA ASP A 924 33.72 -16.49 25.33
C ASP A 924 32.44 -17.29 25.55
N GLY A 925 31.63 -16.90 26.53
CA GLY A 925 30.35 -17.52 26.81
C GLY A 925 29.35 -17.38 25.67
N ILE A 926 29.27 -16.19 25.05
CA ILE A 926 28.41 -15.96 23.88
C ILE A 926 28.90 -16.78 22.67
N LEU A 927 30.20 -16.73 22.37
CA LEU A 927 30.80 -17.45 21.23
C LEU A 927 30.64 -18.97 21.36
N SER A 928 30.84 -19.51 22.56
CA SER A 928 30.67 -20.95 22.83
C SER A 928 29.23 -21.44 22.75
N GLY A 929 28.24 -20.53 22.81
CA GLY A 929 26.82 -20.83 22.58
C GLY A 929 26.44 -21.03 21.11
N GLY A 930 27.38 -20.85 20.18
CA GLY A 930 27.18 -21.04 18.74
C GLY A 930 26.28 -19.98 18.09
N ALA A 931 25.84 -20.24 16.85
CA ALA A 931 25.10 -19.25 16.04
C ALA A 931 23.82 -18.73 16.72
N ASN A 932 23.11 -19.56 17.49
CA ASN A 932 21.90 -19.13 18.20
C ASN A 932 22.18 -18.10 19.30
N ALA A 933 23.35 -18.18 19.95
CA ALA A 933 23.74 -17.22 20.97
C ALA A 933 24.26 -15.90 20.39
N ALA A 934 24.54 -15.84 19.08
CA ALA A 934 24.93 -14.62 18.39
C ALA A 934 23.76 -13.88 17.71
N LYS A 935 22.55 -14.48 17.71
CA LYS A 935 21.37 -13.92 17.03
C LYS A 935 20.90 -12.59 17.63
N SER A 936 20.42 -11.70 16.77
CA SER A 936 19.73 -10.45 17.06
C SER A 936 18.40 -10.70 17.77
N GLY A 937 18.02 -9.77 18.63
CA GLY A 937 16.68 -9.73 19.23
C GLY A 937 15.57 -9.35 18.24
N ILE A 938 15.92 -8.86 17.04
CA ILE A 938 14.97 -8.63 15.95
C ILE A 938 14.62 -9.97 15.29
N GLY A 939 13.35 -10.35 15.39
CA GLY A 939 12.77 -11.51 14.71
C GLY A 939 12.61 -11.29 13.20
N GLU A 940 11.93 -12.19 12.52
CA GLU A 940 11.60 -12.01 11.11
C GLU A 940 10.65 -10.83 10.94
N ILE A 941 10.96 -9.91 10.03
CA ILE A 941 10.14 -8.74 9.76
C ILE A 941 8.95 -9.21 8.90
N ARG A 942 7.77 -9.23 9.51
CA ARG A 942 6.50 -9.54 8.85
C ARG A 942 5.81 -8.25 8.44
N GLN A 943 5.67 -8.00 7.13
CA GLN A 943 4.82 -6.92 6.61
C GLN A 943 3.59 -7.56 5.97
N GLY A 944 2.40 -7.26 6.51
CA GLY A 944 1.16 -7.89 6.05
C GLY A 944 1.12 -9.42 6.26
N GLY A 945 1.83 -9.95 7.25
CA GLY A 945 1.81 -11.38 7.58
C GLY A 945 2.72 -12.28 6.71
N LYS A 946 3.39 -11.75 5.69
CA LYS A 946 4.48 -12.42 4.95
C LYS A 946 5.83 -12.09 5.58
N ASP A 947 6.66 -13.10 5.77
CA ASP A 947 8.07 -12.90 6.12
C ASP A 947 8.74 -12.23 4.92
N ILE A 948 9.18 -10.98 5.09
CA ILE A 948 10.00 -10.35 4.06
C ILE A 948 11.37 -10.98 4.18
N GLN A 949 11.86 -11.61 3.09
CA GLN A 949 13.26 -12.01 3.00
C GLN A 949 14.13 -10.73 2.91
N ARG A 950 14.40 -10.15 4.08
CA ARG A 950 15.39 -9.10 4.28
C ARG A 950 16.65 -9.71 4.85
N SER A 951 17.77 -9.14 4.47
CA SER A 951 19.03 -9.52 5.07
C SER A 951 19.01 -9.28 6.58
N ARG A 952 19.52 -10.24 7.35
CA ARG A 952 19.79 -10.09 8.79
C ARG A 952 21.19 -9.55 9.08
N ARG A 953 21.96 -9.31 8.02
CA ARG A 953 23.35 -8.80 8.04
C ARG A 953 23.35 -7.27 8.02
N THR A 954 22.35 -6.65 8.65
CA THR A 954 22.13 -5.20 8.65
C THR A 954 22.51 -4.55 9.97
N PHE A 955 22.81 -3.26 9.94
CA PHE A 955 23.13 -2.45 11.11
C PHE A 955 22.00 -2.46 12.14
N GLY A 956 20.73 -2.48 11.69
CA GLY A 956 19.56 -2.58 12.57
C GLY A 956 19.54 -3.87 13.38
N HIS A 957 19.88 -5.00 12.76
CA HIS A 957 20.05 -6.28 13.45
C HIS A 957 21.29 -6.25 14.36
N ALA A 958 22.38 -5.61 13.91
CA ALA A 958 23.64 -5.53 14.63
C ALA A 958 23.54 -4.78 15.96
N ILE A 959 22.87 -3.62 16.00
CA ILE A 959 22.67 -2.86 17.27
C ILE A 959 21.80 -3.61 18.28
N ASN A 960 21.02 -4.60 17.83
CA ASN A 960 20.18 -5.47 18.64
C ASN A 960 20.78 -6.87 18.85
N GLY A 961 21.96 -7.13 18.30
CA GLY A 961 22.72 -8.36 18.44
C GLY A 961 23.71 -8.31 19.60
N PRO A 962 23.90 -9.41 20.35
CA PRO A 962 24.79 -9.43 21.50
C PRO A 962 26.26 -9.15 21.09
N ILE A 963 26.69 -9.65 19.93
CA ILE A 963 28.05 -9.38 19.41
C ILE A 963 28.20 -7.92 18.95
N GLY A 964 27.17 -7.34 18.33
CA GLY A 964 27.20 -5.92 17.96
C GLY A 964 27.21 -4.98 19.17
N MET A 965 26.52 -5.32 20.26
CA MET A 965 26.60 -4.60 21.54
C MET A 965 28.01 -4.69 22.15
N CYS A 966 28.65 -5.86 22.12
CA CYS A 966 30.05 -6.02 22.55
C CYS A 966 31.01 -5.17 21.69
N ALA A 967 30.82 -5.13 20.36
CA ALA A 967 31.63 -4.29 19.47
C ALA A 967 31.48 -2.80 19.81
N LYS A 968 30.27 -2.31 20.10
CA LYS A 968 30.06 -0.94 20.57
C LYS A 968 30.76 -0.67 21.90
N ALA A 969 30.66 -1.60 22.85
CA ALA A 969 31.32 -1.49 24.15
C ALA A 969 32.83 -1.25 24.02
N LEU A 970 33.50 -1.98 23.11
CA LEU A 970 34.92 -1.78 22.82
C LEU A 970 35.22 -0.36 22.35
N PHE A 971 34.42 0.20 21.43
CA PHE A 971 34.64 1.57 20.96
C PHE A 971 34.30 2.64 22.00
N HIS A 972 33.35 2.38 22.92
CA HIS A 972 33.11 3.27 24.06
C HIS A 972 34.32 3.29 25.03
N SER A 973 35.04 2.17 25.14
CA SER A 973 36.23 2.05 26.00
C SER A 973 37.49 2.73 25.45
N VAL A 974 37.47 3.21 24.20
CA VAL A 974 38.61 3.96 23.65
C VAL A 974 38.67 5.33 24.32
N PRO A 975 39.72 5.66 25.10
CA PRO A 975 39.78 6.91 25.89
C PRO A 975 39.66 8.15 25.00
N GLY A 976 38.87 9.14 25.42
CA GLY A 976 38.58 10.32 24.61
C GLY A 976 38.70 11.64 25.36
N GLU A 977 39.75 12.40 25.07
CA GLU A 977 39.69 13.86 24.98
C GLU A 977 40.60 14.28 23.82
N LYS A 978 40.01 14.58 22.65
CA LYS A 978 40.67 15.01 21.39
C LYS A 978 41.83 14.12 20.92
N LYS A 979 41.51 12.97 20.31
CA LYS A 979 42.51 12.22 19.54
C LYS A 979 42.85 12.97 18.24
N GLU A 980 44.11 13.36 18.10
CA GLU A 980 44.69 13.89 16.87
C GLU A 980 44.80 12.77 15.81
N ALA A 981 44.94 13.15 14.53
CA ALA A 981 45.13 12.18 13.46
C ALA A 981 46.33 11.26 13.77
N GLY A 982 46.15 9.95 13.67
CA GLY A 982 47.20 8.97 13.98
C GLY A 982 47.41 8.64 15.46
N SER A 983 46.43 8.91 16.33
CA SER A 983 46.51 8.55 17.77
C SER A 983 46.51 7.04 18.06
N LEU A 984 46.25 6.21 17.04
CA LEU A 984 46.21 4.74 17.06
C LEU A 984 45.16 4.14 18.03
N ILE A 985 44.66 2.97 17.67
CA ILE A 985 43.80 2.18 18.56
C ILE A 985 44.70 1.25 19.39
N PRO A 986 44.50 1.15 20.72
CA PRO A 986 45.27 0.23 21.54
C PRO A 986 45.21 -1.22 21.03
N GLU A 987 46.35 -1.91 21.01
CA GLU A 987 46.48 -3.27 20.46
C GLU A 987 45.53 -4.30 21.09
N HIS A 988 45.30 -4.18 22.40
CA HIS A 988 44.39 -5.07 23.13
C HIS A 988 42.91 -4.84 22.77
N ILE A 989 42.55 -3.69 22.18
CA ILE A 989 41.19 -3.44 21.66
C ILE A 989 41.10 -3.97 20.23
N LYS A 990 42.12 -3.75 19.39
CA LYS A 990 42.17 -4.27 18.00
C LYS A 990 42.02 -5.79 17.96
N SER A 991 42.82 -6.51 18.76
CA SER A 991 42.74 -7.97 18.85
C SER A 991 41.37 -8.48 19.32
N ARG A 992 40.66 -7.72 20.17
CA ARG A 992 39.29 -8.05 20.59
C ARG A 992 38.26 -7.78 19.51
N VAL A 993 38.40 -6.70 18.73
CA VAL A 993 37.53 -6.43 17.57
C VAL A 993 37.70 -7.52 16.51
N GLU A 994 38.95 -7.86 16.17
CA GLU A 994 39.27 -8.92 15.21
C GLU A 994 38.71 -10.27 15.65
N ARG A 995 38.73 -10.54 16.95
CA ARG A 995 38.10 -11.73 17.52
C ARG A 995 36.59 -11.76 17.30
N LEU A 996 35.89 -10.63 17.39
CA LEU A 996 34.44 -10.57 17.13
C LEU A 996 34.09 -10.86 15.65
N PHE A 997 35.00 -10.58 14.71
CA PHE A 997 34.82 -10.93 13.30
C PHE A 997 34.82 -12.46 13.05
N THR A 998 35.27 -13.25 14.02
CA THR A 998 35.25 -14.72 13.94
C THR A 998 34.02 -15.35 14.59
N ALA A 999 33.05 -14.55 15.02
CA ALA A 999 31.86 -15.04 15.73
C ALA A 999 30.96 -15.92 14.83
N PRO A 1000 30.35 -16.98 15.37
CA PRO A 1000 29.52 -17.89 14.60
C PRO A 1000 28.17 -17.27 14.20
N GLY A 1001 27.61 -17.69 13.07
CA GLY A 1001 26.31 -17.21 12.58
C GLY A 1001 26.34 -15.72 12.20
N GLU A 1002 25.26 -14.99 12.48
CA GLU A 1002 25.16 -13.55 12.17
C GLU A 1002 26.01 -12.64 13.08
N GLY A 1003 26.69 -13.20 14.08
CA GLY A 1003 27.50 -12.43 15.02
C GLY A 1003 28.67 -11.70 14.37
N ALA A 1004 29.39 -12.37 13.47
CA ALA A 1004 30.50 -11.76 12.73
C ALA A 1004 30.00 -10.58 11.88
N ASP A 1005 28.87 -10.76 11.21
CA ASP A 1005 28.24 -9.72 10.38
C ASP A 1005 27.81 -8.51 11.22
N HIS A 1006 27.30 -8.74 12.42
CA HIS A 1006 26.95 -7.67 13.35
C HIS A 1006 28.18 -6.89 13.81
N ALA A 1007 29.28 -7.58 14.13
CA ALA A 1007 30.55 -6.91 14.48
C ALA A 1007 31.06 -6.06 13.32
N VAL A 1008 31.11 -6.63 12.11
CA VAL A 1008 31.56 -5.93 10.89
C VAL A 1008 30.69 -4.70 10.64
N SER A 1009 29.37 -4.83 10.70
CA SER A 1009 28.46 -3.69 10.45
C SER A 1009 28.65 -2.54 11.44
N ILE A 1010 28.82 -2.84 12.74
CA ILE A 1010 29.09 -1.82 13.77
C ILE A 1010 30.45 -1.14 13.52
N VAL A 1011 31.50 -1.90 13.25
CA VAL A 1011 32.84 -1.36 13.01
C VAL A 1011 32.85 -0.50 11.74
N SER A 1012 32.21 -0.99 10.67
CA SER A 1012 32.16 -0.28 9.38
C SER A 1012 31.39 1.04 9.45
N SER A 1013 30.40 1.16 10.34
CA SER A 1013 29.73 2.45 10.60
C SER A 1013 30.65 3.55 11.12
N LYS A 1014 31.84 3.18 11.63
CA LYS A 1014 32.86 4.09 12.16
C LYS A 1014 34.05 4.27 11.21
N LEU A 1015 34.02 3.76 9.98
CA LEU A 1015 35.15 3.79 9.04
C LEU A 1015 35.78 5.17 8.86
N ASN A 1016 34.97 6.23 8.71
CA ASN A 1016 35.48 7.61 8.60
C ASN A 1016 36.36 8.01 9.79
N TRP A 1017 35.95 7.64 11.00
CA TRP A 1017 36.70 7.93 12.22
C TRP A 1017 37.93 7.01 12.37
N LEU A 1018 37.79 5.73 12.02
CA LEU A 1018 38.90 4.76 12.05
C LEU A 1018 40.02 5.16 11.09
N MET A 1019 39.67 5.57 9.87
CA MET A 1019 40.63 6.10 8.89
C MET A 1019 41.35 7.37 9.38
N PHE A 1020 40.69 8.17 10.23
CA PHE A 1020 41.29 9.35 10.86
C PHE A 1020 42.25 9.01 12.00
N VAL A 1021 41.91 8.02 12.83
CA VAL A 1021 42.67 7.70 14.04
C VAL A 1021 43.77 6.67 13.80
N ASP A 1022 43.53 5.65 12.99
CA ASP A 1022 44.43 4.53 12.71
C ASP A 1022 44.28 4.04 11.25
N PRO A 1023 44.80 4.82 10.27
CA PRO A 1023 44.62 4.52 8.85
C PRO A 1023 45.29 3.21 8.44
N ALA A 1024 46.46 2.87 8.99
CA ALA A 1024 47.19 1.66 8.61
C ALA A 1024 46.39 0.39 8.97
N TRP A 1025 45.86 0.32 10.20
CA TRP A 1025 45.02 -0.81 10.60
C TRP A 1025 43.71 -0.87 9.79
N THR A 1026 43.12 0.29 9.51
CA THR A 1026 41.88 0.40 8.70
C THR A 1026 42.11 -0.10 7.27
N GLU A 1027 43.19 0.35 6.61
CA GLU A 1027 43.58 -0.04 5.25
C GLU A 1027 43.88 -1.54 5.15
N GLU A 1028 44.51 -2.13 6.17
CA GLU A 1028 44.89 -3.56 6.17
C GLU A 1028 43.70 -4.49 6.51
N HIS A 1029 42.83 -4.12 7.45
CA HIS A 1029 41.84 -5.04 8.03
C HIS A 1029 40.39 -4.75 7.63
N LEU A 1030 40.03 -3.49 7.34
CA LEU A 1030 38.63 -3.10 7.14
C LEU A 1030 38.30 -2.73 5.69
N ILE A 1031 39.22 -2.07 4.97
CA ILE A 1031 39.02 -1.74 3.56
C ILE A 1031 38.82 -2.98 2.68
N PRO A 1032 39.59 -4.09 2.82
CA PRO A 1032 39.38 -5.29 2.03
C PRO A 1032 37.98 -5.90 2.24
N MET A 1033 37.34 -5.65 3.39
CA MET A 1033 35.98 -6.12 3.63
C MET A 1033 34.94 -5.44 2.76
N LEU A 1034 35.23 -4.30 2.12
CA LEU A 1034 34.32 -3.60 1.21
C LEU A 1034 34.37 -4.15 -0.22
N GLU A 1035 35.33 -5.00 -0.57
CA GLU A 1035 35.38 -5.63 -1.89
C GLU A 1035 34.14 -6.51 -2.10
N PHE A 1036 33.50 -6.44 -3.28
CA PHE A 1036 32.20 -7.09 -3.50
C PHE A 1036 32.21 -8.62 -3.38
N GLU A 1037 33.36 -9.25 -3.64
CA GLU A 1037 33.57 -10.69 -3.51
C GLU A 1037 33.92 -11.11 -2.07
N HIS A 1038 34.20 -10.16 -1.18
CA HIS A 1038 34.54 -10.48 0.20
C HIS A 1038 33.30 -10.98 0.97
N PRO A 1039 33.37 -12.07 1.74
CA PRO A 1039 32.21 -12.61 2.46
C PRO A 1039 31.52 -11.59 3.37
N ALA A 1040 32.28 -10.64 3.95
CA ALA A 1040 31.79 -9.59 4.84
C ALA A 1040 31.35 -8.28 4.12
N SER A 1041 31.29 -8.28 2.78
CA SER A 1041 31.00 -7.08 1.98
C SER A 1041 29.64 -6.47 2.28
N GLU A 1042 28.61 -7.31 2.32
CA GLU A 1042 27.24 -6.89 2.63
C GLU A 1042 27.11 -6.17 3.99
N PRO A 1043 27.50 -6.76 5.14
CA PRO A 1043 27.42 -6.06 6.42
C PRO A 1043 28.35 -4.85 6.51
N ALA A 1044 29.51 -4.87 5.82
CA ALA A 1044 30.43 -3.74 5.79
C ALA A 1044 29.82 -2.52 5.08
N TRP A 1045 29.29 -2.69 3.86
CA TRP A 1045 28.61 -1.63 3.12
C TRP A 1045 27.34 -1.17 3.83
N ASN A 1046 26.55 -2.10 4.36
CA ASN A 1046 25.34 -1.76 5.10
C ASN A 1046 25.66 -0.86 6.31
N GLY A 1047 26.66 -1.26 7.11
CA GLY A 1047 27.11 -0.48 8.27
C GLY A 1047 27.68 0.89 7.88
N PHE A 1048 28.48 0.94 6.82
CA PHE A 1048 29.11 2.17 6.37
C PHE A 1048 28.07 3.19 5.85
N LEU A 1049 27.17 2.77 4.95
CA LEU A 1049 26.11 3.62 4.42
C LEU A 1049 25.13 4.06 5.52
N HIS A 1050 24.87 3.23 6.53
CA HIS A 1050 24.01 3.59 7.66
C HIS A 1050 24.54 4.79 8.46
N SER A 1051 25.85 5.06 8.43
CA SER A 1051 26.42 6.23 9.10
C SER A 1051 25.88 7.56 8.56
N GLY A 1052 25.40 7.56 7.31
CA GLY A 1052 24.87 8.74 6.61
C GLY A 1052 25.92 9.82 6.30
N ARG A 1053 27.20 9.60 6.66
CA ARG A 1053 28.28 10.58 6.48
C ARG A 1053 29.10 10.26 5.24
N VAL A 1054 29.21 11.23 4.33
CA VAL A 1054 30.05 11.14 3.14
C VAL A 1054 31.47 10.68 3.51
N PRO A 1055 32.11 9.79 2.74
CA PRO A 1055 33.45 9.31 3.02
C PRO A 1055 34.45 10.47 3.11
N TRP A 1056 35.31 10.46 4.14
CA TRP A 1056 36.36 11.47 4.31
C TRP A 1056 37.37 11.37 3.14
N PRO A 1057 37.98 12.46 2.61
CA PRO A 1057 38.70 12.43 1.33
C PRO A 1057 39.73 11.32 1.16
N ARG A 1058 40.53 11.03 2.20
CA ARG A 1058 41.51 9.92 2.14
C ARG A 1058 40.83 8.56 1.98
N LEU A 1059 39.73 8.32 2.69
CA LEU A 1059 38.93 7.10 2.55
C LEU A 1059 38.27 7.05 1.16
N ALA A 1060 37.68 8.17 0.73
CA ALA A 1060 37.00 8.30 -0.55
C ALA A 1060 37.93 7.98 -1.72
N GLU A 1061 39.18 8.46 -1.70
CA GLU A 1061 40.19 8.15 -2.71
C GLU A 1061 40.51 6.65 -2.76
N THR A 1062 40.68 6.01 -1.60
CA THR A 1062 40.97 4.57 -1.51
C THR A 1062 39.83 3.70 -2.04
N ILE A 1063 38.58 4.02 -1.71
CA ILE A 1063 37.40 3.20 -2.08
C ILE A 1063 36.74 3.63 -3.39
N LYS A 1064 37.23 4.70 -4.04
CA LYS A 1064 36.67 5.23 -5.28
C LYS A 1064 36.43 4.16 -6.36
N PRO A 1065 37.35 3.21 -6.62
CA PRO A 1065 37.10 2.15 -7.60
C PRO A 1065 35.84 1.32 -7.29
N LEU A 1066 35.61 0.99 -6.01
CA LEU A 1066 34.42 0.26 -5.57
C LEU A 1066 33.15 1.11 -5.72
N LEU A 1067 33.24 2.41 -5.41
CA LEU A 1067 32.13 3.35 -5.52
C LEU A 1067 31.59 3.51 -6.95
N LEU A 1068 32.44 3.38 -7.97
CA LEU A 1068 32.04 3.49 -9.38
C LEU A 1068 31.12 2.33 -9.82
N ASP A 1069 31.33 1.15 -9.25
CA ASP A 1069 30.62 -0.10 -9.59
C ASP A 1069 29.61 -0.51 -8.50
N LEU A 1070 29.29 0.40 -7.57
CA LEU A 1070 28.46 0.11 -6.39
C LEU A 1070 27.00 -0.21 -6.73
N PHE A 1071 26.37 0.50 -7.69
CA PHE A 1071 24.93 0.38 -7.94
C PHE A 1071 24.45 -1.00 -8.41
N PRO A 1072 25.11 -1.63 -9.40
CA PRO A 1072 24.75 -2.99 -9.81
C PRO A 1072 24.78 -4.00 -8.65
N TRP A 1073 25.64 -3.76 -7.66
CA TRP A 1073 25.78 -4.63 -6.49
C TRP A 1073 24.80 -4.27 -5.37
N VAL A 1074 24.72 -3.00 -4.95
CA VAL A 1074 23.90 -2.57 -3.81
C VAL A 1074 22.40 -2.68 -4.07
N GLU A 1075 21.95 -2.45 -5.31
CA GLU A 1075 20.54 -2.61 -5.69
C GLU A 1075 20.10 -4.09 -5.74
N GLY A 1076 21.05 -5.04 -5.67
CA GLY A 1076 20.76 -6.46 -5.51
C GLY A 1076 20.35 -6.89 -4.09
N PHE A 1077 20.47 -6.00 -3.09
CA PHE A 1077 20.17 -6.31 -1.68
C PHE A 1077 18.87 -5.65 -1.19
N SER A 1078 18.10 -6.39 -0.39
CA SER A 1078 16.89 -5.90 0.28
C SER A 1078 17.20 -5.44 1.73
N TRP A 1079 17.48 -4.15 1.92
CA TRP A 1079 17.78 -3.56 3.23
C TRP A 1079 16.59 -2.80 3.84
N ASP A 1080 16.68 -2.51 5.15
CA ASP A 1080 15.60 -1.90 5.95
C ASP A 1080 15.32 -0.41 5.64
N ARG A 1081 16.22 0.21 4.87
CA ARG A 1081 16.18 1.59 4.35
C ARG A 1081 16.71 1.57 2.92
N ASP A 1082 16.32 2.53 2.11
CA ASP A 1082 16.87 2.74 0.77
C ASP A 1082 18.31 3.30 0.85
N LEU A 1083 19.25 2.52 1.36
CA LEU A 1083 20.66 2.93 1.48
C LEU A 1083 21.31 3.18 0.11
N SER A 1084 20.72 2.66 -0.98
CA SER A 1084 21.04 3.04 -2.36
C SER A 1084 20.85 4.53 -2.60
N GLU A 1085 19.86 5.17 -1.96
CA GLU A 1085 19.69 6.63 -1.99
C GLU A 1085 20.83 7.34 -1.29
N VAL A 1086 21.25 6.85 -0.12
CA VAL A 1086 22.38 7.42 0.63
C VAL A 1086 23.67 7.33 -0.20
N ALA A 1087 23.91 6.18 -0.84
CA ALA A 1087 25.03 6.01 -1.77
C ALA A 1087 24.97 7.00 -2.94
N ALA A 1088 23.78 7.19 -3.52
CA ALA A 1088 23.57 8.13 -4.62
C ALA A 1088 23.89 9.57 -4.17
N GLN A 1089 23.41 9.97 -2.99
CA GLN A 1089 23.67 11.29 -2.40
C GLN A 1089 25.16 11.51 -2.12
N TRP A 1090 25.89 10.50 -1.64
CA TRP A 1090 27.34 10.60 -1.42
C TRP A 1090 28.09 10.88 -2.73
N LEU A 1091 27.76 10.14 -3.79
CA LEU A 1091 28.40 10.30 -5.09
C LEU A 1091 28.04 11.65 -5.72
N GLY A 1092 26.79 12.08 -5.57
CA GLY A 1092 26.36 13.44 -5.91
C GLY A 1092 27.18 14.50 -5.16
N PHE A 1093 27.34 14.35 -3.84
CA PHE A 1093 28.12 15.26 -3.02
C PHE A 1093 29.59 15.33 -3.46
N MET A 1094 30.22 14.18 -3.70
CA MET A 1094 31.60 14.09 -4.21
C MET A 1094 31.76 14.77 -5.57
N ARG A 1095 30.77 14.69 -6.46
CA ARG A 1095 30.79 15.36 -7.77
C ARG A 1095 30.57 16.88 -7.66
N VAL A 1096 29.65 17.31 -6.79
CA VAL A 1096 29.20 18.70 -6.68
C VAL A 1096 30.19 19.56 -5.89
N PHE A 1097 30.70 19.05 -4.77
CA PHE A 1097 31.49 19.83 -3.81
C PHE A 1097 33.00 19.56 -3.86
N HIS A 1098 33.44 18.46 -4.49
CA HIS A 1098 34.85 18.12 -4.68
C HIS A 1098 35.26 17.95 -6.16
N PRO A 1099 34.85 18.83 -7.09
CA PRO A 1099 35.13 18.65 -8.50
C PRO A 1099 36.64 18.73 -8.80
N GLY A 1100 37.20 17.67 -9.41
CA GLY A 1100 38.60 17.65 -9.83
C GLY A 1100 39.62 17.32 -8.73
N GLU A 1101 39.18 17.02 -7.52
CA GLU A 1101 40.02 16.45 -6.45
C GLU A 1101 40.16 14.92 -6.65
N PRO A 1102 41.25 14.28 -6.17
CA PRO A 1102 41.41 12.82 -6.23
C PRO A 1102 40.25 12.04 -5.59
N SER A 1103 39.68 12.58 -4.51
CA SER A 1103 38.50 12.07 -3.81
C SER A 1103 37.17 12.39 -4.49
N GLY A 1104 37.17 13.22 -5.55
CA GLY A 1104 35.98 13.63 -6.29
C GLY A 1104 35.68 12.74 -7.49
N LEU A 1105 34.51 12.95 -8.11
CA LEU A 1105 34.11 12.27 -9.35
C LEU A 1105 34.26 13.17 -10.57
N THR A 1106 34.70 12.58 -11.68
CA THR A 1106 34.70 13.22 -13.01
C THR A 1106 33.31 13.17 -13.66
N ARG A 1107 33.11 13.98 -14.70
CA ARG A 1107 31.87 13.99 -15.50
C ARG A 1107 31.52 12.63 -16.09
N GLY A 1108 32.53 11.93 -16.63
CA GLY A 1108 32.37 10.62 -17.26
C GLY A 1108 32.00 9.54 -16.24
N GLU A 1109 32.65 9.55 -15.07
CA GLU A 1109 32.36 8.65 -13.96
C GLU A 1109 30.93 8.83 -13.44
N MET A 1110 30.51 10.06 -13.14
CA MET A 1110 29.15 10.33 -12.63
C MET A 1110 28.07 9.91 -13.64
N ARG A 1111 28.30 10.17 -14.94
CA ARG A 1111 27.36 9.73 -15.99
C ARG A 1111 27.26 8.20 -16.07
N SER A 1112 28.37 7.49 -15.90
CA SER A 1112 28.37 6.02 -15.87
C SER A 1112 27.55 5.49 -14.70
N ILE A 1113 27.73 6.09 -13.51
CA ILE A 1113 26.96 5.76 -12.30
C ILE A 1113 25.46 5.98 -12.54
N PHE A 1114 25.04 7.12 -13.08
CA PHE A 1114 23.63 7.36 -13.41
C PHE A 1114 23.04 6.30 -14.35
N ARG A 1115 23.84 5.81 -15.31
CA ARG A 1115 23.37 4.75 -16.23
C ARG A 1115 23.21 3.39 -15.55
N ALA A 1116 23.94 3.14 -14.47
CA ALA A 1116 23.90 1.90 -13.70
C ALA A 1116 22.81 1.90 -12.61
N MET A 1117 22.35 3.07 -12.16
CA MET A 1117 21.23 3.21 -11.22
C MET A 1117 19.89 2.77 -11.84
N SER A 1118 19.07 2.10 -11.03
CA SER A 1118 17.64 1.90 -11.32
C SER A 1118 16.88 3.20 -11.53
N ASP A 1119 15.73 3.12 -12.19
CA ASP A 1119 14.83 4.27 -12.40
C ASP A 1119 14.40 4.90 -11.07
N GLY A 1120 14.09 4.10 -10.05
CA GLY A 1120 13.71 4.57 -8.71
C GLY A 1120 14.81 5.40 -8.04
N THR A 1121 16.03 4.87 -7.95
CA THR A 1121 17.19 5.58 -7.37
C THR A 1121 17.50 6.88 -8.11
N ARG A 1122 17.45 6.87 -9.46
CA ARG A 1122 17.64 8.09 -10.26
C ARG A 1122 16.59 9.15 -9.97
N ASN A 1123 15.32 8.75 -9.85
CA ASN A 1123 14.24 9.67 -9.56
C ASN A 1123 14.40 10.26 -8.15
N GLN A 1124 14.81 9.46 -7.16
CA GLN A 1124 15.11 9.97 -5.82
C GLN A 1124 16.30 10.96 -5.80
N PHE A 1125 17.32 10.70 -6.62
CA PHE A 1125 18.44 11.62 -6.75
C PHE A 1125 17.99 13.01 -7.24
N ILE A 1126 16.96 13.10 -8.09
CA ILE A 1126 16.38 14.38 -8.53
C ILE A 1126 15.79 15.15 -7.33
N PHE A 1127 15.08 14.49 -6.41
CA PHE A 1127 14.60 15.14 -5.18
C PHE A 1127 15.75 15.66 -4.30
N TRP A 1128 16.85 14.90 -4.19
CA TRP A 1128 18.04 15.38 -3.49
C TRP A 1128 18.67 16.62 -4.15
N LEU A 1129 18.71 16.70 -5.49
CA LEU A 1129 19.14 17.90 -6.20
C LEU A 1129 18.28 19.12 -5.84
N GLY A 1130 16.97 18.92 -5.63
CA GLY A 1130 16.07 19.96 -5.12
C GLY A 1130 16.54 20.54 -3.79
N GLN A 1131 16.93 19.67 -2.85
CA GLN A 1131 17.48 20.11 -1.57
C GLN A 1131 18.83 20.84 -1.70
N VAL A 1132 19.69 20.38 -2.63
CA VAL A 1132 20.97 21.06 -2.92
C VAL A 1132 20.72 22.46 -3.46
N GLY A 1133 19.73 22.61 -4.34
CA GLY A 1133 19.31 23.91 -4.89
C GLY A 1133 18.85 24.89 -3.81
N GLN A 1134 18.00 24.43 -2.89
CA GLN A 1134 17.40 25.26 -1.83
C GLN A 1134 18.38 25.60 -0.68
N LYS A 1135 19.18 24.63 -0.22
CA LYS A 1135 19.99 24.77 1.01
C LYS A 1135 21.33 25.48 0.81
N ASN A 1136 21.75 25.72 -0.44
CA ASN A 1136 23.05 26.34 -0.75
C ASN A 1136 22.85 27.71 -1.41
N GLU A 1137 23.72 28.67 -1.08
CA GLU A 1137 23.68 30.00 -1.67
C GLU A 1137 23.94 29.95 -3.20
N ASN A 1138 22.95 30.38 -3.98
CA ASN A 1138 22.91 30.20 -5.45
C ASN A 1138 23.07 28.73 -5.88
N GLY A 1139 22.55 27.79 -5.08
CA GLY A 1139 22.71 26.35 -5.29
C GLY A 1139 22.19 25.87 -6.65
N TRP A 1140 21.07 26.42 -7.12
CA TRP A 1140 20.52 26.12 -8.44
C TRP A 1140 21.51 26.41 -9.58
N ILE A 1141 22.09 27.61 -9.58
CA ILE A 1141 22.99 28.08 -10.66
C ILE A 1141 24.39 27.46 -10.52
N LYS A 1142 24.93 27.38 -9.30
CA LYS A 1142 26.30 26.91 -9.06
C LYS A 1142 26.45 25.39 -9.08
N HIS A 1143 25.42 24.64 -8.69
CA HIS A 1143 25.53 23.20 -8.45
C HIS A 1143 24.57 22.38 -9.31
N VAL A 1144 23.27 22.69 -9.29
CA VAL A 1144 22.24 21.85 -9.94
C VAL A 1144 22.29 21.96 -11.46
N ILE A 1145 22.26 23.18 -12.02
CA ILE A 1145 22.27 23.41 -13.48
C ILE A 1145 23.51 22.80 -14.15
N PRO A 1146 24.76 23.00 -13.66
CA PRO A 1146 25.94 22.38 -14.24
C PRO A 1146 25.86 20.85 -14.24
N LEU A 1147 25.43 20.23 -13.14
CA LEU A 1147 25.34 18.78 -13.03
C LEU A 1147 24.34 18.20 -14.04
N ILE A 1148 23.15 18.81 -14.18
CA ILE A 1148 22.15 18.36 -15.15
C ILE A 1148 22.64 18.53 -16.59
N ASN A 1149 23.33 19.62 -16.90
CA ASN A 1149 23.81 19.89 -18.26
C ASN A 1149 25.01 19.01 -18.66
N GLU A 1150 25.93 18.80 -17.73
CA GLU A 1150 27.22 18.18 -17.99
C GLU A 1150 27.24 16.68 -17.68
N ASP A 1151 26.52 16.21 -16.67
CA ASP A 1151 26.69 14.86 -16.14
C ASP A 1151 25.49 13.95 -16.41
N TRP A 1152 24.26 14.48 -16.41
CA TRP A 1152 23.02 13.68 -16.56
C TRP A 1152 22.95 12.91 -17.89
N PRO A 1153 22.48 11.64 -17.90
CA PRO A 1153 22.33 10.85 -19.12
C PRO A 1153 21.31 11.48 -20.08
N ARG A 1154 21.59 11.44 -21.38
CA ARG A 1154 20.81 12.13 -22.43
C ARG A 1154 19.96 11.19 -23.29
N GLU A 1155 20.17 9.90 -23.15
CA GLU A 1155 19.53 8.83 -23.90
C GLU A 1155 18.01 8.85 -23.66
N ARG A 1156 17.21 8.66 -24.72
CA ARG A 1156 15.74 8.71 -24.65
C ARG A 1156 15.14 7.65 -23.72
N ARG A 1157 15.81 6.50 -23.55
CA ARG A 1157 15.37 5.41 -22.67
C ARG A 1157 15.18 5.81 -21.20
N TYR A 1158 15.84 6.88 -20.76
CA TYR A 1158 15.75 7.39 -19.39
C TYR A 1158 14.69 8.49 -19.21
N ARG A 1159 13.84 8.72 -20.21
CA ARG A 1159 12.72 9.67 -20.17
C ARG A 1159 11.42 8.89 -19.96
N THR A 1160 11.21 8.45 -18.74
CA THR A 1160 10.03 7.70 -18.30
C THR A 1160 9.00 8.62 -17.63
N THR A 1161 7.75 8.18 -17.51
CA THR A 1161 6.71 8.90 -16.78
C THR A 1161 7.14 9.26 -15.36
N ALA A 1162 7.77 8.32 -14.65
CA ALA A 1162 8.28 8.54 -13.30
C ALA A 1162 9.38 9.62 -13.26
N SER A 1163 10.28 9.63 -14.25
CA SER A 1163 11.31 10.68 -14.37
C SER A 1163 10.69 12.06 -14.66
N MET A 1164 9.64 12.13 -15.48
CA MET A 1164 8.91 13.38 -15.77
C MET A 1164 8.36 13.97 -14.47
N ARG A 1165 7.71 13.15 -13.63
CA ARG A 1165 7.18 13.58 -12.33
C ARG A 1165 8.28 14.13 -11.41
N ALA A 1166 9.40 13.42 -11.29
CA ALA A 1166 10.52 13.87 -10.47
C ALA A 1166 11.08 15.22 -10.95
N TRP A 1167 11.14 15.44 -12.27
CA TRP A 1167 11.54 16.74 -12.84
C TRP A 1167 10.57 17.86 -12.53
N VAL A 1168 9.26 17.62 -12.63
CA VAL A 1168 8.25 18.63 -12.29
C VAL A 1168 8.28 18.93 -10.79
N GLY A 1169 8.42 17.90 -9.94
CA GLY A 1169 8.59 18.08 -8.50
C GLY A 1169 9.83 18.91 -8.14
N LEU A 1170 10.95 18.74 -8.86
CA LEU A 1170 12.12 19.60 -8.68
C LEU A 1170 11.83 21.06 -9.07
N LEU A 1171 11.03 21.31 -10.11
CA LEU A 1171 10.67 22.67 -10.55
C LEU A 1171 9.78 23.41 -9.55
N ASP A 1172 8.91 22.70 -8.82
CA ASP A 1172 8.05 23.24 -7.75
C ASP A 1172 8.87 23.90 -6.62
N ASP A 1173 10.12 23.47 -6.45
CA ASP A 1173 11.03 23.92 -5.40
C ASP A 1173 11.97 25.08 -5.80
N THR A 1174 11.88 25.57 -7.03
CA THR A 1174 12.91 26.47 -7.59
C THR A 1174 12.74 27.96 -7.28
N GLY A 1175 11.53 28.41 -6.91
CA GLY A 1175 11.23 29.82 -6.65
C GLY A 1175 11.67 30.73 -7.80
N ASP A 1176 12.40 31.81 -7.49
CA ASP A 1176 12.94 32.77 -8.48
C ASP A 1176 13.87 32.14 -9.54
N SER A 1177 14.46 30.97 -9.26
CA SER A 1177 15.33 30.27 -10.21
C SER A 1177 14.56 29.43 -11.24
N PHE A 1178 13.23 29.40 -11.18
CA PHE A 1178 12.37 28.58 -12.03
C PHE A 1178 12.72 28.67 -13.53
N PRO A 1179 12.82 29.86 -14.16
CA PRO A 1179 13.12 29.93 -15.59
C PRO A 1179 14.47 29.28 -15.97
N ALA A 1180 15.52 29.52 -15.17
CA ALA A 1180 16.85 29.02 -15.46
C ALA A 1180 16.94 27.48 -15.30
N VAL A 1181 16.26 26.93 -14.30
CA VAL A 1181 16.21 25.48 -14.07
C VAL A 1181 15.31 24.80 -15.09
N TYR A 1182 14.14 25.38 -15.42
CA TYR A 1182 13.25 24.90 -16.47
C TYR A 1182 13.96 24.80 -17.82
N GLU A 1183 14.70 25.84 -18.23
CA GLU A 1183 15.48 25.83 -19.47
C GLU A 1183 16.47 24.66 -19.57
N THR A 1184 16.99 24.22 -18.43
CA THR A 1184 17.91 23.08 -18.34
C THR A 1184 17.17 21.74 -18.38
N VAL A 1185 16.01 21.64 -17.74
CA VAL A 1185 15.22 20.41 -17.58
C VAL A 1185 14.31 20.14 -18.78
N LYS A 1186 13.86 21.16 -19.52
CA LYS A 1186 12.85 21.05 -20.58
C LYS A 1186 13.15 20.02 -21.67
N LYS A 1187 14.43 19.70 -21.89
CA LYS A 1187 14.89 18.68 -22.86
C LYS A 1187 14.65 17.23 -22.41
N PHE A 1188 14.36 17.01 -21.13
CA PHE A 1188 14.08 15.71 -20.54
C PHE A 1188 12.58 15.47 -20.31
N LEU A 1189 11.77 16.52 -20.41
CA LEU A 1189 10.31 16.43 -20.29
C LEU A 1189 9.72 15.74 -21.53
N VAL A 1190 8.70 14.92 -21.27
CA VAL A 1190 7.92 14.22 -22.29
C VAL A 1190 6.43 14.44 -21.99
N PRO A 1191 5.56 14.51 -23.02
CA PRO A 1191 4.12 14.58 -22.79
C PRO A 1191 3.65 13.31 -22.10
N VAL A 1192 2.99 13.45 -20.95
CA VAL A 1192 2.41 12.31 -20.22
C VAL A 1192 1.07 12.71 -19.65
N GLU A 1193 0.10 11.83 -19.80
CA GLU A 1193 -1.20 11.96 -19.16
C GLU A 1193 -1.08 11.53 -17.68
N THR A 1194 -1.23 12.49 -16.76
CA THR A 1194 -1.10 12.24 -15.32
C THR A 1194 -2.29 12.81 -14.55
N ASN A 1195 -2.88 12.01 -13.64
CA ASN A 1195 -3.91 12.44 -12.70
C ASN A 1195 -3.33 13.08 -11.42
N ASP A 1196 -2.01 13.06 -11.28
CA ASP A 1196 -1.32 13.52 -10.08
C ASP A 1196 -1.23 15.06 -10.08
N HIS A 1197 -1.06 15.65 -8.89
CA HIS A 1197 -0.98 17.10 -8.67
C HIS A 1197 0.48 17.59 -8.52
N PRO A 1198 1.31 17.69 -9.58
CA PRO A 1198 2.68 18.19 -9.44
C PRO A 1198 2.77 19.73 -9.58
N PHE A 1199 1.64 20.46 -9.49
CA PHE A 1199 1.58 21.92 -9.70
C PHE A 1199 1.05 22.70 -8.48
N TYR A 1200 1.21 22.12 -7.28
CA TYR A 1200 0.68 22.72 -6.04
C TYR A 1200 1.19 24.15 -5.80
N ARG A 1201 2.49 24.46 -5.99
CA ARG A 1201 3.01 25.84 -5.85
C ARG A 1201 2.86 26.71 -7.10
N PHE A 1202 2.41 26.13 -8.21
CA PHE A 1202 2.05 26.89 -9.40
C PHE A 1202 0.68 27.57 -9.25
N THR A 1203 -0.23 27.00 -8.44
CA THR A 1203 -1.62 27.49 -8.32
C THR A 1203 -1.98 28.11 -6.97
N ARG A 1204 -1.26 27.82 -5.87
CA ARG A 1204 -1.61 28.32 -4.53
C ARG A 1204 -0.59 29.30 -3.96
N GLU A 1205 -1.08 30.35 -3.30
CA GLU A 1205 -0.28 31.17 -2.38
C GLU A 1205 0.04 30.36 -1.13
N ILE A 1206 1.33 30.30 -0.77
CA ILE A 1206 1.81 29.65 0.46
C ILE A 1206 2.67 30.67 1.18
N SER A 1207 2.40 30.93 2.46
CA SER A 1207 3.23 31.79 3.31
C SER A 1207 3.48 33.20 2.75
N ASP A 1208 2.46 33.84 2.18
CA ASP A 1208 2.52 35.18 1.54
C ASP A 1208 3.38 35.27 0.25
N GLU A 1209 3.85 34.14 -0.30
CA GLU A 1209 4.54 34.09 -1.59
C GLU A 1209 3.55 33.88 -2.76
N LYS A 1210 3.72 34.65 -3.83
CA LYS A 1210 2.91 34.52 -5.06
C LYS A 1210 3.17 33.17 -5.73
N PRO A 1211 2.15 32.56 -6.38
CA PRO A 1211 2.35 31.31 -7.12
C PRO A 1211 3.38 31.46 -8.25
N ILE A 1212 4.12 30.39 -8.57
CA ILE A 1212 5.15 30.41 -9.64
C ILE A 1212 4.55 30.85 -10.98
N THR A 1213 3.29 30.45 -11.26
CA THR A 1213 2.58 30.87 -12.47
C THR A 1213 2.33 32.37 -12.54
N ALA A 1214 2.09 33.03 -11.40
CA ALA A 1214 1.92 34.48 -11.35
C ALA A 1214 3.25 35.25 -11.47
N LEU A 1215 4.38 34.60 -11.14
CA LEU A 1215 5.71 35.19 -11.28
C LEU A 1215 6.30 34.97 -12.69
N PHE A 1216 6.05 33.80 -13.29
CA PHE A 1216 6.61 33.38 -14.58
C PHE A 1216 5.54 32.74 -15.50
N PRO A 1217 4.52 33.51 -15.93
CA PRO A 1217 3.39 33.00 -16.71
C PRO A 1217 3.79 32.40 -18.07
N GLU A 1218 4.64 33.07 -18.86
CA GLU A 1218 5.09 32.55 -20.17
C GLU A 1218 5.88 31.23 -20.04
N THR A 1219 6.77 31.13 -19.04
CA THR A 1219 7.57 29.92 -18.80
C THR A 1219 6.69 28.77 -18.31
N THR A 1220 5.69 29.07 -17.48
CA THR A 1220 4.69 28.09 -17.05
C THR A 1220 3.85 27.60 -18.22
N LEU A 1221 3.45 28.48 -19.14
CA LEU A 1221 2.71 28.11 -20.34
C LEU A 1221 3.52 27.15 -21.23
N ASP A 1222 4.83 27.38 -21.39
CA ASP A 1222 5.70 26.44 -22.13
C ASP A 1222 5.78 25.09 -21.42
N LEU A 1223 5.93 25.07 -20.10
CA LEU A 1223 5.92 23.84 -19.29
C LEU A 1223 4.62 23.06 -19.51
N MET A 1224 3.46 23.69 -19.31
CA MET A 1224 2.15 23.06 -19.46
C MET A 1224 1.95 22.49 -20.86
N ASN A 1225 2.31 23.26 -21.89
CA ASN A 1225 2.17 22.83 -23.28
C ASN A 1225 3.02 21.59 -23.60
N ARG A 1226 4.18 21.44 -22.94
CA ARG A 1226 5.16 20.38 -23.21
C ARG A 1226 4.88 19.07 -22.47
N VAL A 1227 4.30 19.16 -21.28
CA VAL A 1227 3.94 17.99 -20.46
C VAL A 1227 2.53 17.46 -20.79
N THR A 1228 1.66 18.29 -21.36
CA THR A 1228 0.28 17.89 -21.71
C THR A 1228 0.23 17.21 -23.09
N PRO A 1229 -0.36 15.99 -23.22
CA PRO A 1229 -0.55 15.32 -24.50
C PRO A 1229 -1.57 16.04 -25.42
N GLN A 1230 -1.67 15.61 -26.67
CA GLN A 1230 -2.58 16.20 -27.67
C GLN A 1230 -4.04 15.75 -27.56
N VAL A 1231 -4.25 14.57 -26.99
CA VAL A 1231 -5.57 14.03 -26.70
C VAL A 1231 -5.54 13.65 -25.24
N LEU A 1232 -6.54 14.12 -24.50
CA LEU A 1232 -6.77 13.74 -23.12
C LEU A 1232 -7.88 12.70 -23.12
N THR A 1233 -7.64 11.56 -22.51
CA THR A 1233 -8.69 10.65 -22.06
C THR A 1233 -9.38 11.17 -20.80
N ARG A 1234 -8.76 12.08 -20.03
CA ARG A 1234 -9.38 12.72 -18.85
C ARG A 1234 -8.94 14.19 -18.66
N PRO A 1235 -9.82 15.09 -18.17
CA PRO A 1235 -9.46 16.47 -17.86
C PRO A 1235 -8.42 16.59 -16.73
N PRO A 1236 -7.26 17.26 -16.91
CA PRO A 1236 -6.32 17.54 -15.83
C PRO A 1236 -6.92 18.59 -14.87
N TYR A 1237 -7.14 18.23 -13.61
CA TYR A 1237 -7.84 19.07 -12.62
C TYR A 1237 -7.21 20.46 -12.38
N GLU A 1238 -5.89 20.61 -12.54
CA GLU A 1238 -5.18 21.86 -12.28
C GLU A 1238 -4.89 22.69 -13.53
N LEU A 1239 -4.97 22.11 -14.73
CA LEU A 1239 -4.73 22.83 -15.98
C LEU A 1239 -5.69 24.03 -16.16
N PRO A 1240 -7.01 23.92 -15.90
CA PRO A 1240 -7.91 25.08 -15.95
C PRO A 1240 -7.51 26.19 -14.97
N LYS A 1241 -7.02 25.84 -13.79
CA LYS A 1241 -6.60 26.80 -12.76
C LYS A 1241 -5.32 27.53 -13.15
N VAL A 1242 -4.35 26.81 -13.70
CA VAL A 1242 -3.11 27.41 -14.21
C VAL A 1242 -3.42 28.35 -15.38
N LEU A 1243 -4.27 27.94 -16.32
CA LEU A 1243 -4.66 28.79 -17.46
C LEU A 1243 -5.41 30.05 -16.99
N ALA A 1244 -6.36 29.93 -16.07
CA ALA A 1244 -7.07 31.07 -15.50
C ALA A 1244 -6.10 32.05 -14.81
N LEU A 1245 -5.10 31.54 -14.10
CA LEU A 1245 -4.08 32.38 -13.44
C LEU A 1245 -3.15 33.06 -14.46
N ILE A 1246 -2.81 32.40 -15.57
CA ILE A 1246 -2.08 33.01 -16.69
C ILE A 1246 -2.90 34.13 -17.33
N GLU A 1247 -4.20 33.90 -17.57
CA GLU A 1247 -5.13 34.91 -18.08
C GLU A 1247 -5.24 36.12 -17.16
N GLU A 1248 -5.32 35.91 -15.84
CA GLU A 1248 -5.36 37.00 -14.85
C GLU A 1248 -4.05 37.79 -14.79
N THR A 1249 -2.90 37.11 -14.90
CA THR A 1249 -1.58 37.71 -14.69
C THR A 1249 -1.03 38.39 -15.95
N GLU A 1250 -1.15 37.75 -17.12
CA GLU A 1250 -0.62 38.23 -18.39
C GLU A 1250 -1.62 37.97 -19.55
N PRO A 1251 -2.64 38.85 -19.72
CA PRO A 1251 -3.72 38.65 -20.68
C PRO A 1251 -3.29 38.54 -22.15
N GLU A 1252 -2.10 39.03 -22.50
CA GLU A 1252 -1.57 38.94 -23.88
C GLU A 1252 -1.35 37.47 -24.30
N LEU A 1253 -1.05 36.58 -23.35
CA LEU A 1253 -0.83 35.14 -23.59
C LEU A 1253 -2.11 34.37 -23.95
N ILE A 1254 -3.31 34.94 -23.76
CA ILE A 1254 -4.58 34.33 -24.19
C ILE A 1254 -4.60 34.12 -25.72
N SER A 1255 -3.90 35.00 -26.46
CA SER A 1255 -3.75 34.90 -27.90
C SER A 1255 -2.61 33.97 -28.36
N ASP A 1256 -1.83 33.42 -27.42
CA ASP A 1256 -0.72 32.51 -27.72
C ASP A 1256 -1.28 31.16 -28.22
N PRO A 1257 -0.77 30.61 -29.34
CA PRO A 1257 -1.19 29.30 -29.85
C PRO A 1257 -1.12 28.16 -28.82
N ARG A 1258 -0.17 28.22 -27.86
CA ARG A 1258 -0.03 27.24 -26.78
C ARG A 1258 -1.19 27.32 -25.79
N TYR A 1259 -1.63 28.54 -25.44
CA TYR A 1259 -2.78 28.76 -24.58
C TYR A 1259 -4.06 28.26 -25.25
N LEU A 1260 -4.28 28.66 -26.51
CA LEU A 1260 -5.44 28.27 -27.30
C LEU A 1260 -5.55 26.75 -27.45
N ARG A 1261 -4.43 26.04 -27.62
CA ARG A 1261 -4.40 24.58 -27.63
C ARG A 1261 -4.84 24.01 -26.28
N LEU A 1262 -4.28 24.48 -25.18
CA LEU A 1262 -4.54 23.92 -23.85
C LEU A 1262 -5.98 24.20 -23.37
N ILE A 1263 -6.54 25.37 -23.70
CA ILE A 1263 -7.92 25.70 -23.35
C ILE A 1263 -8.93 24.93 -24.21
N ASP A 1264 -8.69 24.74 -25.51
CA ASP A 1264 -9.53 23.88 -26.37
C ASP A 1264 -9.55 22.43 -25.87
N LEU A 1265 -8.43 21.95 -25.31
CA LEU A 1265 -8.37 20.64 -24.65
C LEU A 1265 -9.20 20.57 -23.38
N VAL A 1266 -9.19 21.62 -22.56
CA VAL A 1266 -10.00 21.74 -21.33
C VAL A 1266 -11.49 21.87 -21.66
N GLU A 1267 -11.86 22.55 -22.74
CA GLU A 1267 -13.26 22.74 -23.15
C GLU A 1267 -13.89 21.49 -23.80
N ARG A 1268 -13.05 20.58 -24.33
CA ARG A 1268 -13.48 19.32 -24.97
C ARG A 1268 -13.56 18.14 -24.00
N SER A 1269 -12.78 18.19 -22.92
CA SER A 1269 -12.82 17.25 -21.81
C SER A 1269 -13.98 17.59 -20.88
#